data_AF-A0A6B2VE35-F1
#
_entry.id   AF-A0A6B2VE35-F1
#
_cell.length_a   1.000
_cell.length_b   1.000
_cell.length_c   1.000
_cell.angle_alpha   90.00
_cell.angle_beta   90.00
_cell.angle_gamma   90.00
#
_symmetry.space_group_name_H-M   'P 1'
#
loop_
_entity.id
_entity.type
_entity.pdbx_description
1 polymer ?
#
loop_
_entity_poly.entity_id
_entity_poly.type
_entity_poly.pdbx_seq_one_letter_code
_entity_poly.pdbx_strand_id
1 'polypeptide(L)'
;MTGRPYPRRRRDDEQGATLILALAFVVVFGLVTVSVLSFAGTGLKAARVYVDQGKRGYSADGATQLAINNFSQGNPCAPYTAPPINGRRMTVHCDPLNASPALTRATQPQDALRSLGRAAKDGIDVTTRGLRVQGGVFSHSNVTTGAGASMTVSGDVSAVGDCSRAVSQTPLPPTQAPYAHDCADDTPPAPADEAVGGDPDYTPPATAVPVRRTAPACPAPGSWLARLRPGYYDDARALTHLTGGDCPHVVVWLEPGVYYFDFTFTGGSAVWTVDDPTVSVVGGTRAGWDPASPTRPAVPDPGGCDRTRPEGVEVMMGGGSRFQVDRGHVELCAPVTPDRQQIAVYGVQPPKPSHTLKPTAVVTNVGFAHPGHALTSGERPTLPGCAQPTGTANCTADADLDPAKRRSASLQLAAFTPRVPPGSVITGATLRVRHEDDGDLTAPGAVKVTTAVGEDTCRTDDLPRHTALATDPPIDLLDACGLTVPSRLTGLTVTYAATLDAGGATATERLDGIWLEVSYRTPTTFKPTAVTASTGFTAAGTAPGDALEIGEQPTSLVAGADLTTSAPSASITLSGFGLPPLPPGSVIDSAVLRVAHQETGDARAPSIDVTPAGGGGGCTDLPLTARTGLGDDRVDLKACGITDPAQLTGLTATYAAGLTPDGAAGADSLDGVWLEVVYDPPPPRPATSAESTTFTAATDAETIDGADTARAALDSVTTPTAAIDLGGYDAPAAAPGSVLDGASLHIAHRDDPGKAGGPPPTVAVTLTGPGLPRSCTTPRTLPAHQDALATDTLDLVAACGLTDPAQLTGLVVTYTATLGAGSTTATDQLDGITLELAHRPPLPVRPTRAISTATPTAAAFLDPQNAQAIDATASTATLAAATPSASLRLGAFATPPLPAGAVIDKVVLRVTHQDDDTTAAPPSPTEPPTTALTVSGTGTACDAHHALTAHEGTPGADVIDLGACGVTKDDQLTELTVDYTAKLGKGSTDAADRLDGVELDIVFRAPSIRALSGCLTAVRGCAVLKSTDDADTTADHSRLVINGTVYAPTGAVDLSMSQVGSQVVTRGIIARTIGLGISPADGYLRPVIGIPPEPVLFTTYPAVIAKPASVTANTGFTTPAPGAPVDVTDATVPGGGRASLTFGGYAPAAAATGPLDHVILQVAHHEDGDVRSVRMSADFAGSTCSGDDALDLPVRLGASGPVTDQVDLAPCGLTRTSQLAGLTVTCTVTAGSGGATEHLGGARIDLLSGPLVQAAVSFDGHTGTVKQWTVLS
;
A
#
# COMPACT_ATOMS: atom_id res chain seq x y z
N MET A 1 -11.79 120.29 -34.71
CA MET A 1 -10.86 120.65 -35.81
C MET A 1 -10.71 119.43 -36.69
N THR A 2 -11.31 119.50 -37.87
CA THR A 2 -11.77 118.36 -38.68
C THR A 2 -11.13 118.40 -40.05
N GLY A 3 -10.45 117.33 -40.45
CA GLY A 3 -9.97 117.10 -41.81
C GLY A 3 -10.09 115.62 -42.17
N ARG A 4 -11.13 115.27 -42.96
CA ARG A 4 -11.28 113.96 -43.61
C ARG A 4 -10.22 113.78 -44.68
N PRO A 5 -9.75 112.53 -44.87
CA PRO A 5 -9.70 111.97 -46.23
C PRO A 5 -10.43 110.63 -46.36
N TYR A 6 -10.75 110.33 -47.61
CA TYR A 6 -11.77 109.42 -48.14
C TYR A 6 -11.57 107.90 -47.91
N PRO A 7 -12.68 107.13 -47.87
CA PRO A 7 -12.67 105.67 -47.80
C PRO A 7 -12.37 105.01 -49.17
N ARG A 8 -11.41 104.08 -49.20
CA ARG A 8 -11.22 103.14 -50.32
C ARG A 8 -12.03 101.86 -50.07
N ARG A 9 -12.78 101.44 -51.09
CA ARG A 9 -13.69 100.29 -51.12
C ARG A 9 -13.02 98.99 -50.64
N ARG A 10 -13.75 98.22 -49.81
CA ARG A 10 -13.47 96.79 -49.60
C ARG A 10 -13.63 96.06 -50.94
N ARG A 11 -12.60 95.33 -51.32
CA ARG A 11 -12.65 94.30 -52.37
C ARG A 11 -13.11 93.02 -51.68
N ASP A 12 -14.37 92.66 -51.89
CA ASP A 12 -14.91 91.35 -51.53
C ASP A 12 -14.43 90.34 -52.60
N ASP A 13 -13.16 89.95 -52.53
CA ASP A 13 -12.60 88.93 -53.42
C ASP A 13 -12.26 87.69 -52.57
N GLU A 14 -13.13 86.68 -52.62
CA GLU A 14 -12.96 85.39 -51.92
C GLU A 14 -11.84 84.51 -52.51
N GLN A 15 -11.09 85.02 -53.48
CA GLN A 15 -10.00 84.30 -54.15
C GLN A 15 -8.87 83.86 -53.20
N GLY A 16 -8.72 84.51 -52.03
CA GLY A 16 -7.76 84.07 -51.00
C GLY A 16 -8.25 82.89 -50.14
N ALA A 17 -9.56 82.76 -49.92
CA ALA A 17 -10.13 81.73 -49.05
C ALA A 17 -10.13 80.34 -49.73
N THR A 18 -10.30 80.30 -51.05
CA THR A 18 -10.25 79.06 -51.83
C THR A 18 -8.85 78.43 -51.81
N LEU A 19 -7.78 79.23 -51.81
CA LEU A 19 -6.42 78.72 -51.69
C LEU A 19 -6.15 78.09 -50.32
N ILE A 20 -6.63 78.72 -49.24
CA ILE A 20 -6.45 78.20 -47.87
C ILE A 20 -7.28 76.91 -47.67
N LEU A 21 -8.51 76.85 -48.17
CA LEU A 21 -9.33 75.64 -48.13
C LEU A 21 -8.74 74.51 -48.98
N ALA A 22 -8.18 74.81 -50.15
CA ALA A 22 -7.49 73.83 -50.97
C ALA A 22 -6.22 73.30 -50.28
N LEU A 23 -5.42 74.17 -49.66
CA LEU A 23 -4.24 73.75 -48.90
C LEU A 23 -4.61 72.91 -47.67
N ALA A 24 -5.66 73.30 -46.94
CA ALA A 24 -6.16 72.52 -45.80
C ALA A 24 -6.67 71.15 -46.25
N PHE A 25 -7.40 71.07 -47.37
CA PHE A 25 -7.88 69.82 -47.92
C PHE A 25 -6.72 68.90 -48.33
N VAL A 26 -5.70 69.44 -49.02
CA VAL A 26 -4.50 68.68 -49.42
C VAL A 26 -3.71 68.20 -48.20
N VAL A 27 -3.56 69.01 -47.16
CA VAL A 27 -2.85 68.63 -45.93
C VAL A 27 -3.62 67.54 -45.17
N VAL A 28 -4.93 67.69 -45.01
CA VAL A 28 -5.77 66.69 -44.31
C VAL A 28 -5.76 65.36 -45.08
N PHE A 29 -5.99 65.39 -46.40
CA PHE A 29 -5.91 64.18 -47.21
C PHE A 29 -4.51 63.56 -47.23
N GLY A 30 -3.46 64.38 -47.22
CA GLY A 30 -2.07 63.92 -47.07
C GLY A 30 -1.84 63.17 -45.76
N LEU A 31 -2.28 63.73 -44.63
CA LEU A 31 -2.16 63.11 -43.30
C LEU A 31 -2.98 61.82 -43.18
N VAL A 32 -4.21 61.82 -43.71
CA VAL A 32 -5.06 60.61 -43.77
C VAL A 32 -4.39 59.54 -44.63
N THR A 33 -3.87 59.89 -45.80
CA THR A 33 -3.19 58.95 -46.70
C THR A 33 -1.94 58.35 -46.04
N VAL A 34 -1.10 59.16 -45.40
CA VAL A 34 0.09 58.67 -44.66
C VAL A 34 -0.30 57.75 -43.51
N SER A 35 -1.37 58.07 -42.77
CA SER A 35 -1.85 57.25 -41.66
C SER A 35 -2.38 55.89 -42.15
N VAL A 36 -3.18 55.87 -43.23
CA VAL A 36 -3.68 54.64 -43.85
C VAL A 36 -2.52 53.80 -44.41
N LEU A 37 -1.53 54.44 -45.03
CA LEU A 37 -0.36 53.73 -45.57
C LEU A 37 0.49 53.09 -44.46
N SER A 38 0.61 53.76 -43.30
CA SER A 38 1.29 53.22 -42.11
C SER A 38 0.54 52.01 -41.54
N PHE A 39 -0.79 52.09 -41.42
CA PHE A 39 -1.64 50.97 -41.00
C PHE A 39 -1.55 49.78 -41.97
N ALA A 40 -1.56 50.03 -43.28
CA ALA A 40 -1.38 48.99 -44.30
C ALA A 40 0.02 48.33 -44.19
N GLY A 41 1.06 49.11 -43.89
CA GLY A 41 2.41 48.59 -43.62
C GLY A 41 2.46 47.67 -42.40
N THR A 42 1.78 48.01 -41.31
CA THR A 42 1.66 47.16 -40.12
C THR A 42 0.84 45.90 -40.40
N GLY A 43 -0.27 46.03 -41.14
CA GLY A 43 -1.10 44.90 -41.56
C GLY A 43 -0.33 43.89 -42.43
N LEU A 44 0.49 44.37 -43.37
CA LEU A 44 1.35 43.50 -44.19
C LEU A 44 2.46 42.83 -43.38
N LYS A 45 3.03 43.49 -42.37
CA LYS A 45 4.00 42.88 -41.45
C LYS A 45 3.36 41.81 -40.57
N ALA A 46 2.19 42.10 -39.99
CA ALA A 46 1.43 41.14 -39.20
C ALA A 46 1.01 39.92 -40.04
N ALA A 47 0.51 40.15 -41.26
CA ALA A 47 0.16 39.07 -42.19
C ALA A 47 1.36 38.15 -42.50
N ARG A 48 2.57 38.70 -42.67
CA ARG A 48 3.79 37.88 -42.83
C ARG A 48 4.09 37.03 -41.59
N VAL A 49 3.89 37.57 -40.39
CA VAL A 49 4.07 36.81 -39.13
C VAL A 49 3.04 35.70 -39.03
N TYR A 50 1.76 35.95 -39.32
CA TYR A 50 0.72 34.92 -39.31
C TYR A 50 0.95 33.84 -40.37
N VAL A 51 1.37 34.21 -41.58
CA VAL A 51 1.74 33.24 -42.61
C VAL A 51 2.97 32.42 -42.21
N ASP A 52 3.97 33.03 -41.56
CA ASP A 52 5.13 32.31 -41.05
C ASP A 52 4.76 31.35 -39.90
N GLN A 53 3.89 31.78 -39.00
CA GLN A 53 3.37 30.95 -37.91
C GLN A 53 2.54 29.78 -38.44
N GLY A 54 1.66 30.02 -39.42
CA GLY A 54 0.92 28.96 -40.12
C GLY A 54 1.86 27.98 -40.81
N LYS A 55 2.89 28.46 -41.51
CA LYS A 55 3.92 27.61 -42.11
C LYS A 55 4.65 26.76 -41.07
N ARG A 56 4.98 27.32 -39.90
CA ARG A 56 5.59 26.55 -38.78
C ARG A 56 4.65 25.45 -38.28
N GLY A 57 3.36 25.76 -38.10
CA GLY A 57 2.35 24.77 -37.71
C GLY A 57 2.28 23.62 -38.71
N TYR A 58 2.05 23.91 -39.99
CA TYR A 58 1.96 22.89 -41.03
C TYR A 58 3.25 22.07 -41.19
N SER A 59 4.42 22.70 -41.07
CA SER A 59 5.70 21.98 -41.11
C SER A 59 5.90 21.07 -39.89
N ALA A 60 5.44 21.47 -38.70
CA ALA A 60 5.51 20.65 -37.49
C ALA A 60 4.54 19.46 -37.55
N ASP A 61 3.31 19.68 -38.00
CA ASP A 61 2.31 18.63 -38.15
C ASP A 61 2.76 17.58 -39.18
N GLY A 62 3.20 18.03 -40.36
CA GLY A 62 3.69 17.12 -41.38
C GLY A 62 4.98 16.40 -40.95
N ALA A 63 5.86 17.04 -40.18
CA ALA A 63 7.05 16.38 -39.64
C ALA A 63 6.69 15.31 -38.61
N THR A 64 5.67 15.57 -37.78
CA THR A 64 5.15 14.63 -36.79
C THR A 64 4.50 13.43 -37.47
N GLN A 65 3.67 13.64 -38.51
CA GLN A 65 3.10 12.56 -39.30
C GLN A 65 4.17 11.69 -39.97
N LEU A 66 5.21 12.31 -40.53
CA LEU A 66 6.32 11.56 -41.13
C LEU A 66 7.14 10.79 -40.09
N ALA A 67 7.35 11.36 -38.90
CA ALA A 67 8.00 10.68 -37.80
C ALA A 67 7.18 9.47 -37.32
N ILE A 68 5.88 9.64 -37.12
CA ILE A 68 4.95 8.55 -36.77
C ILE A 68 5.01 7.44 -37.83
N ASN A 69 4.91 7.80 -39.11
CA ASN A 69 4.99 6.82 -40.20
C ASN A 69 6.35 6.10 -40.24
N ASN A 70 7.44 6.81 -39.93
CA ASN A 70 8.76 6.23 -39.81
C ASN A 70 8.83 5.20 -38.66
N PHE A 71 8.22 5.50 -37.50
CA PHE A 71 8.18 4.58 -36.36
C PHE A 71 7.24 3.39 -36.60
N SER A 72 6.07 3.60 -37.23
CA SER A 72 5.14 2.51 -37.56
C SER A 72 5.73 1.50 -38.54
N GLN A 73 6.79 1.87 -39.27
CA GLN A 73 7.56 0.97 -40.13
C GLN A 73 8.63 0.15 -39.38
N GLY A 74 8.66 0.20 -38.04
CA GLY A 74 9.59 -0.56 -37.20
C GLY A 74 10.95 0.10 -36.99
N ASN A 75 11.13 1.35 -37.40
CA ASN A 75 12.37 2.08 -37.13
C ASN A 75 12.45 2.49 -35.64
N PRO A 76 13.65 2.50 -35.02
CA PRO A 76 13.80 2.84 -33.61
C PRO A 76 13.38 4.29 -33.33
N CYS A 77 12.94 4.57 -32.10
CA CYS A 77 12.56 5.90 -31.60
C CYS A 77 13.78 6.81 -31.44
N ALA A 78 14.40 7.19 -32.56
CA ALA A 78 15.49 8.15 -32.66
C ALA A 78 14.97 9.51 -33.19
N PRO A 79 15.65 10.65 -32.92
CA PRO A 79 15.28 11.94 -33.48
C PRO A 79 15.11 11.88 -35.01
N TYR A 80 13.88 12.11 -35.48
CA TYR A 80 13.53 12.06 -36.90
C TYR A 80 13.61 13.47 -37.50
N THR A 81 14.52 13.68 -38.44
CA THR A 81 14.61 14.95 -39.18
C THR A 81 13.77 14.85 -40.44
N ALA A 82 12.60 15.48 -40.44
CA ALA A 82 11.72 15.48 -41.60
C ALA A 82 12.36 16.24 -42.78
N PRO A 83 12.10 15.80 -44.03
CA PRO A 83 12.39 16.61 -45.22
C PRO A 83 11.77 18.01 -45.10
N PRO A 84 12.32 19.05 -45.77
CA PRO A 84 11.77 20.39 -45.66
C PRO A 84 10.30 20.47 -46.11
N ILE A 85 9.37 20.63 -45.17
CA ILE A 85 7.94 20.85 -45.45
C ILE A 85 7.74 22.35 -45.48
N ASN A 86 7.15 22.89 -46.57
CA ASN A 86 7.01 24.33 -46.78
C ASN A 86 8.35 25.12 -46.67
N GLY A 87 9.48 24.51 -47.04
CA GLY A 87 10.81 25.11 -47.01
C GLY A 87 11.47 25.18 -45.63
N ARG A 88 10.88 24.55 -44.61
CA ARG A 88 11.42 24.47 -43.24
C ARG A 88 11.72 23.02 -42.88
N ARG A 89 12.90 22.77 -42.32
CA ARG A 89 13.30 21.47 -41.78
C ARG A 89 12.93 21.43 -40.29
N MET A 90 12.24 20.38 -39.87
CA MET A 90 11.85 20.14 -38.49
C MET A 90 12.47 18.84 -38.00
N THR A 91 12.89 18.80 -36.75
CA THR A 91 13.37 17.57 -36.10
C THR A 91 12.37 17.19 -35.03
N VAL A 92 11.74 16.03 -35.19
CA VAL A 92 10.85 15.44 -34.20
C VAL A 92 11.71 14.60 -33.26
N HIS A 93 11.76 14.99 -31.98
CA HIS A 93 12.39 14.15 -30.97
C HIS A 93 11.37 13.11 -30.52
N CYS A 94 11.70 11.86 -30.80
CA CYS A 94 11.00 10.73 -30.21
C CYS A 94 11.74 10.43 -28.92
N ASP A 95 11.15 10.83 -27.80
CA ASP A 95 11.55 10.30 -26.52
C ASP A 95 10.76 9.01 -26.36
N PRO A 96 11.40 7.83 -26.37
CA PRO A 96 10.70 6.62 -25.99
C PRO A 96 10.24 6.89 -24.56
N LEU A 97 8.95 7.12 -24.39
CA LEU A 97 8.33 7.01 -23.09
C LEU A 97 8.74 5.62 -22.64
N ASN A 98 9.55 5.55 -21.58
CA ASN A 98 10.05 4.29 -21.04
C ASN A 98 8.83 3.42 -20.81
N ALA A 99 8.47 2.61 -21.80
CA ALA A 99 7.48 1.58 -21.67
C ALA A 99 8.08 0.75 -20.56
N SER A 100 7.41 0.79 -19.41
CA SER A 100 7.73 -0.15 -18.36
C SER A 100 7.76 -1.51 -19.05
N PRO A 101 8.83 -2.32 -18.90
CA PRO A 101 8.85 -3.67 -19.47
C PRO A 101 7.71 -4.55 -18.91
N ALA A 102 6.93 -4.02 -17.95
CA ALA A 102 5.63 -4.52 -17.56
C ALA A 102 4.63 -4.52 -18.72
N LEU A 103 4.55 -5.67 -19.38
CA LEU A 103 3.57 -6.02 -20.40
C LEU A 103 2.13 -6.16 -19.84
N THR A 104 1.88 -5.87 -18.57
CA THR A 104 0.57 -6.03 -17.91
C THR A 104 0.22 -4.83 -17.03
N ARG A 105 -1.08 -4.51 -16.93
CA ARG A 105 -1.64 -3.47 -16.03
C ARG A 105 -1.29 -3.67 -14.55
N ALA A 106 -0.78 -4.84 -14.16
CA ALA A 106 -0.58 -5.23 -12.78
C ALA A 106 0.51 -4.44 -12.02
N THR A 107 1.40 -3.71 -12.70
CA THR A 107 2.52 -2.99 -12.07
C THR A 107 2.48 -1.46 -12.26
N GLN A 108 1.32 -0.90 -12.62
CA GLN A 108 1.13 0.54 -12.70
C GLN A 108 -0.02 0.95 -11.78
N PRO A 109 0.04 2.14 -11.15
CA PRO A 109 -1.09 2.63 -10.41
C PRO A 109 -2.18 3.02 -11.43
N GLN A 110 -3.43 2.69 -11.11
CA GLN A 110 -4.57 3.01 -11.97
C GLN A 110 -4.73 4.53 -12.16
N ASP A 111 -4.42 5.30 -11.11
CA ASP A 111 -4.47 6.76 -11.12
C ASP A 111 -3.08 7.37 -10.97
N ALA A 112 -2.85 8.50 -11.63
CA ALA A 112 -1.66 9.32 -11.41
C ALA A 112 -1.71 10.02 -10.04
N LEU A 113 -2.90 10.35 -9.54
CA LEU A 113 -3.12 10.87 -8.20
C LEU A 113 -4.26 10.10 -7.53
N ARG A 114 -4.00 9.49 -6.37
CA ARG A 114 -5.03 8.83 -5.56
C ARG A 114 -4.95 9.27 -4.10
N SER A 115 -6.01 9.90 -3.61
CA SER A 115 -6.17 10.21 -2.18
C SER A 115 -7.01 9.14 -1.47
N LEU A 116 -6.55 8.67 -0.31
CA LEU A 116 -7.20 7.59 0.47
C LEU A 116 -7.92 8.11 1.73
N GLY A 117 -7.74 9.37 2.10
CA GLY A 117 -8.21 9.95 3.36
C GLY A 117 -9.70 10.25 3.37
N ARG A 118 -10.46 9.54 4.22
CA ARG A 118 -11.90 9.77 4.45
C ARG A 118 -12.20 10.92 5.42
N ALA A 119 -11.30 11.17 6.38
CA ALA A 119 -11.52 12.16 7.44
C ALA A 119 -11.08 13.58 7.07
N ALA A 120 -10.32 13.74 5.98
CA ALA A 120 -9.87 15.05 5.54
C ALA A 120 -11.01 15.77 4.82
N LYS A 121 -11.13 17.09 5.02
CA LYS A 121 -12.07 17.91 4.26
C LYS A 121 -11.74 17.86 2.77
N ASP A 122 -10.46 17.97 2.42
CA ASP A 122 -10.00 17.96 1.03
C ASP A 122 -8.93 16.86 0.90
N GLY A 123 -9.18 15.89 0.02
CA GLY A 123 -8.24 14.78 -0.24
C GLY A 123 -7.13 15.18 -1.19
N ILE A 124 -7.44 16.06 -2.16
CA ILE A 124 -6.47 16.69 -3.07
C ILE A 124 -6.70 18.20 -3.07
N ASP A 125 -5.66 18.98 -2.75
CA ASP A 125 -5.68 20.45 -2.75
C ASP A 125 -4.62 21.02 -3.71
N VAL A 126 -5.03 21.74 -4.74
CA VAL A 126 -4.14 22.35 -5.75
C VAL A 126 -4.12 23.86 -5.56
N THR A 127 -2.95 24.44 -5.30
CA THR A 127 -2.81 25.86 -4.96
C THR A 127 -2.20 26.73 -6.08
N THR A 128 -1.68 26.12 -7.15
CA THR A 128 -0.98 26.81 -8.25
C THR A 128 -1.69 26.70 -9.60
N ARG A 129 -1.23 27.50 -10.58
CA ARG A 129 -1.73 27.51 -11.96
C ARG A 129 -0.94 26.55 -12.85
N GLY A 130 -1.65 25.92 -13.78
CA GLY A 130 -1.05 25.23 -14.92
C GLY A 130 -0.48 23.86 -14.59
N LEU A 131 -0.87 23.25 -13.47
CA LEU A 131 -0.48 21.88 -13.14
C LEU A 131 -0.99 20.92 -14.22
N ARG A 132 -0.11 20.11 -14.81
CA ARG A 132 -0.46 19.09 -15.82
C ARG A 132 -0.27 17.69 -15.25
N VAL A 133 -1.32 16.88 -15.29
CA VAL A 133 -1.33 15.49 -14.80
C VAL A 133 -1.64 14.53 -15.94
N GLN A 134 -0.83 13.48 -16.09
CA GLN A 134 -1.03 12.42 -17.07
C GLN A 134 -1.50 11.14 -16.40
N GLY A 135 -2.77 10.76 -16.63
CA GLY A 135 -3.45 9.62 -15.98
C GLY A 135 -4.69 10.07 -15.20
N GLY A 136 -5.37 9.11 -14.57
CA GLY A 136 -6.55 9.35 -13.73
C GLY A 136 -6.23 10.11 -12.44
N VAL A 137 -7.23 10.76 -11.87
CA VAL A 137 -7.20 11.46 -10.59
C VAL A 137 -8.41 11.01 -9.77
N PHE A 138 -8.16 10.41 -8.61
CA PHE A 138 -9.18 9.96 -7.67
C PHE A 138 -9.00 10.57 -6.28
N SER A 139 -10.08 10.98 -5.63
CA SER A 139 -10.08 11.40 -4.23
C SER A 139 -11.18 10.72 -3.40
N HIS A 140 -10.83 10.14 -2.25
CA HIS A 140 -11.82 9.62 -1.28
C HIS A 140 -12.53 10.73 -0.48
N SER A 141 -12.25 12.00 -0.80
CA SER A 141 -12.88 13.19 -0.23
C SER A 141 -12.99 14.24 -1.36
N ASN A 142 -12.86 15.54 -1.09
CA ASN A 142 -12.94 16.58 -2.12
C ASN A 142 -11.67 16.66 -2.99
N VAL A 143 -11.82 17.22 -4.20
CA VAL A 143 -10.74 17.75 -5.06
C VAL A 143 -10.89 19.26 -5.17
N THR A 144 -10.09 20.01 -4.41
CA THR A 144 -10.16 21.47 -4.36
C THR A 144 -9.03 22.14 -5.12
N THR A 145 -9.35 23.22 -5.82
CA THR A 145 -8.39 24.16 -6.39
C THR A 145 -8.52 25.50 -5.67
N GLY A 146 -7.42 26.03 -5.15
CA GLY A 146 -7.34 27.37 -4.57
C GLY A 146 -7.77 28.46 -5.56
N ALA A 147 -8.07 29.65 -5.04
CA ALA A 147 -8.54 30.76 -5.88
C ALA A 147 -7.54 31.10 -7.00
N GLY A 148 -7.96 30.87 -8.25
CA GLY A 148 -7.13 31.11 -9.42
C GLY A 148 -6.08 30.02 -9.69
N ALA A 149 -6.09 28.89 -8.99
CA ALA A 149 -5.34 27.69 -9.35
C ALA A 149 -5.98 26.98 -10.54
N SER A 150 -5.22 26.14 -11.25
CA SER A 150 -5.77 25.31 -12.33
C SER A 150 -4.99 24.01 -12.51
N MET A 151 -5.73 22.94 -12.76
CA MET A 151 -5.18 21.61 -13.05
C MET A 151 -5.72 21.12 -14.40
N THR A 152 -4.83 20.62 -15.25
CA THR A 152 -5.14 19.99 -16.54
C THR A 152 -4.83 18.50 -16.48
N VAL A 153 -5.85 17.66 -16.63
CA VAL A 153 -5.74 16.20 -16.51
C VAL A 153 -5.97 15.57 -17.89
N SER A 154 -5.23 14.49 -18.20
CA SER A 154 -5.39 13.72 -19.44
C SER A 154 -6.26 12.47 -19.30
N GLY A 155 -6.58 12.03 -18.07
CA GLY A 155 -7.49 10.93 -17.75
C GLY A 155 -8.70 11.39 -16.92
N ASP A 156 -9.42 10.43 -16.35
CA ASP A 156 -10.65 10.68 -15.59
C ASP A 156 -10.36 11.40 -14.27
N VAL A 157 -11.29 12.24 -13.83
CA VAL A 157 -11.23 12.94 -12.54
C VAL A 157 -12.46 12.55 -11.76
N SER A 158 -12.28 11.97 -10.57
CA SER A 158 -13.39 11.53 -9.71
C SER A 158 -13.11 11.81 -8.24
N ALA A 159 -14.18 12.03 -7.48
CA ALA A 159 -14.16 12.27 -6.05
C ALA A 159 -15.39 11.63 -5.40
N VAL A 160 -15.24 11.07 -4.19
CA VAL A 160 -16.39 10.70 -3.35
C VAL A 160 -17.10 11.97 -2.83
N GLY A 161 -16.31 13.02 -2.54
CA GLY A 161 -16.80 14.36 -2.19
C GLY A 161 -16.96 15.28 -3.41
N ASP A 162 -16.82 16.59 -3.18
CA ASP A 162 -16.96 17.61 -4.22
C ASP A 162 -15.70 17.74 -5.09
N CYS A 163 -15.89 17.93 -6.39
CA CYS A 163 -14.85 18.39 -7.29
C CYS A 163 -15.01 19.88 -7.60
N SER A 164 -13.94 20.66 -7.48
CA SER A 164 -13.97 22.08 -7.83
C SER A 164 -13.92 22.35 -9.35
N ARG A 165 -14.60 23.42 -9.79
CA ARG A 165 -14.74 23.83 -11.21
C ARG A 165 -13.44 24.25 -11.92
N ALA A 166 -12.28 24.31 -11.25
CA ALA A 166 -11.02 24.73 -11.88
C ALA A 166 -10.15 23.55 -12.37
N VAL A 167 -10.69 22.33 -12.36
CA VAL A 167 -10.11 21.19 -13.07
C VAL A 167 -10.60 21.23 -14.51
N SER A 168 -9.69 21.53 -15.45
CA SER A 168 -9.99 21.50 -16.88
C SER A 168 -9.49 20.19 -17.45
N GLN A 169 -10.38 19.32 -17.90
CA GLN A 169 -9.94 18.22 -18.74
C GLN A 169 -9.48 18.78 -20.09
N THR A 170 -8.38 18.24 -20.62
CA THR A 170 -8.00 18.56 -22.00
C THR A 170 -9.08 17.93 -22.88
N PRO A 171 -9.69 18.65 -23.84
CA PRO A 171 -10.68 18.04 -24.73
C PRO A 171 -10.05 16.82 -25.39
N LEU A 172 -10.47 15.63 -24.96
CA LEU A 172 -10.13 14.40 -25.67
C LEU A 172 -10.67 14.57 -27.09
N PRO A 173 -9.99 14.02 -28.11
CA PRO A 173 -10.48 14.08 -29.48
C PRO A 173 -11.97 13.63 -29.50
N PRO A 174 -12.84 14.33 -30.26
CA PRO A 174 -14.31 14.28 -30.14
C PRO A 174 -14.95 12.91 -30.41
N THR A 175 -14.13 11.90 -30.64
CA THR A 175 -14.48 10.53 -30.96
C THR A 175 -14.47 9.58 -29.76
N GLN A 176 -13.90 9.98 -28.62
CA GLN A 176 -13.90 9.20 -27.39
C GLN A 176 -14.97 9.80 -26.48
N ALA A 177 -16.09 9.10 -26.29
CA ALA A 177 -17.03 9.47 -25.23
C ALA A 177 -16.25 9.35 -23.92
N PRO A 178 -15.98 10.45 -23.20
CA PRO A 178 -15.29 10.35 -21.93
C PRO A 178 -16.17 9.48 -21.03
N TYR A 179 -15.56 8.54 -20.32
CA TYR A 179 -16.23 7.83 -19.24
C TYR A 179 -16.28 8.80 -18.05
N ALA A 180 -16.96 9.93 -18.28
CA ALA A 180 -16.98 11.05 -17.37
C ALA A 180 -18.01 10.73 -16.31
N HIS A 181 -17.52 10.39 -15.12
CA HIS A 181 -18.15 10.96 -13.95
C HIS A 181 -17.71 12.43 -13.93
N ASP A 182 -18.47 13.29 -14.61
CA ASP A 182 -18.05 14.66 -14.81
C ASP A 182 -18.37 15.45 -13.54
N CYS A 183 -17.32 15.65 -12.74
CA CYS A 183 -17.23 16.62 -11.66
C CYS A 183 -17.87 17.99 -12.00
N ALA A 184 -18.01 18.35 -13.28
CA ALA A 184 -18.55 19.62 -13.75
C ALA A 184 -20.07 19.61 -14.06
N ASP A 185 -20.65 18.48 -14.48
CA ASP A 185 -21.96 18.49 -15.18
C ASP A 185 -23.01 17.48 -14.66
N ASP A 186 -22.66 16.54 -13.78
CA ASP A 186 -23.65 15.62 -13.18
C ASP A 186 -24.39 16.28 -12.00
N THR A 187 -25.69 16.52 -12.15
CA THR A 187 -26.58 16.94 -11.05
C THR A 187 -27.74 15.96 -10.86
N PRO A 188 -27.85 15.27 -9.70
CA PRO A 188 -26.87 15.22 -8.60
C PRO A 188 -25.63 14.40 -8.99
N PRO A 189 -24.44 14.70 -8.43
CA PRO A 189 -23.28 13.83 -8.60
C PRO A 189 -23.65 12.46 -8.04
N ALA A 190 -23.64 11.40 -8.87
CA ALA A 190 -23.63 10.07 -8.29
C ALA A 190 -22.27 9.93 -7.56
N PRO A 191 -22.25 9.52 -6.28
CA PRO A 191 -21.00 9.37 -5.55
C PRO A 191 -20.13 8.34 -6.29
N ALA A 192 -18.86 8.66 -6.50
CA ALA A 192 -17.90 7.67 -6.96
C ALA A 192 -17.97 6.44 -6.04
N ASP A 193 -17.92 5.25 -6.62
CA ASP A 193 -17.97 4.00 -5.87
C ASP A 193 -16.79 3.96 -4.88
N GLU A 194 -17.09 3.91 -3.58
CA GLU A 194 -16.09 3.86 -2.52
C GLU A 194 -15.11 2.69 -2.69
N ALA A 195 -15.52 1.61 -3.36
CA ALA A 195 -14.68 0.44 -3.61
C ALA A 195 -13.51 0.77 -4.55
N VAL A 196 -13.69 1.67 -5.52
CA VAL A 196 -12.66 2.05 -6.51
C VAL A 196 -11.54 2.87 -5.88
N GLY A 197 -11.85 3.60 -4.80
CA GLY A 197 -10.91 4.43 -4.05
C GLY A 197 -10.02 3.70 -3.05
N GLY A 198 -10.13 2.38 -2.97
CA GLY A 198 -9.38 1.56 -2.04
C GLY A 198 -7.86 1.72 -2.16
N ASP A 199 -7.20 1.58 -1.02
CA ASP A 199 -5.76 1.42 -0.94
C ASP A 199 -5.34 0.14 -1.68
N PRO A 200 -4.46 0.21 -2.71
CA PRO A 200 -4.03 -0.98 -3.46
C PRO A 200 -3.18 -1.97 -2.65
N ASP A 201 -2.81 -1.62 -1.40
CA ASP A 201 -2.10 -2.51 -0.47
C ASP A 201 -0.79 -3.07 -1.06
N TYR A 202 0.06 -2.19 -1.59
CA TYR A 202 1.36 -2.60 -2.09
C TYR A 202 2.19 -3.17 -0.95
N THR A 203 2.80 -4.34 -1.17
CA THR A 203 3.64 -5.00 -0.16
C THR A 203 4.88 -4.14 0.12
N PRO A 204 5.26 -3.94 1.40
CA PRO A 204 6.46 -3.18 1.74
C PRO A 204 7.71 -3.90 1.21
N PRO A 205 8.76 -3.15 0.81
CA PRO A 205 9.98 -3.75 0.26
C PRO A 205 10.83 -4.46 1.33
N ALA A 206 10.61 -4.16 2.61
CA ALA A 206 11.16 -4.92 3.73
C ALA A 206 10.08 -5.20 4.79
N THR A 207 10.11 -6.40 5.37
CA THR A 207 9.24 -6.82 6.48
C THR A 207 9.96 -6.83 7.84
N ALA A 208 11.28 -6.67 7.84
CA ALA A 208 12.12 -6.55 9.02
C ALA A 208 13.02 -5.31 8.91
N VAL A 209 13.40 -4.72 10.05
CA VAL A 209 14.26 -3.53 10.05
C VAL A 209 15.61 -3.87 9.43
N PRO A 210 16.03 -3.15 8.37
CA PRO A 210 17.36 -3.31 7.81
C PRO A 210 18.47 -3.03 8.84
N VAL A 211 19.69 -3.52 8.59
CA VAL A 211 20.84 -3.26 9.48
C VAL A 211 21.04 -1.76 9.71
N ARG A 212 21.20 -1.33 10.97
CA ARG A 212 21.48 0.07 11.30
C ARG A 212 22.75 0.57 10.63
N ARG A 213 22.68 1.78 10.07
CA ARG A 213 23.78 2.52 9.48
C ARG A 213 23.92 3.87 10.16
N THR A 214 25.15 4.25 10.43
CA THR A 214 25.45 5.62 10.87
C THR A 214 25.50 6.52 9.63
N ALA A 215 24.90 7.71 9.70
CA ALA A 215 25.09 8.73 8.68
C ALA A 215 26.59 9.12 8.60
N PRO A 216 27.18 9.25 7.41
CA PRO A 216 28.57 9.68 7.29
C PRO A 216 28.73 11.13 7.81
N ALA A 217 29.93 11.48 8.29
CA ALA A 217 30.27 12.87 8.58
C ALA A 217 30.41 13.69 7.29
N CYS A 218 30.48 15.03 7.39
CA CYS A 218 30.84 15.87 6.24
C CYS A 218 32.14 15.34 5.60
N PRO A 219 32.20 15.22 4.27
CA PRO A 219 33.43 14.92 3.58
C PRO A 219 34.53 15.93 3.96
N ALA A 220 35.77 15.45 4.12
CA ALA A 220 36.92 16.33 4.36
C ALA A 220 37.07 17.37 3.22
N PRO A 221 37.67 18.55 3.48
CA PRO A 221 37.88 19.55 2.44
C PRO A 221 38.56 18.95 1.19
N GLY A 222 37.94 19.13 0.02
CA GLY A 222 38.39 18.54 -1.24
C GLY A 222 37.74 17.20 -1.61
N SER A 223 37.01 16.57 -0.69
CA SER A 223 36.04 15.51 -0.99
C SER A 223 34.65 16.10 -1.11
N TRP A 224 33.82 15.53 -1.99
CA TRP A 224 32.49 16.04 -2.32
C TRP A 224 31.41 14.96 -2.18
N LEU A 225 31.76 13.71 -1.93
CA LEU A 225 30.84 12.58 -1.95
C LEU A 225 30.59 12.05 -0.53
N ALA A 226 29.33 12.01 -0.13
CA ALA A 226 28.86 11.27 1.04
C ALA A 226 28.06 10.04 0.56
N ARG A 227 28.44 8.85 1.01
CA ARG A 227 27.78 7.59 0.61
C ARG A 227 26.89 7.09 1.73
N LEU A 228 25.62 6.86 1.44
CA LEU A 228 24.70 6.16 2.30
C LEU A 228 24.55 4.73 1.75
N ARG A 229 24.71 3.74 2.63
CA ARG A 229 24.53 2.32 2.28
C ARG A 229 23.10 1.90 2.62
N PRO A 230 22.52 0.92 1.91
CA PRO A 230 21.23 0.35 2.30
C PRO A 230 21.24 -0.08 3.76
N GLY A 231 20.14 0.22 4.46
CA GLY A 231 20.05 0.02 5.91
C GLY A 231 19.07 0.96 6.62
N TYR A 232 19.08 0.87 7.95
CA TYR A 232 18.25 1.65 8.85
C TYR A 232 18.98 2.91 9.35
N TYR A 233 18.32 4.06 9.28
CA TYR A 233 18.84 5.35 9.72
C TYR A 233 17.87 6.02 10.70
N ASP A 234 18.39 6.50 11.83
CA ASP A 234 17.62 7.07 12.94
C ASP A 234 18.02 8.50 13.35
N ASP A 235 19.07 9.04 12.72
CA ASP A 235 19.62 10.35 13.03
C ASP A 235 19.32 11.38 11.93
N ALA A 236 18.11 11.95 12.00
CA ALA A 236 17.69 13.05 11.12
C ALA A 236 18.61 14.26 11.19
N ARG A 237 19.21 14.53 12.36
CA ARG A 237 20.07 15.69 12.56
C ARG A 237 21.39 15.52 11.81
N ALA A 238 22.00 14.34 11.87
CA ALA A 238 23.21 14.04 11.10
C ALA A 238 22.95 14.10 9.60
N LEU A 239 21.82 13.57 9.12
CA LEU A 239 21.43 13.66 7.72
C LEU A 239 21.16 15.11 7.29
N THR A 240 20.47 15.89 8.12
CA THR A 240 20.22 17.32 7.85
C THR A 240 21.50 18.14 7.89
N HIS A 241 22.46 17.83 8.76
CA HIS A 241 23.79 18.45 8.73
C HIS A 241 24.51 18.17 7.39
N LEU A 242 24.34 16.97 6.82
CA LEU A 242 24.87 16.66 5.48
C LEU A 242 24.21 17.47 4.36
N THR A 243 22.94 17.84 4.50
CA THR A 243 22.12 18.39 3.39
C THR A 243 21.56 19.80 3.61
N GLY A 244 21.79 20.41 4.77
CA GLY A 244 21.16 21.65 5.24
C GLY A 244 22.11 22.85 5.32
N GLY A 245 23.31 22.77 4.71
CA GLY A 245 24.23 23.91 4.59
C GLY A 245 25.56 23.75 5.32
N ASP A 246 25.67 22.81 6.26
CA ASP A 246 26.92 22.59 7.00
C ASP A 246 27.97 21.85 6.14
N CYS A 247 27.54 21.10 5.13
CA CYS A 247 28.41 20.46 4.14
C CYS A 247 28.07 20.96 2.69
N PRO A 248 28.47 22.18 2.32
CA PRO A 248 28.15 22.72 0.99
C PRO A 248 28.88 21.95 -0.11
N HIS A 249 28.31 21.98 -1.32
CA HIS A 249 28.83 21.33 -2.52
C HIS A 249 28.97 19.79 -2.42
N VAL A 250 28.23 19.15 -1.52
CA VAL A 250 28.25 17.68 -1.38
C VAL A 250 27.23 17.03 -2.32
N VAL A 251 27.57 15.83 -2.78
CA VAL A 251 26.63 14.87 -3.37
C VAL A 251 26.41 13.76 -2.34
N VAL A 252 25.17 13.61 -1.89
CA VAL A 252 24.75 12.52 -1.01
C VAL A 252 24.20 11.42 -1.90
N TRP A 253 24.94 10.32 -2.04
CA TRP A 253 24.56 9.19 -2.89
C TRP A 253 24.00 8.05 -2.04
N LEU A 254 22.73 7.72 -2.26
CA LEU A 254 22.10 6.49 -1.78
C LEU A 254 22.40 5.40 -2.82
N GLU A 255 23.31 4.50 -2.47
CA GLU A 255 23.62 3.31 -3.27
C GLU A 255 22.35 2.44 -3.49
N PRO A 256 22.23 1.66 -4.57
CA PRO A 256 21.02 0.86 -4.81
C PRO A 256 20.67 -0.07 -3.64
N GLY A 257 19.39 -0.11 -3.25
CA GLY A 257 18.87 -0.96 -2.18
C GLY A 257 17.72 -0.34 -1.38
N VAL A 258 17.35 -1.00 -0.28
CA VAL A 258 16.26 -0.57 0.62
C VAL A 258 16.82 0.28 1.77
N TYR A 259 16.20 1.44 1.99
CA TYR A 259 16.53 2.36 3.06
C TYR A 259 15.33 2.49 3.98
N TYR A 260 15.52 2.31 5.28
CA TYR A 260 14.48 2.53 6.27
C TYR A 260 14.86 3.72 7.16
N PHE A 261 14.05 4.78 7.14
CA PHE A 261 14.25 5.96 7.97
C PHE A 261 13.19 5.98 9.07
N ASP A 262 13.65 5.92 10.33
CA ASP A 262 12.81 6.14 11.51
C ASP A 262 13.50 7.04 12.53
N PHE A 263 13.15 8.32 12.49
CA PHE A 263 13.72 9.36 13.32
C PHE A 263 13.01 9.51 14.67
N THR A 264 11.98 8.71 14.95
CA THR A 264 11.22 8.83 16.20
C THR A 264 11.92 8.23 17.41
N PHE A 265 12.91 7.37 17.20
CA PHE A 265 13.64 6.71 18.28
C PHE A 265 14.54 7.67 19.08
N THR A 266 15.05 8.73 18.46
CA THR A 266 16.08 9.59 19.05
C THR A 266 15.51 10.84 19.75
N GLY A 267 14.18 11.04 19.75
CA GLY A 267 13.51 12.18 20.37
C GLY A 267 13.82 13.55 19.74
N GLY A 268 14.55 13.58 18.61
CA GLY A 268 14.89 14.78 17.85
C GLY A 268 13.81 15.20 16.85
N SER A 269 14.12 16.20 16.01
CA SER A 269 13.24 16.55 14.89
C SER A 269 13.14 15.36 13.94
N ALA A 270 11.93 14.83 13.75
CA ALA A 270 11.69 13.68 12.87
C ALA A 270 11.70 14.05 11.37
N VAL A 271 12.55 15.01 10.97
CA VAL A 271 12.60 15.57 9.62
C VAL A 271 14.03 15.59 9.11
N TRP A 272 14.27 14.91 7.99
CA TRP A 272 15.49 15.08 7.20
C TRP A 272 15.26 16.19 6.17
N THR A 273 15.99 17.31 6.31
CA THR A 273 15.83 18.50 5.46
C THR A 273 16.99 18.69 4.48
N VAL A 274 16.67 18.97 3.22
CA VAL A 274 17.62 19.40 2.17
C VAL A 274 17.41 20.89 1.89
N ASP A 275 18.23 21.74 2.49
CA ASP A 275 18.10 23.21 2.49
C ASP A 275 19.38 23.93 1.99
N ASP A 276 20.19 23.25 1.19
CA ASP A 276 21.35 23.86 0.52
C ASP A 276 21.27 23.68 -1.01
N PRO A 277 21.22 24.77 -1.80
CA PRO A 277 21.16 24.72 -3.26
C PRO A 277 22.41 24.14 -3.91
N THR A 278 23.51 24.05 -3.17
CA THR A 278 24.75 23.44 -3.64
C THR A 278 24.80 21.93 -3.42
N VAL A 279 23.84 21.36 -2.69
CA VAL A 279 23.77 19.92 -2.37
C VAL A 279 22.90 19.18 -3.39
N SER A 280 23.33 17.97 -3.74
CA SER A 280 22.55 17.04 -4.56
C SER A 280 22.40 15.69 -3.87
N VAL A 281 21.16 15.24 -3.65
CA VAL A 281 20.84 13.89 -3.16
C VAL A 281 20.45 13.04 -4.36
N VAL A 282 21.17 11.95 -4.61
CA VAL A 282 20.88 11.03 -5.72
C VAL A 282 20.69 9.64 -5.14
N GLY A 283 19.58 8.98 -5.48
CA GLY A 283 19.30 7.61 -5.08
C GLY A 283 19.15 6.67 -6.27
N GLY A 284 19.86 5.54 -6.22
CA GLY A 284 19.81 4.49 -7.24
C GLY A 284 21.11 4.36 -8.02
N THR A 285 21.04 3.64 -9.14
CA THR A 285 22.20 3.47 -10.02
C THR A 285 22.56 4.81 -10.65
N ARG A 286 23.81 5.26 -10.48
CA ARG A 286 24.32 6.52 -11.03
C ARG A 286 24.26 6.57 -12.58
N ALA A 287 23.97 7.74 -13.14
CA ALA A 287 24.00 7.98 -14.59
C ALA A 287 24.88 9.19 -14.96
N GLY A 288 25.93 8.97 -15.75
CA GLY A 288 26.71 10.07 -16.33
C GLY A 288 27.69 10.79 -15.39
N TRP A 289 27.91 10.30 -14.16
CA TRP A 289 28.91 10.85 -13.23
C TRP A 289 29.71 9.75 -12.50
N ASP A 290 30.95 10.07 -12.11
CA ASP A 290 31.89 9.15 -11.48
C ASP A 290 32.20 9.54 -10.02
N PRO A 291 31.83 8.72 -9.02
CA PRO A 291 32.14 8.96 -7.61
C PRO A 291 33.62 8.81 -7.25
N ALA A 292 34.47 8.32 -8.15
CA ALA A 292 35.93 8.32 -7.97
C ALA A 292 36.59 9.64 -8.43
N SER A 293 35.82 10.58 -8.99
CA SER A 293 36.34 11.87 -9.45
C SER A 293 36.94 12.67 -8.28
N PRO A 294 38.13 13.29 -8.44
CA PRO A 294 38.75 14.11 -7.41
C PRO A 294 38.02 15.45 -7.19
N THR A 295 37.17 15.86 -8.13
CA THR A 295 36.36 17.08 -8.04
C THR A 295 34.88 16.75 -8.23
N ARG A 296 34.01 17.57 -7.64
CA ARG A 296 32.55 17.41 -7.74
C ARG A 296 32.12 17.42 -9.21
N PRO A 297 31.52 16.35 -9.75
CA PRO A 297 30.98 16.34 -11.09
C PRO A 297 29.73 17.21 -11.16
N ALA A 298 29.41 17.71 -12.35
CA ALA A 298 28.08 18.26 -12.61
C ALA A 298 27.09 17.09 -12.65
N VAL A 299 26.27 16.97 -11.61
CA VAL A 299 25.19 15.98 -11.56
C VAL A 299 24.08 16.47 -12.50
N PRO A 300 23.67 15.68 -13.51
CA PRO A 300 22.56 16.06 -14.38
C PRO A 300 21.26 16.23 -13.58
N ASP A 301 20.48 17.24 -13.92
CA ASP A 301 19.21 17.55 -13.25
C ASP A 301 18.11 17.84 -14.30
N PRO A 302 17.18 16.90 -14.53
CA PRO A 302 17.21 15.51 -14.03
C PRO A 302 18.25 14.65 -14.77
N GLY A 303 18.52 13.44 -14.26
CA GLY A 303 19.39 12.44 -14.90
C GLY A 303 20.60 12.01 -14.07
N GLY A 304 20.60 12.29 -12.77
CA GLY A 304 21.60 11.81 -11.82
C GLY A 304 21.55 10.30 -11.60
N CYS A 305 20.40 9.64 -11.81
CA CYS A 305 20.26 8.19 -11.75
C CYS A 305 19.73 7.57 -13.05
N ASP A 306 20.14 6.32 -13.32
CA ASP A 306 19.79 5.51 -14.48
C ASP A 306 18.44 4.83 -14.25
N ARG A 307 17.43 5.29 -14.99
CA ARG A 307 16.03 4.86 -14.88
C ARG A 307 15.74 3.52 -15.57
N THR A 308 16.73 2.96 -16.25
CA THR A 308 16.58 1.72 -17.05
C THR A 308 17.10 0.50 -16.32
N ARG A 309 17.82 0.70 -15.21
CA ARG A 309 18.45 -0.36 -14.42
C ARG A 309 17.46 -1.03 -13.49
N PRO A 310 17.55 -2.36 -13.29
CA PRO A 310 16.77 -3.03 -12.25
C PRO A 310 17.19 -2.55 -10.85
N GLU A 311 18.44 -2.11 -10.67
CA GLU A 311 18.96 -1.63 -9.39
C GLU A 311 18.60 -0.15 -9.14
N GLY A 312 17.63 0.07 -8.24
CA GLY A 312 17.20 1.40 -7.78
C GLY A 312 17.25 1.53 -6.26
N VAL A 313 16.56 2.53 -5.73
CA VAL A 313 16.35 2.73 -4.29
C VAL A 313 14.87 2.66 -3.94
N GLU A 314 14.61 2.08 -2.78
CA GLU A 314 13.30 2.13 -2.13
C GLU A 314 13.47 2.79 -0.76
N VAL A 315 12.96 4.00 -0.64
CA VAL A 315 13.03 4.81 0.59
C VAL A 315 11.78 4.57 1.42
N MET A 316 11.90 3.77 2.47
CA MET A 316 10.85 3.52 3.45
C MET A 316 10.89 4.56 4.57
N MET A 317 9.75 5.17 4.86
CA MET A 317 9.57 6.15 5.93
C MET A 317 8.65 5.58 7.01
N GLY A 318 9.19 5.31 8.19
CA GLY A 318 8.46 4.79 9.35
C GLY A 318 8.21 5.82 10.44
N GLY A 319 7.33 5.48 11.38
CA GLY A 319 7.03 6.32 12.55
C GLY A 319 6.55 7.73 12.17
N GLY A 320 7.10 8.76 12.80
CA GLY A 320 6.80 10.17 12.50
C GLY A 320 7.75 10.80 11.46
N SER A 321 8.54 9.99 10.75
CA SER A 321 9.64 10.45 9.91
C SER A 321 9.18 11.15 8.66
N ARG A 322 9.90 12.22 8.29
CA ARG A 322 9.59 13.07 7.13
C ARG A 322 10.84 13.40 6.35
N PHE A 323 10.65 13.58 5.05
CA PHE A 323 11.68 14.04 4.13
C PHE A 323 11.25 15.35 3.49
N GLN A 324 12.04 16.41 3.70
CA GLN A 324 11.73 17.77 3.31
C GLN A 324 12.81 18.34 2.38
N VAL A 325 12.39 18.92 1.26
CA VAL A 325 13.27 19.56 0.26
C VAL A 325 12.92 21.03 0.13
N ASP A 326 13.80 21.90 0.64
CA ASP A 326 13.57 23.34 0.72
C ASP A 326 14.36 24.10 -0.34
N ARG A 327 15.66 23.81 -0.52
CA ARG A 327 16.50 24.56 -1.47
C ARG A 327 17.51 23.75 -2.28
N GLY A 328 17.59 22.43 -2.12
CA GLY A 328 18.56 21.58 -2.85
C GLY A 328 17.98 20.75 -4.00
N HIS A 329 18.82 19.87 -4.57
CA HIS A 329 18.46 18.94 -5.65
C HIS A 329 18.29 17.52 -5.13
N VAL A 330 17.18 16.87 -5.43
CA VAL A 330 16.91 15.47 -5.06
C VAL A 330 16.40 14.69 -6.26
N GLU A 331 17.07 13.60 -6.60
CA GLU A 331 16.57 12.62 -7.59
C GLU A 331 16.61 11.20 -7.02
N LEU A 332 15.45 10.50 -7.02
CA LEU A 332 15.33 9.10 -6.59
C LEU A 332 14.85 8.24 -7.76
N CYS A 333 15.55 7.12 -8.02
CA CYS A 333 15.13 6.13 -9.01
C CYS A 333 14.67 4.83 -8.34
N ALA A 334 13.39 4.46 -8.52
CA ALA A 334 12.86 3.18 -8.06
C ALA A 334 13.50 2.00 -8.81
N PRO A 335 13.59 0.81 -8.19
CA PRO A 335 14.00 -0.40 -8.90
C PRO A 335 13.00 -0.77 -10.00
N VAL A 336 13.51 -1.25 -11.13
CA VAL A 336 12.70 -1.71 -12.27
C VAL A 336 12.49 -3.21 -12.16
N THR A 337 11.34 -3.62 -11.60
CA THR A 337 10.90 -5.02 -11.52
C THR A 337 9.70 -5.28 -12.46
N PRO A 338 9.63 -6.46 -13.10
CA PRO A 338 8.56 -6.78 -14.06
C PRO A 338 7.24 -7.19 -13.38
N ASP A 339 7.27 -7.55 -12.10
CA ASP A 339 6.18 -8.16 -11.33
C ASP A 339 5.70 -7.30 -10.15
N ARG A 340 6.34 -6.15 -9.89
CA ARG A 340 5.97 -5.25 -8.78
C ARG A 340 5.86 -3.80 -9.22
N GLN A 341 5.10 -3.04 -8.45
CA GLN A 341 5.04 -1.59 -8.59
C GLN A 341 6.44 -0.99 -8.34
N GLN A 342 6.88 -0.09 -9.22
CA GLN A 342 8.15 0.63 -9.03
C GLN A 342 7.95 1.76 -8.03
N ILE A 343 8.17 1.48 -6.75
CA ILE A 343 8.00 2.43 -5.65
C ILE A 343 9.36 3.03 -5.30
N ALA A 344 9.46 4.36 -5.31
CA ALA A 344 10.68 5.05 -4.89
C ALA A 344 10.60 5.48 -3.42
N VAL A 345 9.40 5.89 -2.98
CA VAL A 345 9.12 6.32 -1.61
C VAL A 345 7.93 5.54 -1.09
N TYR A 346 8.12 4.85 0.03
CA TYR A 346 7.14 4.01 0.71
C TYR A 346 6.90 4.54 2.13
N GLY A 347 5.71 5.06 2.41
CA GLY A 347 5.26 5.36 3.77
C GLY A 347 4.76 4.08 4.43
N VAL A 348 5.45 3.64 5.49
CA VAL A 348 5.16 2.36 6.16
C VAL A 348 3.73 2.35 6.70
N GLN A 349 2.96 1.33 6.32
CA GLN A 349 1.62 1.10 6.86
C GLN A 349 1.68 0.36 8.19
N PRO A 350 0.68 0.56 9.08
CA PRO A 350 0.41 -0.42 10.10
C PRO A 350 0.10 -1.77 9.46
N PRO A 351 0.53 -2.89 10.06
CA PRO A 351 0.07 -4.21 9.64
C PRO A 351 -1.45 -4.19 9.56
N LYS A 352 -2.01 -4.56 8.40
CA LYS A 352 -3.45 -4.69 8.30
C LYS A 352 -3.84 -5.89 9.15
N PRO A 353 -4.77 -5.73 10.11
CA PRO A 353 -5.20 -6.85 10.94
C PRO A 353 -5.90 -7.92 10.12
N SER A 354 -6.43 -7.60 8.94
CA SER A 354 -7.12 -8.51 8.04
C SER A 354 -6.80 -8.23 6.57
N HIS A 355 -6.63 -9.28 5.78
CA HIS A 355 -6.48 -9.23 4.33
C HIS A 355 -7.69 -9.85 3.64
N THR A 356 -8.21 -9.17 2.62
CA THR A 356 -9.25 -9.74 1.77
C THR A 356 -8.62 -10.60 0.68
N LEU A 357 -8.90 -11.90 0.73
CA LEU A 357 -8.54 -12.86 -0.30
C LEU A 357 -9.75 -13.10 -1.21
N LYS A 358 -9.59 -12.76 -2.48
CA LYS A 358 -10.58 -13.09 -3.51
C LYS A 358 -10.24 -14.43 -4.16
N PRO A 359 -11.24 -15.23 -4.56
CA PRO A 359 -10.99 -16.38 -5.40
C PRO A 359 -10.43 -15.90 -6.75
N THR A 360 -9.49 -16.66 -7.31
CA THR A 360 -8.87 -16.32 -8.62
C THR A 360 -9.33 -17.24 -9.74
N ALA A 361 -10.12 -18.28 -9.40
CA ALA A 361 -10.60 -19.25 -10.37
C ALA A 361 -12.02 -19.74 -10.05
N VAL A 362 -12.80 -19.98 -11.10
CA VAL A 362 -14.01 -20.79 -11.08
C VAL A 362 -13.62 -22.23 -11.43
N VAL A 363 -13.80 -23.17 -10.50
CA VAL A 363 -13.44 -24.58 -10.67
C VAL A 363 -14.53 -25.32 -11.44
N THR A 364 -15.77 -25.18 -10.98
CA THR A 364 -16.95 -25.76 -11.62
C THR A 364 -18.08 -24.75 -11.65
N ASN A 365 -18.87 -24.80 -12.70
CA ASN A 365 -20.09 -24.00 -12.84
C ASN A 365 -21.19 -24.89 -13.42
N VAL A 366 -22.26 -25.05 -12.66
CA VAL A 366 -23.49 -25.71 -13.09
C VAL A 366 -24.60 -24.68 -13.05
N GLY A 367 -24.77 -23.99 -14.17
CA GLY A 367 -26.00 -23.26 -14.45
C GLY A 367 -26.03 -21.78 -14.08
N PHE A 368 -24.90 -21.19 -13.68
CA PHE A 368 -24.72 -19.74 -13.68
C PHE A 368 -24.26 -19.26 -15.06
N ALA A 369 -24.82 -18.17 -15.56
CA ALA A 369 -24.28 -17.39 -16.66
C ALA A 369 -23.15 -16.49 -16.14
N HIS A 370 -22.13 -16.25 -16.97
CA HIS A 370 -21.00 -15.37 -16.65
C HIS A 370 -20.33 -15.63 -15.28
N PRO A 371 -19.93 -16.88 -14.98
CA PRO A 371 -19.42 -17.26 -13.66
C PRO A 371 -18.18 -16.47 -13.20
N GLY A 372 -17.42 -15.88 -14.12
CA GLY A 372 -16.26 -15.04 -13.80
C GLY A 372 -16.62 -13.76 -13.03
N HIS A 373 -17.88 -13.31 -13.07
CA HIS A 373 -18.36 -12.16 -12.31
C HIS A 373 -18.34 -12.40 -10.79
N ALA A 374 -18.44 -13.66 -10.35
CA ALA A 374 -18.32 -13.99 -8.93
C ALA A 374 -16.89 -13.77 -8.37
N LEU A 375 -15.88 -13.56 -9.23
CA LEU A 375 -14.49 -13.31 -8.82
C LEU A 375 -14.21 -11.83 -8.49
N THR A 376 -15.10 -10.91 -8.87
CA THR A 376 -14.78 -9.46 -8.87
C THR A 376 -15.25 -8.68 -7.63
N SER A 377 -16.16 -9.23 -6.82
CA SER A 377 -16.63 -8.64 -5.54
C SER A 377 -16.95 -7.13 -5.62
N GLY A 378 -17.89 -6.75 -6.50
CA GLY A 378 -18.29 -5.35 -6.65
C GLY A 378 -17.24 -4.42 -7.29
N GLU A 379 -16.03 -4.88 -7.62
CA GLU A 379 -15.16 -4.10 -8.52
C GLU A 379 -15.78 -4.11 -9.90
N ARG A 380 -16.30 -2.93 -10.30
CA ARG A 380 -16.85 -2.70 -11.64
C ARG A 380 -15.87 -3.23 -12.69
N PRO A 381 -16.19 -4.33 -13.40
CA PRO A 381 -15.21 -4.93 -14.30
C PRO A 381 -14.98 -3.99 -15.48
N THR A 382 -13.73 -3.71 -15.80
CA THR A 382 -13.35 -3.33 -17.17
C THR A 382 -13.15 -4.56 -18.07
N LEU A 383 -13.66 -5.73 -17.64
CA LEU A 383 -13.60 -6.96 -18.41
C LEU A 383 -14.34 -6.78 -19.75
N PRO A 384 -13.72 -7.17 -20.88
CA PRO A 384 -14.39 -7.20 -22.18
C PRO A 384 -15.63 -8.11 -22.09
N GLY A 385 -16.83 -7.54 -22.21
CA GLY A 385 -18.11 -8.26 -22.11
C GLY A 385 -19.16 -7.61 -21.21
N CYS A 386 -18.77 -6.77 -20.26
CA CYS A 386 -19.68 -5.97 -19.44
C CYS A 386 -20.02 -4.65 -20.14
N ALA A 387 -20.84 -4.67 -21.19
CA ALA A 387 -21.33 -3.42 -21.77
C ALA A 387 -22.20 -2.70 -20.73
N GLN A 388 -21.80 -1.49 -20.29
CA GLN A 388 -22.63 -0.63 -19.44
C GLN A 388 -24.04 -0.52 -20.03
N PRO A 389 -25.07 -1.06 -19.36
CA PRO A 389 -26.43 -0.74 -19.70
C PRO A 389 -26.85 0.45 -18.83
N THR A 390 -27.54 1.41 -19.41
CA THR A 390 -28.33 2.43 -18.70
C THR A 390 -29.55 1.84 -17.98
N GLY A 391 -29.53 0.54 -17.68
CA GLY A 391 -30.51 -0.23 -16.92
C GLY A 391 -29.78 -1.15 -15.95
N THR A 392 -30.44 -1.50 -14.85
CA THR A 392 -29.96 -2.20 -13.64
C THR A 392 -29.35 -3.61 -13.83
N ALA A 393 -28.83 -3.97 -15.01
CA ALA A 393 -28.12 -5.23 -15.18
C ALA A 393 -26.70 -5.11 -14.58
N ASN A 394 -26.62 -5.50 -13.31
CA ASN A 394 -25.37 -5.59 -12.55
C ASN A 394 -24.46 -6.69 -13.15
N CYS A 395 -23.15 -6.57 -12.95
CA CYS A 395 -22.17 -7.57 -13.38
C CYS A 395 -22.18 -8.76 -12.43
N THR A 396 -23.26 -9.54 -12.44
CA THR A 396 -23.48 -10.67 -11.55
C THR A 396 -23.39 -12.00 -12.29
N ALA A 397 -22.97 -13.04 -11.58
CA ALA A 397 -23.15 -14.41 -12.05
C ALA A 397 -24.60 -14.81 -11.79
N ASP A 398 -25.36 -15.01 -12.86
CA ASP A 398 -26.82 -15.15 -12.77
C ASP A 398 -27.25 -16.59 -13.00
N ALA A 399 -28.12 -17.14 -12.15
CA ALA A 399 -28.76 -18.42 -12.38
C ALA A 399 -30.29 -18.27 -12.46
N ASP A 400 -30.83 -18.51 -13.65
CA ASP A 400 -32.27 -18.64 -13.87
C ASP A 400 -32.72 -20.07 -13.54
N LEU A 401 -33.54 -20.19 -12.51
CA LEU A 401 -34.09 -21.44 -12.00
C LEU A 401 -35.54 -21.60 -12.44
N ASP A 402 -35.85 -22.77 -13.01
CA ASP A 402 -37.16 -23.12 -13.57
C ASP A 402 -37.40 -24.62 -13.34
N PRO A 403 -38.56 -25.04 -12.83
CA PRO A 403 -38.84 -26.42 -12.44
C PRO A 403 -38.83 -27.41 -13.62
N ALA A 404 -39.01 -26.93 -14.85
CA ALA A 404 -38.97 -27.70 -16.09
C ALA A 404 -37.59 -27.70 -16.76
N LYS A 405 -36.74 -26.70 -16.52
CA LYS A 405 -35.41 -26.58 -17.15
C LYS A 405 -34.27 -26.91 -16.19
N ARG A 406 -34.25 -26.29 -15.01
CA ARG A 406 -33.15 -26.34 -14.04
C ARG A 406 -33.65 -25.94 -12.65
N ARG A 407 -33.72 -26.89 -11.74
CA ARG A 407 -34.17 -26.65 -10.35
C ARG A 407 -33.07 -26.16 -9.42
N SER A 408 -31.80 -26.35 -9.80
CA SER A 408 -30.65 -25.98 -8.99
C SER A 408 -29.51 -25.47 -9.85
N ALA A 409 -28.75 -24.52 -9.32
CA ALA A 409 -27.49 -24.06 -9.88
C ALA A 409 -26.40 -24.07 -8.81
N SER A 410 -25.15 -24.28 -9.21
CA SER A 410 -24.00 -24.25 -8.30
C SER A 410 -22.76 -23.68 -8.96
N LEU A 411 -21.94 -22.96 -8.18
CA LEU A 411 -20.68 -22.38 -8.59
C LEU A 411 -19.60 -22.68 -7.56
N GLN A 412 -18.52 -23.35 -7.95
CA GLN A 412 -17.37 -23.62 -7.08
C GLN A 412 -16.23 -22.68 -7.41
N LEU A 413 -15.79 -21.92 -6.41
CA LEU A 413 -14.70 -20.95 -6.47
C LEU A 413 -13.50 -21.49 -5.71
N ALA A 414 -12.29 -21.21 -6.18
CA ALA A 414 -11.05 -21.64 -5.52
C ALA A 414 -9.90 -20.66 -5.74
N ALA A 415 -8.71 -21.09 -5.32
CA ALA A 415 -7.47 -20.35 -5.43
C ALA A 415 -7.56 -18.99 -4.71
N PHE A 416 -8.01 -19.04 -3.45
CA PHE A 416 -7.85 -17.98 -2.46
C PHE A 416 -6.36 -17.86 -2.13
N THR A 417 -5.60 -17.32 -3.07
CA THR A 417 -4.13 -17.34 -3.02
C THR A 417 -3.69 -16.42 -1.90
N PRO A 418 -3.16 -16.95 -0.79
CA PRO A 418 -2.86 -16.12 0.35
C PRO A 418 -1.68 -15.19 0.04
N ARG A 419 -1.85 -13.89 0.32
CA ARG A 419 -0.71 -12.99 0.61
C ARG A 419 -0.29 -13.08 2.08
N VAL A 420 -0.50 -14.24 2.70
CA VAL A 420 -0.13 -14.49 4.09
C VAL A 420 1.30 -15.02 4.12
N PRO A 421 2.25 -14.36 4.81
CA PRO A 421 3.63 -14.83 4.89
C PRO A 421 3.71 -16.27 5.40
N PRO A 422 4.57 -17.13 4.81
CA PRO A 422 4.79 -18.48 5.30
C PRO A 422 5.13 -18.50 6.80
N GLY A 423 4.53 -19.41 7.56
CA GLY A 423 4.73 -19.54 9.01
C GLY A 423 3.81 -18.67 9.87
N SER A 424 2.96 -17.83 9.27
CA SER A 424 1.91 -17.10 10.01
C SER A 424 0.85 -18.04 10.57
N VAL A 425 0.24 -17.66 11.70
CA VAL A 425 -0.99 -18.30 12.18
C VAL A 425 -2.15 -17.41 11.80
N ILE A 426 -3.14 -17.98 11.12
CA ILE A 426 -4.39 -17.29 10.83
C ILE A 426 -5.20 -17.24 12.12
N THR A 427 -5.59 -16.04 12.52
CA THR A 427 -6.33 -15.74 13.75
C THR A 427 -7.80 -15.46 13.51
N GLY A 428 -8.21 -15.38 12.24
CA GLY A 428 -9.59 -15.18 11.83
C GLY A 428 -9.71 -15.42 10.34
N ALA A 429 -10.79 -16.09 9.94
CA ALA A 429 -11.07 -16.41 8.55
C ALA A 429 -12.58 -16.25 8.32
N THR A 430 -13.01 -15.04 7.98
CA THR A 430 -14.42 -14.72 7.79
C THR A 430 -14.77 -14.71 6.31
N LEU A 431 -15.67 -15.59 5.89
CA LEU A 431 -16.21 -15.58 4.54
C LEU A 431 -17.36 -14.57 4.44
N ARG A 432 -17.35 -13.80 3.36
CA ARG A 432 -18.40 -12.86 3.00
C ARG A 432 -18.95 -13.23 1.63
N VAL A 433 -20.26 -13.11 1.50
CA VAL A 433 -21.01 -13.42 0.28
C VAL A 433 -21.92 -12.24 0.00
N ARG A 434 -21.99 -11.80 -1.25
CA ARG A 434 -22.89 -10.73 -1.68
C ARG A 434 -23.75 -11.21 -2.84
N HIS A 435 -25.06 -11.28 -2.62
CA HIS A 435 -26.01 -11.84 -3.57
C HIS A 435 -27.39 -11.16 -3.53
N GLU A 436 -28.24 -11.51 -4.50
CA GLU A 436 -29.63 -11.08 -4.64
C GLU A 436 -30.49 -12.24 -5.13
N ASP A 437 -31.62 -12.43 -4.46
CA ASP A 437 -32.61 -13.48 -4.71
C ASP A 437 -33.92 -12.85 -5.24
N ASP A 438 -34.24 -13.13 -6.50
CA ASP A 438 -35.53 -12.79 -7.10
C ASP A 438 -36.41 -14.04 -7.29
N GLY A 439 -37.70 -13.92 -7.02
CA GLY A 439 -38.68 -15.03 -7.17
C GLY A 439 -38.76 -16.03 -6.01
N ASP A 440 -38.99 -17.31 -6.33
CA ASP A 440 -39.36 -18.39 -5.39
C ASP A 440 -38.14 -19.11 -4.75
N LEU A 441 -37.27 -18.33 -4.12
CA LEU A 441 -36.16 -18.79 -3.26
C LEU A 441 -36.48 -18.44 -1.79
N THR A 442 -37.51 -19.06 -1.23
CA THR A 442 -38.07 -18.69 0.08
C THR A 442 -37.91 -19.76 1.14
N ALA A 443 -37.62 -21.00 0.75
CA ALA A 443 -37.36 -22.07 1.69
C ALA A 443 -36.05 -21.82 2.45
N PRO A 444 -35.98 -22.15 3.76
CA PRO A 444 -34.71 -22.19 4.48
C PRO A 444 -33.71 -23.10 3.76
N GLY A 445 -32.54 -22.56 3.43
CA GLY A 445 -31.51 -23.27 2.66
C GLY A 445 -31.78 -23.35 1.16
N ALA A 446 -32.65 -22.51 0.61
CA ALA A 446 -32.75 -22.32 -0.84
C ALA A 446 -31.43 -21.83 -1.43
N VAL A 447 -30.72 -20.97 -0.71
CA VAL A 447 -29.35 -20.52 -1.03
C VAL A 447 -28.39 -21.04 0.03
N LYS A 448 -27.29 -21.66 -0.40
CA LYS A 448 -26.29 -22.28 0.48
C LYS A 448 -24.88 -21.93 0.05
N VAL A 449 -24.01 -21.82 1.05
CA VAL A 449 -22.57 -21.86 0.85
C VAL A 449 -21.99 -23.08 1.54
N THR A 450 -21.21 -23.85 0.81
CA THR A 450 -20.47 -25.01 1.30
C THR A 450 -18.98 -24.76 1.13
N THR A 451 -18.22 -24.80 2.21
CA THR A 451 -16.77 -24.62 2.18
C THR A 451 -16.07 -25.96 2.40
N ALA A 452 -14.97 -26.17 1.68
CA ALA A 452 -14.17 -27.38 1.77
C ALA A 452 -12.68 -27.06 1.68
N VAL A 453 -11.85 -27.84 2.36
CA VAL A 453 -10.38 -27.78 2.23
C VAL A 453 -9.90 -29.10 1.63
N GLY A 454 -9.46 -29.07 0.38
CA GLY A 454 -9.24 -30.30 -0.39
C GLY A 454 -10.57 -30.99 -0.71
N GLU A 455 -10.70 -32.27 -0.38
CA GLU A 455 -11.94 -33.03 -0.56
C GLU A 455 -12.88 -32.97 0.67
N ASP A 456 -12.38 -32.45 1.81
CA ASP A 456 -13.10 -32.45 3.07
C ASP A 456 -14.00 -31.22 3.18
N THR A 457 -15.32 -31.43 3.14
CA THR A 457 -16.31 -30.39 3.46
C THR A 457 -16.23 -30.05 4.94
N CYS A 458 -15.99 -28.78 5.25
CA CYS A 458 -15.80 -28.33 6.63
C CYS A 458 -16.98 -27.55 7.18
N ARG A 459 -17.67 -26.74 6.36
CA ARG A 459 -18.83 -25.96 6.81
C ARG A 459 -19.89 -25.84 5.71
N THR A 460 -21.15 -25.76 6.12
CA THR A 460 -22.27 -25.45 5.24
C THR A 460 -23.23 -24.52 5.97
N ASP A 461 -23.51 -23.36 5.38
CA ASP A 461 -24.39 -22.35 5.95
C ASP A 461 -25.52 -22.06 4.95
N ASP A 462 -26.73 -21.93 5.49
CA ASP A 462 -27.88 -21.43 4.74
C ASP A 462 -27.83 -19.90 4.77
N LEU A 463 -27.90 -19.26 3.60
CA LEU A 463 -27.83 -17.81 3.48
C LEU A 463 -29.22 -17.18 3.66
N PRO A 464 -29.32 -16.01 4.31
CA PRO A 464 -30.57 -15.27 4.41
C PRO A 464 -31.02 -14.77 3.04
N ARG A 465 -32.33 -14.54 2.91
CA ARG A 465 -32.89 -14.04 1.66
C ARG A 465 -32.65 -12.54 1.49
N HIS A 466 -32.18 -12.14 0.31
CA HIS A 466 -31.93 -10.75 -0.07
C HIS A 466 -32.66 -10.37 -1.36
N THR A 467 -33.76 -9.63 -1.29
CA THR A 467 -34.51 -9.19 -2.50
C THR A 467 -33.82 -8.06 -3.29
N ALA A 468 -32.64 -7.63 -2.85
CA ALA A 468 -31.78 -6.67 -3.51
C ALA A 468 -30.34 -7.02 -3.13
N LEU A 469 -29.38 -6.72 -4.01
CA LEU A 469 -27.98 -7.05 -3.80
C LEU A 469 -27.45 -6.58 -2.43
N ALA A 470 -27.16 -7.53 -1.54
CA ALA A 470 -26.74 -7.27 -0.17
C ALA A 470 -25.68 -8.29 0.28
N THR A 471 -24.90 -7.91 1.30
CA THR A 471 -23.87 -8.77 1.88
C THR A 471 -24.45 -9.52 3.07
N ASP A 472 -24.21 -10.83 3.11
CA ASP A 472 -24.64 -11.70 4.18
C ASP A 472 -23.93 -11.43 5.53
N PRO A 473 -24.52 -11.91 6.64
CA PRO A 473 -23.80 -12.03 7.91
C PRO A 473 -22.46 -12.78 7.72
N PRO A 474 -21.40 -12.36 8.43
CA PRO A 474 -20.09 -13.00 8.34
C PRO A 474 -20.15 -14.48 8.73
N ILE A 475 -19.51 -15.33 7.94
CA ILE A 475 -19.39 -16.77 8.21
C ILE A 475 -17.97 -17.06 8.70
N ASP A 476 -17.82 -17.43 9.97
CA ASP A 476 -16.51 -17.78 10.52
C ASP A 476 -16.08 -19.20 10.09
N LEU A 477 -14.97 -19.27 9.36
CA LEU A 477 -14.36 -20.49 8.87
C LEU A 477 -13.14 -20.94 9.69
N LEU A 478 -12.67 -20.15 10.66
CA LEU A 478 -11.40 -20.40 11.32
C LEU A 478 -11.35 -21.81 11.95
N ASP A 479 -12.23 -22.06 12.91
CA ASP A 479 -12.28 -23.34 13.63
C ASP A 479 -12.96 -24.43 12.78
N ALA A 480 -14.06 -24.07 12.11
CA ALA A 480 -14.85 -25.03 11.33
C ALA A 480 -14.02 -25.71 10.23
N CYS A 481 -13.17 -24.95 9.54
CA CYS A 481 -12.31 -25.44 8.48
C CYS A 481 -10.84 -25.64 8.93
N GLY A 482 -10.55 -25.41 10.21
CA GLY A 482 -9.21 -25.47 10.79
C GLY A 482 -8.19 -24.66 9.99
N LEU A 483 -8.56 -23.45 9.55
CA LEU A 483 -7.77 -22.58 8.68
C LEU A 483 -6.62 -21.87 9.41
N THR A 484 -6.17 -22.38 10.55
CA THR A 484 -5.11 -21.76 11.38
C THR A 484 -3.74 -21.68 10.68
N VAL A 485 -3.54 -22.45 9.59
CA VAL A 485 -2.29 -22.49 8.82
C VAL A 485 -2.51 -22.01 7.38
N PRO A 486 -1.69 -21.08 6.86
CA PRO A 486 -1.83 -20.51 5.52
C PRO A 486 -1.86 -21.53 4.37
N SER A 487 -1.18 -22.67 4.53
CA SER A 487 -1.16 -23.74 3.53
C SER A 487 -2.53 -24.37 3.28
N ARG A 488 -3.49 -24.23 4.21
CA ARG A 488 -4.86 -24.74 4.01
C ARG A 488 -5.71 -23.82 3.14
N LEU A 489 -5.35 -22.55 3.00
CA LEU A 489 -6.05 -21.61 2.12
C LEU A 489 -5.90 -21.96 0.64
N THR A 490 -4.79 -22.57 0.24
CA THR A 490 -4.59 -23.00 -1.17
C THR A 490 -5.52 -24.14 -1.57
N GLY A 491 -5.90 -24.99 -0.61
CA GLY A 491 -6.90 -26.05 -0.80
C GLY A 491 -8.34 -25.61 -0.54
N LEU A 492 -8.57 -24.36 -0.11
CA LEU A 492 -9.90 -23.86 0.19
C LEU A 492 -10.71 -23.70 -1.11
N THR A 493 -11.88 -24.32 -1.13
CA THR A 493 -12.91 -24.13 -2.15
C THR A 493 -14.21 -23.71 -1.50
N VAL A 494 -14.96 -22.86 -2.20
CA VAL A 494 -16.27 -22.36 -1.77
C VAL A 494 -17.28 -22.69 -2.87
N THR A 495 -18.27 -23.51 -2.54
CA THR A 495 -19.37 -23.85 -3.43
C THR A 495 -20.60 -23.04 -3.03
N TYR A 496 -21.02 -22.13 -3.91
CA TYR A 496 -22.27 -21.40 -3.82
C TYR A 496 -23.36 -22.18 -4.56
N ALA A 497 -24.53 -22.38 -3.96
CA ALA A 497 -25.62 -23.11 -4.58
C ALA A 497 -26.97 -22.46 -4.32
N ALA A 498 -27.82 -22.42 -5.33
CA ALA A 498 -29.21 -21.98 -5.25
C ALA A 498 -30.14 -23.08 -5.77
N THR A 499 -31.22 -23.34 -5.04
CA THR A 499 -32.20 -24.39 -5.32
C THR A 499 -33.61 -23.83 -5.18
N LEU A 500 -34.41 -23.98 -6.24
CA LEU A 500 -35.80 -23.54 -6.29
C LEU A 500 -36.65 -24.28 -5.25
N ASP A 501 -37.57 -23.57 -4.60
CA ASP A 501 -38.47 -24.13 -3.60
C ASP A 501 -39.27 -25.33 -4.14
N ALA A 502 -39.67 -26.25 -3.25
CA ALA A 502 -40.50 -27.41 -3.58
C ALA A 502 -41.93 -26.99 -3.98
N GLY A 503 -42.08 -26.48 -5.21
CA GLY A 503 -43.33 -25.91 -5.74
C GLY A 503 -43.17 -24.54 -6.40
N GLY A 504 -41.97 -23.94 -6.38
CA GLY A 504 -41.69 -22.65 -7.02
C GLY A 504 -41.84 -22.69 -8.54
N ALA A 505 -42.25 -21.57 -9.13
CA ALA A 505 -42.49 -21.42 -10.55
C ALA A 505 -41.23 -20.97 -11.31
N THR A 506 -40.56 -19.91 -10.86
CA THR A 506 -39.27 -19.43 -11.41
C THR A 506 -38.55 -18.59 -10.35
N ALA A 507 -37.23 -18.58 -10.38
CA ALA A 507 -36.40 -17.67 -9.59
C ALA A 507 -35.15 -17.27 -10.36
N THR A 508 -34.58 -16.11 -10.04
CA THR A 508 -33.29 -15.68 -10.55
C THR A 508 -32.39 -15.37 -9.37
N GLU A 509 -31.27 -16.06 -9.31
CA GLU A 509 -30.21 -15.84 -8.33
C GLU A 509 -29.10 -15.00 -8.96
N ARG A 510 -28.62 -13.96 -8.28
CA ARG A 510 -27.52 -13.10 -8.75
C ARG A 510 -26.40 -13.02 -7.73
N LEU A 511 -25.24 -13.58 -8.06
CA LEU A 511 -24.04 -13.53 -7.22
C LEU A 511 -23.07 -12.45 -7.72
N ASP A 512 -22.77 -11.44 -6.89
CA ASP A 512 -21.83 -10.34 -7.20
C ASP A 512 -20.40 -10.65 -6.72
N GLY A 513 -20.26 -11.42 -5.64
CA GLY A 513 -18.95 -11.93 -5.26
C GLY A 513 -18.88 -12.65 -3.92
N ILE A 514 -17.78 -13.37 -3.78
CA ILE A 514 -17.40 -14.08 -2.55
C ILE A 514 -15.96 -13.71 -2.23
N TRP A 515 -15.67 -13.36 -0.98
CA TRP A 515 -14.31 -13.09 -0.53
C TRP A 515 -14.09 -13.58 0.90
N LEU A 516 -12.82 -13.82 1.23
CA LEU A 516 -12.41 -14.26 2.55
C LEU A 516 -11.59 -13.17 3.23
N GLU A 517 -12.06 -12.65 4.36
CA GLU A 517 -11.32 -11.77 5.25
C GLU A 517 -10.46 -12.63 6.18
N VAL A 518 -9.14 -12.62 5.98
CA VAL A 518 -8.18 -13.39 6.77
C VAL A 518 -7.37 -12.46 7.66
N SER A 519 -7.53 -12.58 8.97
CA SER A 519 -6.59 -12.01 9.94
C SER A 519 -5.51 -13.03 10.28
N TYR A 520 -4.26 -12.58 10.40
CA TYR A 520 -3.16 -13.47 10.76
C TYR A 520 -2.11 -12.75 11.60
N ARG A 521 -1.37 -13.54 12.37
CA ARG A 521 -0.16 -13.12 13.07
C ARG A 521 1.03 -13.68 12.32
N THR A 522 1.94 -12.79 11.92
CA THR A 522 3.22 -13.21 11.35
C THR A 522 4.09 -13.80 12.44
N PRO A 523 4.89 -14.83 12.13
CA PRO A 523 5.86 -15.36 13.08
C PRO A 523 6.88 -14.28 13.38
N THR A 524 7.19 -14.13 14.66
CA THR A 524 8.36 -13.36 15.08
C THR A 524 9.57 -14.26 14.85
N THR A 525 10.49 -13.82 13.99
CA THR A 525 11.71 -14.56 13.69
C THR A 525 12.84 -14.14 14.61
N PHE A 526 13.41 -15.12 15.32
CA PHE A 526 14.57 -14.97 16.18
C PHE A 526 15.77 -15.62 15.52
N LYS A 527 16.80 -14.81 15.28
CA LYS A 527 18.10 -15.28 14.79
C LYS A 527 19.01 -15.63 15.97
N PRO A 528 19.84 -16.65 15.86
CA PRO A 528 20.90 -16.92 16.84
C PRO A 528 21.92 -15.79 16.80
N THR A 529 22.53 -15.49 17.95
CA THR A 529 23.54 -14.44 18.08
C THR A 529 24.94 -14.99 18.38
N ALA A 530 25.03 -16.28 18.70
CA ALA A 530 26.28 -16.95 18.99
C ALA A 530 26.31 -18.35 18.39
N VAL A 531 27.50 -18.74 17.93
CA VAL A 531 27.75 -20.03 17.30
C VAL A 531 29.01 -20.68 17.88
N THR A 532 28.93 -21.98 18.17
CA THR A 532 30.05 -22.80 18.62
C THR A 532 30.13 -24.04 17.74
N ALA A 533 31.18 -24.15 16.94
CA ALA A 533 31.40 -25.29 16.05
C ALA A 533 32.33 -26.34 16.67
N SER A 534 32.05 -27.61 16.40
CA SER A 534 33.03 -28.70 16.56
C SER A 534 34.16 -28.56 15.53
N THR A 535 35.25 -29.31 15.72
CA THR A 535 36.40 -29.29 14.79
C THR A 535 36.09 -29.74 13.36
N GLY A 536 34.89 -30.29 13.09
CA GLY A 536 34.49 -30.74 11.75
C GLY A 536 33.88 -29.65 10.85
N PHE A 537 33.39 -28.54 11.41
CA PHE A 537 32.83 -27.40 10.66
C PHE A 537 33.91 -26.34 10.36
N THR A 538 34.94 -26.76 9.64
CA THR A 538 36.07 -25.90 9.26
C THR A 538 36.44 -26.07 7.79
N ALA A 539 35.47 -26.37 6.93
CA ALA A 539 35.72 -26.54 5.50
C ALA A 539 36.39 -25.27 4.94
N ALA A 540 37.40 -25.46 4.09
CA ALA A 540 38.24 -24.37 3.62
C ALA A 540 37.41 -23.31 2.86
N GLY A 541 37.44 -22.06 3.33
CA GLY A 541 36.71 -20.95 2.72
C GLY A 541 35.33 -20.67 3.33
N THR A 542 34.95 -21.37 4.40
CA THR A 542 33.73 -21.12 5.17
C THR A 542 34.05 -20.74 6.61
N ALA A 543 33.24 -19.88 7.24
CA ALA A 543 33.35 -19.56 8.66
C ALA A 543 32.13 -20.13 9.41
N PRO A 544 32.29 -20.64 10.65
CA PRO A 544 31.13 -21.05 11.46
C PRO A 544 30.10 -19.93 11.68
N GLY A 545 30.54 -18.66 11.64
CA GLY A 545 29.69 -17.48 11.72
C GLY A 545 28.71 -17.33 10.55
N ASP A 546 29.00 -17.97 9.41
CA ASP A 546 28.14 -17.93 8.23
C ASP A 546 26.81 -18.66 8.48
N ALA A 547 26.72 -19.51 9.52
CA ALA A 547 25.47 -20.20 9.91
C ALA A 547 24.47 -19.32 10.70
N LEU A 548 24.79 -18.04 10.95
CA LEU A 548 23.93 -17.17 11.77
C LEU A 548 22.71 -16.61 10.99
N GLU A 549 22.73 -16.65 9.66
CA GLU A 549 21.71 -16.00 8.83
C GLU A 549 21.34 -16.81 7.57
N ILE A 550 20.05 -17.09 7.38
CA ILE A 550 19.55 -17.77 6.18
C ILE A 550 19.40 -16.76 5.03
N GLY A 551 19.93 -17.08 3.84
CA GLY A 551 19.54 -16.44 2.58
C GLY A 551 20.19 -15.10 2.25
N GLU A 552 21.40 -14.84 2.74
CA GLU A 552 22.15 -13.61 2.45
C GLU A 552 22.30 -13.38 0.93
N GLN A 553 22.00 -12.17 0.45
CA GLN A 553 22.05 -11.81 -0.99
C GLN A 553 23.29 -10.98 -1.32
N PRO A 554 23.92 -11.14 -2.51
CA PRO A 554 23.46 -11.90 -3.69
C PRO A 554 23.89 -13.38 -3.75
N THR A 555 24.69 -13.86 -2.80
CA THR A 555 25.05 -15.29 -2.68
C THR A 555 25.07 -15.67 -1.21
N SER A 556 24.31 -16.69 -0.83
CA SER A 556 24.29 -17.26 0.53
C SER A 556 25.70 -17.65 0.97
N LEU A 557 26.13 -17.19 2.15
CA LEU A 557 27.31 -17.75 2.82
C LEU A 557 26.87 -19.02 3.56
N VAL A 558 27.75 -20.01 3.68
CA VAL A 558 27.42 -21.29 4.34
C VAL A 558 28.56 -21.73 5.23
N ALA A 559 28.25 -22.28 6.41
CA ALA A 559 29.21 -22.99 7.24
C ALA A 559 29.36 -24.44 6.73
N GLY A 560 30.54 -24.79 6.23
CA GLY A 560 30.80 -26.09 5.62
C GLY A 560 31.46 -27.10 6.57
N ALA A 561 31.07 -28.37 6.43
CA ALA A 561 31.72 -29.52 7.06
C ALA A 561 32.17 -30.53 6.00
N ASP A 562 33.48 -30.84 5.98
CA ASP A 562 34.05 -31.90 5.15
C ASP A 562 34.07 -33.22 5.95
N LEU A 563 33.23 -34.17 5.57
CA LEU A 563 33.04 -35.44 6.28
C LEU A 563 33.89 -36.54 5.65
N THR A 564 34.68 -37.23 6.48
CA THR A 564 35.58 -38.31 6.05
C THR A 564 35.53 -39.47 7.04
N THR A 565 36.05 -40.64 6.69
CA THR A 565 36.14 -41.75 7.65
C THR A 565 36.98 -41.44 8.90
N SER A 566 37.91 -40.47 8.82
CA SER A 566 38.66 -39.95 9.98
C SER A 566 37.92 -38.89 10.81
N ALA A 567 36.88 -38.27 10.25
CA ALA A 567 36.00 -37.31 10.90
C ALA A 567 34.56 -37.55 10.40
N PRO A 568 33.91 -38.65 10.83
CA PRO A 568 32.67 -39.12 10.22
C PRO A 568 31.44 -38.31 10.64
N SER A 569 31.60 -37.35 11.56
CA SER A 569 30.54 -36.48 12.06
C SER A 569 31.07 -35.10 12.40
N ALA A 570 30.25 -34.08 12.21
CA ALA A 570 30.50 -32.71 12.63
C ALA A 570 29.23 -32.13 13.25
N SER A 571 29.39 -31.25 14.24
CA SER A 571 28.27 -30.50 14.82
C SER A 571 28.56 -29.01 14.97
N ILE A 572 27.51 -28.21 14.95
CA ILE A 572 27.52 -26.77 15.18
C ILE A 572 26.33 -26.41 16.08
N THR A 573 26.62 -25.75 17.20
CA THR A 573 25.62 -25.31 18.18
C THR A 573 25.39 -23.82 18.02
N LEU A 574 24.14 -23.46 17.76
CA LEU A 574 23.66 -22.10 17.70
C LEU A 574 22.93 -21.77 19.00
N SER A 575 23.17 -20.58 19.54
CA SER A 575 22.61 -20.13 20.80
C SER A 575 22.28 -18.65 20.74
N GLY A 576 21.58 -18.17 21.77
CA GLY A 576 21.18 -16.77 21.82
C GLY A 576 20.20 -16.42 20.71
N PHE A 577 19.30 -17.36 20.36
CA PHE A 577 18.02 -17.02 19.76
C PHE A 577 17.39 -16.03 20.73
N GLY A 578 17.51 -14.73 20.44
CA GLY A 578 17.31 -13.67 21.42
C GLY A 578 15.98 -13.83 22.16
N LEU A 579 15.91 -13.37 23.42
CA LEU A 579 14.66 -13.36 24.18
C LEU A 579 13.54 -12.83 23.30
N PRO A 580 12.55 -13.66 22.93
CA PRO A 580 11.27 -13.09 22.56
C PRO A 580 10.85 -12.22 23.74
N PRO A 581 10.52 -10.94 23.56
CA PRO A 581 9.70 -10.26 24.54
C PRO A 581 8.28 -10.80 24.39
N LEU A 582 8.09 -12.13 24.48
CA LEU A 582 6.76 -12.70 24.63
C LEU A 582 6.29 -12.23 26.01
N PRO A 583 5.20 -11.47 26.10
CA PRO A 583 4.68 -11.05 27.39
C PRO A 583 4.45 -12.27 28.29
N PRO A 584 4.90 -12.28 29.55
CA PRO A 584 4.54 -13.29 30.52
C PRO A 584 3.03 -13.61 30.50
N GLY A 585 2.69 -14.89 30.39
CA GLY A 585 1.31 -15.37 30.23
C GLY A 585 0.85 -15.53 28.77
N SER A 586 1.71 -15.24 27.79
CA SER A 586 1.45 -15.57 26.39
C SER A 586 1.40 -17.09 26.20
N VAL A 587 0.56 -17.54 25.27
CA VAL A 587 0.49 -18.95 24.86
C VAL A 587 1.19 -19.10 23.53
N ILE A 588 2.14 -20.04 23.42
CA ILE A 588 2.78 -20.33 22.12
C ILE A 588 1.79 -21.08 21.24
N ASP A 589 1.38 -20.49 20.13
CA ASP A 589 0.57 -21.15 19.11
C ASP A 589 1.41 -22.08 18.27
N SER A 590 2.57 -21.58 17.84
CA SER A 590 3.53 -22.24 16.96
C SER A 590 4.96 -21.81 17.33
N ALA A 591 5.88 -22.76 17.39
CA ALA A 591 7.31 -22.48 17.49
C ALA A 591 8.03 -23.41 16.52
N VAL A 592 8.57 -22.86 15.43
CA VAL A 592 9.17 -23.62 14.34
C VAL A 592 10.63 -23.24 14.19
N LEU A 593 11.52 -24.22 14.24
CA LEU A 593 12.92 -24.04 13.88
C LEU A 593 13.08 -24.30 12.39
N ARG A 594 13.52 -23.29 11.65
CA ARG A 594 13.78 -23.36 10.21
C ARG A 594 15.28 -23.53 9.99
N VAL A 595 15.67 -24.56 9.27
CA VAL A 595 17.07 -24.98 9.08
C VAL A 595 17.37 -25.03 7.59
N ALA A 596 18.23 -24.14 7.10
CA ALA A 596 18.64 -24.09 5.70
C ALA A 596 19.97 -24.82 5.51
N HIS A 597 19.96 -25.93 4.77
CA HIS A 597 21.14 -26.78 4.61
C HIS A 597 21.19 -27.50 3.26
N GLN A 598 22.32 -28.13 2.96
CA GLN A 598 22.51 -29.04 1.84
C GLN A 598 23.59 -30.08 2.11
N GLU A 599 23.50 -31.21 1.44
CA GLU A 599 24.40 -32.33 1.56
C GLU A 599 24.89 -32.80 0.19
N THR A 600 26.13 -33.24 0.14
CA THR A 600 26.77 -33.77 -1.07
C THR A 600 27.60 -35.01 -0.75
N GLY A 601 27.77 -35.90 -1.74
CA GLY A 601 28.52 -37.15 -1.58
C GLY A 601 27.79 -38.16 -0.68
N ASP A 602 28.54 -38.82 0.20
CA ASP A 602 28.03 -39.87 1.10
C ASP A 602 27.52 -39.35 2.46
N ALA A 603 27.28 -38.04 2.57
CA ALA A 603 26.67 -37.43 3.76
C ALA A 603 25.26 -37.99 3.99
N ARG A 604 24.95 -38.36 5.23
CA ARG A 604 23.62 -38.80 5.66
C ARG A 604 22.75 -37.57 5.95
N ALA A 605 21.44 -37.77 5.99
CA ALA A 605 20.51 -36.75 6.45
C ALA A 605 20.90 -36.24 7.85
N PRO A 606 21.07 -34.93 8.04
CA PRO A 606 21.48 -34.33 9.29
C PRO A 606 20.35 -34.41 10.31
N SER A 607 20.72 -34.18 11.57
CA SER A 607 19.80 -34.18 12.71
C SER A 607 19.97 -32.90 13.51
N ILE A 608 18.94 -32.50 14.23
CA ILE A 608 19.00 -31.34 15.12
C ILE A 608 18.54 -31.68 16.55
N ASP A 609 19.34 -31.24 17.52
CA ASP A 609 19.00 -31.29 18.95
C ASP A 609 18.60 -29.90 19.42
N VAL A 610 17.54 -29.78 20.22
CA VAL A 610 17.05 -28.51 20.77
C VAL A 610 16.94 -28.63 22.29
N THR A 611 17.67 -27.76 22.99
CA THR A 611 17.72 -27.75 24.46
C THR A 611 17.20 -26.41 25.01
N PRO A 612 16.09 -26.42 25.79
CA PRO A 612 15.64 -25.25 26.56
C PRO A 612 16.60 -24.91 27.71
N ALA A 613 16.85 -23.63 28.02
CA ALA A 613 17.75 -23.28 29.13
C ALA A 613 17.20 -23.65 30.52
N GLY A 614 15.87 -23.74 30.67
CA GLY A 614 15.20 -24.03 31.94
C GLY A 614 15.25 -25.49 32.40
N GLY A 615 16.00 -26.37 31.73
CA GLY A 615 16.11 -27.78 32.10
C GLY A 615 14.86 -28.63 31.82
N GLY A 616 13.92 -28.12 31.02
CA GLY A 616 12.82 -28.91 30.48
C GLY A 616 13.32 -29.99 29.50
N GLY A 617 12.51 -31.03 29.25
CA GLY A 617 12.86 -32.07 28.29
C GLY A 617 13.24 -31.48 26.93
N GLY A 618 14.49 -31.69 26.51
CA GLY A 618 14.98 -31.29 25.20
C GLY A 618 14.50 -32.26 24.11
N CYS A 619 14.51 -31.77 22.88
CA CYS A 619 14.29 -32.60 21.70
C CYS A 619 15.65 -33.07 21.18
N THR A 620 15.82 -34.36 20.98
CA THR A 620 17.08 -34.93 20.50
C THR A 620 16.86 -35.77 19.26
N ASP A 621 17.82 -35.73 18.34
CA ASP A 621 17.88 -36.50 17.11
C ASP A 621 16.66 -36.26 16.19
N LEU A 622 16.23 -35.00 16.05
CA LEU A 622 15.16 -34.65 15.13
C LEU A 622 15.70 -34.74 13.69
N PRO A 623 15.20 -35.66 12.85
CA PRO A 623 15.74 -35.88 11.52
C PRO A 623 15.38 -34.73 10.58
N LEU A 624 16.33 -34.29 9.77
CA LEU A 624 16.13 -33.35 8.68
C LEU A 624 16.05 -34.08 7.33
N THR A 625 15.50 -33.43 6.31
CA THR A 625 15.38 -34.04 4.97
C THR A 625 16.67 -33.84 4.20
N ALA A 626 17.26 -34.92 3.67
CA ALA A 626 18.45 -34.81 2.83
C ALA A 626 18.19 -34.08 1.50
N ARG A 627 19.06 -33.16 1.12
CA ARG A 627 18.92 -32.23 -0.01
C ARG A 627 20.21 -32.07 -0.81
N THR A 628 20.13 -32.25 -2.13
CA THR A 628 21.28 -32.06 -3.03
C THR A 628 21.58 -30.60 -3.38
N GLY A 629 20.84 -29.65 -2.81
CA GLY A 629 21.02 -28.21 -3.01
C GLY A 629 20.35 -27.45 -1.88
N LEU A 630 20.77 -26.21 -1.66
CA LEU A 630 20.35 -25.41 -0.51
C LEU A 630 18.83 -25.30 -0.41
N GLY A 631 18.28 -25.72 0.72
CA GLY A 631 16.85 -25.61 1.02
C GLY A 631 16.53 -25.78 2.49
N ASP A 632 15.28 -25.51 2.84
CA ASP A 632 14.88 -25.35 4.24
C ASP A 632 14.07 -26.54 4.74
N ASP A 633 14.42 -27.05 5.93
CA ASP A 633 13.58 -27.90 6.77
C ASP A 633 12.91 -27.08 7.87
N ARG A 634 11.76 -27.57 8.34
CA ARG A 634 10.96 -26.94 9.40
C ARG A 634 10.65 -27.95 10.49
N VAL A 635 11.02 -27.60 11.71
CA VAL A 635 10.93 -28.47 12.88
C VAL A 635 9.98 -27.83 13.90
N ASP A 636 8.86 -28.47 14.19
CA ASP A 636 7.87 -28.00 15.17
C ASP A 636 8.34 -28.29 16.61
N LEU A 637 8.71 -27.25 17.33
CA LEU A 637 9.17 -27.31 18.72
C LEU A 637 8.00 -27.49 19.71
N LYS A 638 6.77 -27.19 19.32
CA LYS A 638 5.61 -27.44 20.20
C LYS A 638 5.37 -28.94 20.35
N ALA A 639 5.60 -29.71 19.29
CA ALA A 639 5.62 -31.17 19.35
C ALA A 639 6.69 -31.73 20.30
N CYS A 640 7.72 -30.93 20.62
CA CYS A 640 8.76 -31.23 21.62
C CYS A 640 8.38 -30.86 23.06
N GLY A 641 7.16 -30.36 23.31
CA GLY A 641 6.74 -29.90 24.65
C GLY A 641 7.23 -28.49 25.01
N ILE A 642 7.70 -27.72 24.02
CA ILE A 642 7.99 -26.29 24.17
C ILE A 642 6.68 -25.52 23.94
N THR A 643 5.93 -25.31 25.02
CA THR A 643 4.62 -24.64 25.01
C THR A 643 4.60 -23.33 25.79
N ASP A 644 5.62 -23.10 26.63
CA ASP A 644 5.77 -21.91 27.46
C ASP A 644 6.86 -20.99 26.90
N PRO A 645 6.60 -19.68 26.70
CA PRO A 645 7.61 -18.70 26.33
C PRO A 645 8.91 -18.75 27.15
N ALA A 646 8.85 -19.08 28.44
CA ALA A 646 10.01 -19.19 29.30
C ALA A 646 10.99 -20.28 28.82
N GLN A 647 10.50 -21.34 28.17
CA GLN A 647 11.34 -22.42 27.62
C GLN A 647 12.13 -21.98 26.38
N LEU A 648 11.71 -20.93 25.68
CA LEU A 648 12.45 -20.35 24.55
C LEU A 648 13.63 -19.50 25.01
N THR A 649 13.61 -19.04 26.27
CA THR A 649 14.69 -18.22 26.81
C THR A 649 15.97 -19.06 26.93
N GLY A 650 17.05 -18.61 26.29
CA GLY A 650 18.33 -19.30 26.28
C GLY A 650 18.32 -20.63 25.50
N LEU A 651 17.33 -20.84 24.62
CA LEU A 651 17.26 -22.00 23.74
C LEU A 651 18.56 -22.16 22.95
N THR A 652 19.04 -23.40 22.85
CA THR A 652 20.17 -23.78 21.99
C THR A 652 19.75 -24.84 21.00
N ALA A 653 20.22 -24.73 19.77
CA ALA A 653 20.00 -25.71 18.71
C ALA A 653 21.34 -26.25 18.20
N THR A 654 21.53 -27.56 18.26
CA THR A 654 22.75 -28.24 17.79
C THR A 654 22.44 -29.01 16.52
N TYR A 655 22.97 -28.52 15.40
CA TYR A 655 22.92 -29.20 14.11
C TYR A 655 24.07 -30.21 14.02
N ALA A 656 23.76 -31.44 13.62
CA ALA A 656 24.73 -32.53 13.49
C ALA A 656 24.66 -33.18 12.11
N ALA A 657 25.81 -33.17 11.43
CA ALA A 657 26.04 -33.82 10.15
C ALA A 657 26.87 -35.10 10.33
N GLY A 658 26.71 -36.08 9.44
CA GLY A 658 27.53 -37.29 9.48
C GLY A 658 27.54 -38.09 8.18
N LEU A 659 28.44 -39.07 8.08
CA LEU A 659 28.47 -40.00 6.94
C LEU A 659 27.42 -41.10 7.11
N THR A 660 26.93 -41.60 5.97
CA THR A 660 26.23 -42.89 5.94
C THR A 660 27.15 -44.02 6.45
N PRO A 661 26.61 -45.14 6.97
CA PRO A 661 27.44 -46.20 7.57
C PRO A 661 28.55 -46.77 6.68
N ASP A 662 28.36 -46.74 5.36
CA ASP A 662 29.32 -47.21 4.34
C ASP A 662 29.98 -46.06 3.54
N GLY A 663 29.74 -44.81 3.93
CA GLY A 663 30.21 -43.62 3.23
C GLY A 663 31.71 -43.40 3.36
N ALA A 664 32.37 -43.03 2.26
CA ALA A 664 33.81 -42.77 2.23
C ALA A 664 34.11 -41.27 2.43
N ALA A 665 33.33 -40.40 1.77
CA ALA A 665 33.46 -38.95 1.89
C ALA A 665 32.15 -38.23 1.50
N GLY A 666 31.88 -37.11 2.17
CA GLY A 666 30.74 -36.25 1.89
C GLY A 666 31.01 -34.84 2.38
N ALA A 667 30.15 -33.90 2.03
CA ALA A 667 30.18 -32.57 2.60
C ALA A 667 28.77 -32.10 2.95
N ASP A 668 28.68 -31.32 4.01
CA ASP A 668 27.45 -30.73 4.52
C ASP A 668 27.64 -29.21 4.61
N SER A 669 26.61 -28.44 4.30
CA SER A 669 26.65 -26.98 4.35
C SER A 669 25.41 -26.44 5.05
N LEU A 670 25.61 -25.66 6.11
CA LEU A 670 24.55 -24.99 6.85
C LEU A 670 24.58 -23.49 6.53
N ASP A 671 23.52 -22.98 5.89
CA ASP A 671 23.31 -21.53 5.63
C ASP A 671 22.80 -20.85 6.90
N GLY A 672 21.85 -21.47 7.60
CA GLY A 672 21.53 -21.00 8.95
C GLY A 672 20.33 -21.67 9.61
N VAL A 673 20.08 -21.25 10.86
CA VAL A 673 18.98 -21.75 11.69
C VAL A 673 18.21 -20.57 12.27
N TRP A 674 16.92 -20.46 12.01
CA TRP A 674 16.04 -19.42 12.56
C TRP A 674 14.92 -20.03 13.40
N LEU A 675 14.51 -19.34 14.46
CA LEU A 675 13.34 -19.70 15.27
C LEU A 675 12.17 -18.78 14.90
N GLU A 676 11.09 -19.34 14.36
CA GLU A 676 9.85 -18.65 13.99
C GLU A 676 8.79 -18.94 15.08
N VAL A 677 8.34 -17.93 15.84
CA VAL A 677 7.35 -18.11 16.91
C VAL A 677 6.09 -17.30 16.63
N VAL A 678 4.94 -17.94 16.72
CA VAL A 678 3.64 -17.29 16.79
C VAL A 678 3.03 -17.57 18.15
N TYR A 679 2.48 -16.53 18.78
CA TYR A 679 1.94 -16.61 20.12
C TYR A 679 0.65 -15.79 20.21
N ASP A 680 -0.23 -16.23 21.11
CA ASP A 680 -1.31 -15.42 21.64
C ASP A 680 -0.73 -14.55 22.77
N PRO A 681 -0.89 -13.22 22.71
CA PRO A 681 -0.62 -12.40 23.88
C PRO A 681 -1.53 -12.84 25.04
N PRO A 682 -1.17 -12.51 26.29
CA PRO A 682 -2.02 -12.82 27.44
C PRO A 682 -3.43 -12.26 27.19
N PRO A 683 -4.50 -13.02 27.45
CA PRO A 683 -5.84 -12.54 27.21
C PRO A 683 -6.08 -11.23 27.99
N PRO A 684 -6.86 -10.28 27.42
CA PRO A 684 -7.23 -9.05 28.11
C PRO A 684 -7.80 -9.38 29.49
N ARG A 685 -7.37 -8.63 30.50
CA ARG A 685 -7.78 -8.92 31.89
C ARG A 685 -9.14 -8.28 32.15
N PRO A 686 -10.19 -9.07 32.39
CA PRO A 686 -11.45 -8.51 32.86
C PRO A 686 -11.28 -7.96 34.28
N ALA A 687 -12.21 -7.10 34.68
CA ALA A 687 -12.35 -6.77 36.09
C ALA A 687 -12.71 -8.04 36.87
N THR A 688 -12.19 -8.20 38.08
CA THR A 688 -12.56 -9.34 38.96
C THR A 688 -13.55 -8.94 40.05
N SER A 689 -13.95 -7.67 40.05
CA SER A 689 -14.97 -7.12 40.93
C SER A 689 -15.64 -5.92 40.28
N ALA A 690 -16.95 -5.83 40.41
CA ALA A 690 -17.75 -4.67 40.02
C ALA A 690 -18.66 -4.23 41.17
N GLU A 691 -18.48 -2.99 41.64
CA GLU A 691 -19.30 -2.41 42.71
C GLU A 691 -20.08 -1.20 42.18
N SER A 692 -21.42 -1.27 42.25
CA SER A 692 -22.30 -0.13 41.97
C SER A 692 -23.57 -0.19 42.80
N THR A 693 -24.10 0.99 43.13
CA THR A 693 -25.45 1.14 43.69
C THR A 693 -26.47 1.69 42.69
N THR A 694 -26.02 2.10 41.49
CA THR A 694 -26.84 2.74 40.46
C THR A 694 -26.93 1.94 39.16
N PHE A 695 -25.95 1.06 38.89
CA PHE A 695 -26.01 0.08 37.81
C PHE A 695 -26.54 -1.26 38.34
N THR A 696 -27.36 -1.95 37.54
CA THR A 696 -27.90 -3.27 37.90
C THR A 696 -27.96 -4.19 36.67
N ALA A 697 -27.45 -5.43 36.74
CA ALA A 697 -26.60 -6.00 37.79
C ALA A 697 -25.14 -5.57 37.56
N ALA A 698 -24.44 -5.08 38.60
CA ALA A 698 -23.09 -4.54 38.44
C ALA A 698 -22.07 -5.59 37.94
N THR A 699 -22.23 -6.85 38.34
CA THR A 699 -21.39 -7.98 37.93
C THR A 699 -21.41 -8.25 36.42
N ASP A 700 -22.48 -7.83 35.75
CA ASP A 700 -22.62 -7.99 34.29
C ASP A 700 -21.63 -7.06 33.54
N ALA A 701 -20.91 -6.16 34.24
CA ALA A 701 -19.85 -5.33 33.67
C ALA A 701 -18.42 -5.88 33.89
N GLU A 702 -18.26 -7.10 34.44
CA GLU A 702 -16.93 -7.65 34.74
C GLU A 702 -16.18 -8.07 33.45
N THR A 703 -16.88 -8.51 32.42
CA THR A 703 -16.31 -9.04 31.16
C THR A 703 -17.02 -8.47 29.94
N ILE A 704 -16.27 -8.09 28.89
CA ILE A 704 -16.85 -7.76 27.59
C ILE A 704 -17.22 -9.07 26.88
N ASP A 705 -18.51 -9.41 26.87
CA ASP A 705 -19.02 -10.64 26.25
C ASP A 705 -20.15 -10.40 25.23
N GLY A 706 -20.72 -9.19 25.20
CA GLY A 706 -21.81 -8.79 24.32
C GLY A 706 -23.15 -9.46 24.62
N ALA A 707 -23.25 -10.26 25.68
CA ALA A 707 -24.44 -11.01 26.07
C ALA A 707 -25.19 -10.32 27.23
N ASP A 708 -24.46 -9.91 28.27
CA ASP A 708 -25.02 -9.33 29.49
C ASP A 708 -24.47 -7.91 29.73
N THR A 709 -25.34 -6.96 30.14
CA THR A 709 -24.92 -5.57 30.37
C THR A 709 -25.40 -5.04 31.71
N ALA A 710 -24.51 -4.39 32.46
CA ALA A 710 -24.89 -3.60 33.62
C ALA A 710 -25.63 -2.34 33.17
N ARG A 711 -26.86 -2.13 33.68
CA ARG A 711 -27.74 -1.04 33.19
C ARG A 711 -27.98 0.02 34.24
N ALA A 712 -27.93 1.28 33.84
CA ALA A 712 -28.36 2.41 34.65
C ALA A 712 -29.51 3.17 33.97
N ALA A 713 -30.58 3.45 34.73
CA ALA A 713 -31.61 4.39 34.32
C ALA A 713 -31.30 5.76 34.92
N LEU A 714 -31.13 6.75 34.05
CA LEU A 714 -30.80 8.12 34.45
C LEU A 714 -32.06 8.98 34.39
N ASP A 715 -32.25 9.82 35.41
CA ASP A 715 -33.35 10.79 35.45
C ASP A 715 -32.90 12.09 36.13
N SER A 716 -33.49 13.22 35.72
CA SER A 716 -33.05 14.54 36.17
C SER A 716 -33.37 14.84 37.64
N VAL A 717 -34.17 14.01 38.32
CA VAL A 717 -34.68 14.25 39.67
C VAL A 717 -34.00 13.35 40.71
N THR A 718 -33.90 12.04 40.45
CA THR A 718 -33.45 11.06 41.44
C THR A 718 -32.08 10.50 41.17
N THR A 719 -31.69 10.31 39.91
CA THR A 719 -30.38 9.73 39.54
C THR A 719 -29.84 10.39 38.28
N PRO A 720 -29.37 11.66 38.36
CA PRO A 720 -28.81 12.37 37.20
C PRO A 720 -27.42 11.85 36.80
N THR A 721 -26.78 11.07 37.68
CA THR A 721 -25.48 10.45 37.47
C THR A 721 -25.50 9.03 38.05
N ALA A 722 -24.94 8.08 37.31
CA ALA A 722 -24.69 6.71 37.76
C ALA A 722 -23.20 6.42 37.66
N ALA A 723 -22.65 5.65 38.60
CA ALA A 723 -21.26 5.24 38.59
C ALA A 723 -21.08 3.77 38.97
N ILE A 724 -20.07 3.13 38.41
CA ILE A 724 -19.67 1.75 38.71
C ILE A 724 -18.14 1.69 38.84
N ASP A 725 -17.67 1.13 39.94
CA ASP A 725 -16.25 0.92 40.22
C ASP A 725 -15.87 -0.51 39.85
N LEU A 726 -14.94 -0.63 38.90
CA LEU A 726 -14.41 -1.90 38.41
C LEU A 726 -12.99 -2.06 38.95
N GLY A 727 -12.76 -3.13 39.71
CA GLY A 727 -11.51 -3.36 40.44
C GLY A 727 -10.92 -4.74 40.18
N GLY A 728 -9.77 -4.98 40.82
CA GLY A 728 -9.09 -6.27 40.76
C GLY A 728 -8.37 -6.53 39.44
N TYR A 729 -7.89 -5.45 38.80
CA TYR A 729 -6.84 -5.49 37.78
C TYR A 729 -5.46 -5.76 38.43
N ASP A 730 -5.38 -6.75 39.32
CA ASP A 730 -4.20 -6.97 40.16
C ASP A 730 -2.90 -7.04 39.36
N ALA A 731 -1.82 -6.58 40.02
CA ALA A 731 -0.53 -6.33 39.41
C ALA A 731 -0.12 -7.49 38.49
N PRO A 732 0.28 -7.21 37.24
CA PRO A 732 0.70 -8.26 36.32
C PRO A 732 1.82 -9.09 36.94
N ALA A 733 1.91 -10.37 36.56
CA ALA A 733 3.10 -11.19 36.77
C ALA A 733 4.23 -10.71 35.82
N ALA A 734 4.48 -9.41 35.80
CA ALA A 734 5.60 -8.80 35.12
C ALA A 734 6.81 -8.92 36.05
N ALA A 735 7.94 -9.35 35.50
CA ALA A 735 9.18 -9.38 36.28
C ALA A 735 9.51 -7.96 36.77
N PRO A 736 9.99 -7.79 38.03
CA PRO A 736 10.45 -6.50 38.53
C PRO A 736 11.42 -5.85 37.55
N GLY A 737 11.25 -4.56 37.26
CA GLY A 737 12.08 -3.84 36.29
C GLY A 737 11.53 -3.81 34.86
N SER A 738 10.40 -4.48 34.57
CA SER A 738 9.71 -4.39 33.28
C SER A 738 9.29 -2.96 32.92
N VAL A 739 9.11 -2.70 31.62
CA VAL A 739 8.58 -1.43 31.08
C VAL A 739 7.25 -1.68 30.36
N LEU A 740 6.23 -0.86 30.64
CA LEU A 740 4.97 -0.86 29.90
C LEU A 740 5.17 -0.25 28.51
N ASP A 741 4.83 -1.00 27.46
CA ASP A 741 4.74 -0.50 26.09
C ASP A 741 3.33 -0.04 25.74
N GLY A 742 2.33 -0.65 26.36
CA GLY A 742 0.92 -0.34 26.16
C GLY A 742 0.10 -0.80 27.35
N ALA A 743 -0.92 0.00 27.68
CA ALA A 743 -1.91 -0.36 28.67
C ALA A 743 -3.25 0.18 28.16
N SER A 744 -3.99 -0.66 27.43
CA SER A 744 -5.23 -0.27 26.77
C SER A 744 -6.42 -0.70 27.62
N LEU A 745 -7.26 0.25 28.01
CA LEU A 745 -8.59 -0.05 28.54
C LEU A 745 -9.58 -0.09 27.39
N HIS A 746 -10.19 -1.25 27.17
CA HIS A 746 -11.34 -1.40 26.29
C HIS A 746 -12.61 -1.26 27.13
N ILE A 747 -13.52 -0.38 26.73
CA ILE A 747 -14.77 -0.09 27.44
C ILE A 747 -15.92 -0.30 26.45
N ALA A 748 -16.71 -1.36 26.62
CA ALA A 748 -17.86 -1.64 25.77
C ALA A 748 -19.13 -1.08 26.40
N HIS A 749 -19.75 -0.08 25.78
CA HIS A 749 -20.95 0.56 26.31
C HIS A 749 -21.93 1.00 25.22
N ARG A 750 -23.13 1.41 25.67
CA ARG A 750 -24.23 1.91 24.86
C ARG A 750 -25.01 2.98 25.62
N ASP A 751 -25.30 4.07 24.92
CA ASP A 751 -25.81 5.33 25.47
C ASP A 751 -27.16 5.67 24.84
N ASP A 752 -28.23 5.07 25.34
CA ASP A 752 -29.56 5.23 24.76
C ASP A 752 -30.24 6.52 25.24
N PRO A 753 -30.66 7.41 24.32
CA PRO A 753 -31.50 8.54 24.68
C PRO A 753 -32.85 8.05 25.21
N GLY A 754 -33.40 8.71 26.22
CA GLY A 754 -34.73 8.39 26.73
C GLY A 754 -35.81 8.59 25.67
N LYS A 755 -37.00 8.01 25.91
CA LYS A 755 -38.16 8.02 24.98
C LYS A 755 -38.59 9.40 24.45
N ALA A 756 -38.15 10.49 25.08
CA ALA A 756 -38.45 11.86 24.70
C ALA A 756 -37.47 12.48 23.68
N GLY A 757 -36.43 11.75 23.22
CA GLY A 757 -35.53 12.22 22.16
C GLY A 757 -34.53 13.31 22.57
N GLY A 758 -34.05 13.28 23.81
CA GLY A 758 -32.96 14.17 24.28
C GLY A 758 -31.57 13.65 23.86
N PRO A 759 -30.49 14.45 24.05
CA PRO A 759 -29.13 13.98 23.83
C PRO A 759 -28.80 12.75 24.70
N PRO A 760 -27.93 11.84 24.22
CA PRO A 760 -27.51 10.66 24.96
C PRO A 760 -26.76 11.06 26.25
N PRO A 761 -26.62 10.14 27.22
CA PRO A 761 -25.80 10.40 28.39
C PRO A 761 -24.35 10.70 28.00
N THR A 762 -23.70 11.53 28.81
CA THR A 762 -22.26 11.80 28.69
C THR A 762 -21.53 10.86 29.62
N VAL A 763 -20.62 10.08 29.05
CA VAL A 763 -19.88 9.05 29.77
C VAL A 763 -18.45 9.51 30.04
N ALA A 764 -17.91 9.17 31.20
CA ALA A 764 -16.51 9.40 31.54
C ALA A 764 -15.90 8.27 32.37
N VAL A 765 -14.59 8.07 32.23
CA VAL A 765 -13.80 7.11 33.01
C VAL A 765 -12.80 7.84 33.89
N THR A 766 -12.71 7.46 35.17
CA THR A 766 -11.72 7.97 36.13
C THR A 766 -10.89 6.81 36.67
N LEU A 767 -9.57 7.00 36.79
CA LEU A 767 -8.65 5.97 37.25
C LEU A 767 -8.13 6.32 38.64
N THR A 768 -8.13 5.36 39.55
CA THR A 768 -7.56 5.53 40.89
C THR A 768 -6.64 4.36 41.25
N GLY A 769 -5.61 4.63 42.05
CA GLY A 769 -4.61 3.64 42.46
C GLY A 769 -3.41 4.30 43.15
N PRO A 770 -2.72 3.60 44.06
CA PRO A 770 -1.62 4.16 44.86
C PRO A 770 -0.39 4.57 44.02
N GLY A 771 -0.17 3.92 42.87
CA GLY A 771 0.97 4.17 41.97
C GLY A 771 0.68 5.08 40.77
N LEU A 772 -0.56 5.53 40.58
CA LEU A 772 -0.95 6.28 39.39
C LEU A 772 -0.46 7.74 39.43
N PRO A 773 0.09 8.28 38.32
CA PRO A 773 0.36 9.70 38.18
C PRO A 773 -0.90 10.54 38.33
N ARG A 774 -0.77 11.78 38.87
CA ARG A 774 -1.93 12.70 39.02
C ARG A 774 -2.65 12.98 37.69
N SER A 775 -1.93 13.00 36.58
CA SER A 775 -2.50 13.12 35.22
C SER A 775 -3.51 12.03 34.88
N CYS A 776 -3.40 10.86 35.52
CA CYS A 776 -4.25 9.70 35.29
C CYS A 776 -5.58 9.76 36.05
N THR A 777 -5.63 10.56 37.12
CA THR A 777 -6.82 10.68 37.99
C THR A 777 -7.86 11.67 37.46
N THR A 778 -7.60 12.33 36.33
CA THR A 778 -8.55 13.27 35.72
C THR A 778 -9.57 12.50 34.87
N PRO A 779 -10.90 12.73 35.05
CA PRO A 779 -11.92 12.06 34.26
C PRO A 779 -11.71 12.23 32.74
N ARG A 780 -11.89 11.16 31.98
CA ARG A 780 -11.78 11.13 30.52
C ARG A 780 -13.15 10.86 29.91
N THR A 781 -13.66 11.82 29.14
CA THR A 781 -14.95 11.66 28.44
C THR A 781 -14.83 10.67 27.29
N LEU A 782 -15.80 9.79 27.15
CA LEU A 782 -15.91 8.83 26.05
C LEU A 782 -16.87 9.36 24.95
N PRO A 783 -16.68 8.96 23.68
CA PRO A 783 -17.68 9.12 22.63
C PRO A 783 -19.04 8.53 23.02
N ALA A 784 -20.13 9.08 22.48
CA ALA A 784 -21.46 8.54 22.73
C ALA A 784 -21.83 7.51 21.65
N HIS A 785 -22.34 6.34 22.05
CA HIS A 785 -22.73 5.24 21.15
C HIS A 785 -24.22 4.93 21.26
N GLN A 786 -24.98 5.26 20.22
CA GLN A 786 -26.43 5.03 20.19
C GLN A 786 -26.77 3.71 19.50
N ASP A 787 -27.87 3.08 19.92
CA ASP A 787 -28.51 1.91 19.28
C ASP A 787 -27.74 0.58 19.29
N ALA A 788 -26.41 0.60 19.44
CA ALA A 788 -25.56 -0.59 19.48
C ALA A 788 -24.51 -0.49 20.59
N LEU A 789 -24.09 -1.66 21.09
CA LEU A 789 -22.88 -1.76 21.89
C LEU A 789 -21.67 -1.44 21.01
N ALA A 790 -20.80 -0.56 21.49
CA ALA A 790 -19.54 -0.25 20.84
C ALA A 790 -18.44 -0.16 21.90
N THR A 791 -17.21 -0.43 21.46
CA THR A 791 -16.04 -0.49 22.33
C THR A 791 -15.13 0.70 22.09
N ASP A 792 -14.94 1.53 23.12
CA ASP A 792 -13.91 2.55 23.14
C ASP A 792 -12.60 1.99 23.66
N THR A 793 -11.49 2.58 23.22
CA THR A 793 -10.14 2.19 23.68
C THR A 793 -9.41 3.40 24.23
N LEU A 794 -8.92 3.31 25.46
CA LEU A 794 -8.11 4.32 26.12
C LEU A 794 -6.70 3.79 26.40
N ASP A 795 -5.70 4.34 25.71
CA ASP A 795 -4.29 4.04 25.96
C ASP A 795 -3.79 4.82 27.19
N LEU A 796 -3.58 4.11 28.30
CA LEU A 796 -3.12 4.67 29.56
C LEU A 796 -1.64 5.08 29.54
N VAL A 797 -0.81 4.43 28.72
CA VAL A 797 0.60 4.85 28.57
C VAL A 797 0.62 6.23 27.95
N ALA A 798 -0.11 6.42 26.85
CA ALA A 798 -0.21 7.73 26.19
C ALA A 798 -0.96 8.77 27.02
N ALA A 799 -2.07 8.40 27.67
CA ALA A 799 -2.92 9.33 28.39
C ALA A 799 -2.36 9.75 29.76
N CYS A 800 -1.61 8.88 30.42
CA CYS A 800 -1.15 9.08 31.79
C CYS A 800 0.37 9.11 31.97
N GLY A 801 1.14 8.66 30.98
CA GLY A 801 2.59 8.49 31.10
C GLY A 801 2.97 7.31 32.01
N LEU A 802 2.19 6.23 31.99
CA LEU A 802 2.55 5.00 32.70
C LEU A 802 3.75 4.35 32.01
N THR A 803 4.76 3.96 32.79
CA THR A 803 5.97 3.32 32.28
C THR A 803 6.33 2.05 33.04
N ASP A 804 5.79 1.86 34.25
CA ASP A 804 6.09 0.71 35.10
C ASP A 804 4.81 -0.07 35.45
N PRO A 805 4.76 -1.40 35.21
CA PRO A 805 3.60 -2.22 35.57
C PRO A 805 3.19 -2.12 37.05
N ALA A 806 4.13 -1.84 37.95
CA ALA A 806 3.84 -1.65 39.37
C ALA A 806 2.87 -0.47 39.64
N GLN A 807 2.79 0.51 38.72
CA GLN A 807 1.86 1.65 38.82
C GLN A 807 0.39 1.23 38.70
N LEU A 808 0.12 0.05 38.13
CA LEU A 808 -1.22 -0.51 37.99
C LEU A 808 -1.67 -1.32 39.21
N THR A 809 -0.79 -1.51 40.20
CA THR A 809 -1.13 -2.25 41.42
C THR A 809 -2.27 -1.56 42.16
N GLY A 810 -3.39 -2.26 42.36
CA GLY A 810 -4.59 -1.70 42.98
C GLY A 810 -5.34 -0.70 42.11
N LEU A 811 -5.21 -0.79 40.78
CA LEU A 811 -5.99 0.01 39.83
C LEU A 811 -7.50 -0.25 40.03
N VAL A 812 -8.25 0.84 40.13
CA VAL A 812 -9.71 0.87 40.08
C VAL A 812 -10.13 1.81 38.95
N VAL A 813 -11.04 1.34 38.11
CA VAL A 813 -11.61 2.08 36.98
C VAL A 813 -13.05 2.44 37.33
N THR A 814 -13.31 3.73 37.53
CA THR A 814 -14.66 4.25 37.78
C THR A 814 -15.28 4.71 36.47
N TYR A 815 -16.32 4.01 36.01
CA TYR A 815 -17.14 4.43 34.87
C TYR A 815 -18.33 5.25 35.37
N THR A 816 -18.54 6.44 34.79
CA THR A 816 -19.59 7.39 35.20
C THR A 816 -20.43 7.81 34.01
N ALA A 817 -21.73 7.56 34.07
CA ALA A 817 -22.72 8.03 33.09
C ALA A 817 -23.50 9.20 33.68
N THR A 818 -23.54 10.34 32.98
CA THR A 818 -24.26 11.54 33.40
C THR A 818 -25.34 11.90 32.39
N LEU A 819 -26.54 12.23 32.86
CA LEU A 819 -27.65 12.60 32.00
C LEU A 819 -27.28 13.79 31.10
N GLY A 820 -27.50 13.64 29.79
CA GLY A 820 -27.21 14.67 28.79
C GLY A 820 -27.97 15.98 29.07
N ALA A 821 -27.32 17.12 28.82
CA ALA A 821 -27.92 18.42 29.08
C ALA A 821 -29.23 18.61 28.28
N GLY A 822 -30.34 18.84 28.98
CA GLY A 822 -31.67 18.98 28.37
C GLY A 822 -32.47 17.68 28.26
N SER A 823 -31.86 16.52 28.60
CA SER A 823 -32.56 15.25 28.73
C SER A 823 -33.29 15.16 30.08
N THR A 824 -34.42 14.45 30.09
CA THR A 824 -35.19 14.18 31.32
C THR A 824 -35.03 12.73 31.79
N THR A 825 -34.77 11.82 30.85
CA THR A 825 -34.47 10.41 31.08
C THR A 825 -33.46 9.93 30.05
N ALA A 826 -32.64 8.95 30.42
CA ALA A 826 -31.77 8.21 29.52
C ALA A 826 -31.49 6.81 30.11
N THR A 827 -30.95 5.92 29.29
CA THR A 827 -30.45 4.63 29.76
C THR A 827 -29.04 4.41 29.27
N ASP A 828 -28.21 3.90 30.15
CA ASP A 828 -26.81 3.61 29.90
C ASP A 828 -26.57 2.12 30.16
N GLN A 829 -25.80 1.47 29.29
CA GLN A 829 -25.47 0.05 29.42
C GLN A 829 -23.96 -0.12 29.28
N LEU A 830 -23.34 -0.73 30.27
CA LEU A 830 -21.94 -1.12 30.27
C LEU A 830 -21.85 -2.64 30.20
N ASP A 831 -21.28 -3.16 29.12
CA ASP A 831 -21.01 -4.59 28.90
C ASP A 831 -19.76 -5.02 29.66
N GLY A 832 -18.71 -4.20 29.62
CA GLY A 832 -17.58 -4.39 30.53
C GLY A 832 -16.37 -3.55 30.23
N ILE A 833 -15.35 -3.70 31.07
CA ILE A 833 -14.04 -3.09 30.88
C ILE A 833 -12.96 -4.16 30.99
N THR A 834 -12.10 -4.22 29.97
CA THR A 834 -10.92 -5.10 29.98
C THR A 834 -9.63 -4.29 29.86
N LEU A 835 -8.61 -4.66 30.63
CA LEU A 835 -7.28 -4.09 30.56
C LEU A 835 -6.34 -5.01 29.79
N GLU A 836 -5.88 -4.56 28.63
CA GLU A 836 -4.83 -5.21 27.86
C GLU A 836 -3.47 -4.58 28.20
N LEU A 837 -2.48 -5.41 28.51
CA LEU A 837 -1.13 -4.97 28.88
C LEU A 837 -0.10 -5.51 27.90
N ALA A 838 0.65 -4.60 27.30
CA ALA A 838 1.88 -4.88 26.58
C ALA A 838 3.06 -4.38 27.42
N HIS A 839 4.00 -5.26 27.75
CA HIS A 839 5.21 -4.89 28.48
C HIS A 839 6.40 -5.69 27.99
N ARG A 840 7.59 -5.10 28.13
CA ARG A 840 8.86 -5.80 27.88
C ARG A 840 9.48 -6.24 29.20
N PRO A 841 9.76 -7.55 29.35
CA PRO A 841 10.50 -8.02 30.51
C PRO A 841 11.95 -7.52 30.45
N PRO A 842 12.61 -7.33 31.60
CA PRO A 842 14.04 -7.06 31.63
C PRO A 842 14.84 -8.28 31.16
N LEU A 843 15.93 -7.98 30.46
CA LEU A 843 17.01 -8.90 30.15
C LEU A 843 18.01 -8.87 31.32
N PRO A 844 18.10 -9.94 32.14
CA PRO A 844 19.07 -10.00 33.22
C PRO A 844 20.48 -10.18 32.65
N VAL A 845 21.40 -9.33 33.08
CA VAL A 845 22.81 -9.33 32.72
C VAL A 845 23.65 -9.54 33.97
N ARG A 846 24.50 -10.56 33.92
CA ARG A 846 25.33 -10.99 35.05
C ARG A 846 26.75 -10.43 34.95
N PRO A 847 27.40 -10.10 36.08
CA PRO A 847 28.82 -9.77 36.11
C PRO A 847 29.65 -11.03 35.84
N THR A 848 30.60 -10.96 34.91
CA THR A 848 31.53 -12.08 34.64
C THR A 848 32.71 -12.12 35.60
N ARG A 849 32.90 -11.05 36.38
CA ARG A 849 34.04 -10.91 37.30
C ARG A 849 33.58 -10.42 38.67
N ALA A 850 33.94 -11.16 39.70
CA ALA A 850 33.76 -10.79 41.10
C ALA A 850 35.10 -10.90 41.84
N ILE A 851 35.50 -9.82 42.52
CA ILE A 851 36.78 -9.72 43.23
C ILE A 851 36.51 -9.20 44.64
N SER A 852 36.80 -10.02 45.66
CA SER A 852 36.79 -9.53 47.04
C SER A 852 38.05 -8.72 47.33
N THR A 853 37.88 -7.47 47.73
CA THR A 853 38.99 -6.57 48.08
C THR A 853 39.25 -6.62 49.57
N ALA A 854 40.08 -7.58 49.99
CA ALA A 854 40.61 -7.62 51.35
C ALA A 854 41.73 -6.58 51.50
N THR A 855 41.48 -5.48 52.20
CA THR A 855 42.56 -4.65 52.78
C THR A 855 43.01 -5.27 54.11
N PRO A 856 44.24 -4.99 54.62
CA PRO A 856 44.80 -5.66 55.82
C PRO A 856 43.95 -5.56 57.10
N THR A 857 42.94 -4.68 57.12
CA THR A 857 42.03 -4.39 58.24
C THR A 857 40.56 -4.64 57.91
N ALA A 858 40.23 -5.23 56.76
CA ALA A 858 38.86 -5.49 56.30
C ALA A 858 38.57 -6.99 56.25
N ALA A 859 37.33 -7.38 56.53
CA ALA A 859 36.85 -8.74 56.30
C ALA A 859 36.71 -8.99 54.78
N ALA A 860 36.85 -10.24 54.37
CA ALA A 860 36.71 -10.65 52.97
C ALA A 860 35.40 -11.42 52.78
N PHE A 861 34.82 -11.29 51.59
CA PHE A 861 33.74 -12.15 51.14
C PHE A 861 34.32 -13.50 50.70
N LEU A 862 33.80 -14.59 51.28
CA LEU A 862 34.17 -15.97 50.92
C LEU A 862 33.43 -16.38 49.64
N ASP A 863 34.14 -17.05 48.74
CA ASP A 863 33.62 -17.50 47.44
C ASP A 863 32.95 -16.38 46.63
N PRO A 864 33.69 -15.30 46.27
CA PRO A 864 33.13 -14.12 45.61
C PRO A 864 32.41 -14.40 44.28
N GLN A 865 32.67 -15.56 43.65
CA GLN A 865 32.00 -15.99 42.43
C GLN A 865 30.51 -16.32 42.65
N ASN A 866 30.12 -16.67 43.88
CA ASN A 866 28.73 -16.95 44.22
C ASN A 866 27.85 -15.69 44.01
N ALA A 867 28.41 -14.49 44.22
CA ALA A 867 27.72 -13.22 44.01
C ALA A 867 27.50 -12.84 42.52
N GLN A 868 27.86 -13.70 41.55
CA GLN A 868 27.70 -13.42 40.12
C GLN A 868 26.29 -13.68 39.58
N ALA A 869 25.44 -14.37 40.33
CA ALA A 869 24.06 -14.68 39.95
C ALA A 869 23.15 -14.61 41.18
N ILE A 870 21.88 -14.26 40.99
CA ILE A 870 20.86 -14.40 42.04
C ILE A 870 20.28 -15.81 41.92
N ASP A 871 20.80 -16.75 42.70
CA ASP A 871 20.45 -18.18 42.62
C ASP A 871 20.35 -18.91 43.98
N ALA A 872 20.28 -18.15 45.07
CA ALA A 872 20.33 -18.61 46.47
C ALA A 872 21.70 -19.14 46.94
N THR A 873 22.75 -19.06 46.13
CA THR A 873 24.14 -19.33 46.54
C THR A 873 24.83 -18.01 46.93
N ALA A 874 24.97 -17.74 48.22
CA ALA A 874 25.53 -16.47 48.68
C ALA A 874 27.05 -16.48 48.92
N SER A 875 27.70 -15.34 48.66
CA SER A 875 29.02 -15.00 49.19
C SER A 875 28.86 -14.36 50.57
N THR A 876 29.57 -14.90 51.57
CA THR A 876 29.41 -14.47 52.97
C THR A 876 30.64 -13.72 53.47
N ALA A 877 30.43 -12.62 54.18
CA ALA A 877 31.45 -11.92 54.97
C ALA A 877 31.08 -11.93 56.46
N THR A 878 32.05 -12.21 57.32
CA THR A 878 31.89 -12.06 58.79
C THR A 878 32.54 -10.76 59.22
N LEU A 879 31.73 -9.85 59.77
CA LEU A 879 32.15 -8.55 60.25
C LEU A 879 32.38 -8.62 61.76
N ALA A 880 33.43 -7.97 62.25
CA ALA A 880 33.76 -7.91 63.68
C ALA A 880 34.37 -6.55 64.00
N ALA A 881 34.42 -6.16 65.28
CA ALA A 881 34.98 -4.85 65.67
C ALA A 881 36.43 -4.62 65.18
N ALA A 882 37.23 -5.68 65.03
CA ALA A 882 38.60 -5.62 64.49
C ALA A 882 38.66 -5.48 62.95
N THR A 883 37.60 -5.89 62.27
CA THR A 883 37.43 -5.86 60.80
C THR A 883 36.01 -5.42 60.46
N PRO A 884 35.67 -4.14 60.67
CA PRO A 884 34.29 -3.68 60.72
C PRO A 884 33.66 -3.48 59.34
N SER A 885 34.36 -3.82 58.26
CA SER A 885 33.84 -3.67 56.90
C SER A 885 34.37 -4.75 55.96
N ALA A 886 33.55 -5.15 54.99
CA ALA A 886 33.93 -6.01 53.88
C ALA A 886 33.48 -5.37 52.56
N SER A 887 34.17 -5.66 51.46
CA SER A 887 33.80 -5.17 50.12
C SER A 887 34.01 -6.21 49.03
N LEU A 888 33.12 -6.16 48.03
CA LEU A 888 33.14 -6.98 46.84
C LEU A 888 32.97 -6.09 45.60
N ARG A 889 33.93 -6.17 44.68
CA ARG A 889 33.86 -5.50 43.37
C ARG A 889 33.33 -6.47 42.31
N LEU A 890 32.23 -6.10 41.68
CA LEU A 890 31.57 -6.80 40.58
C LEU A 890 31.72 -5.96 39.30
N GLY A 891 32.05 -6.59 38.18
CA GLY A 891 32.22 -5.86 36.92
C GLY A 891 32.30 -6.79 35.72
N ALA A 892 32.58 -6.21 34.55
CA ALA A 892 32.53 -6.91 33.27
C ALA A 892 31.19 -7.63 33.07
N PHE A 893 30.09 -6.87 33.19
CA PHE A 893 28.76 -7.34 32.91
C PHE A 893 28.72 -7.87 31.48
N ALA A 894 28.41 -9.15 31.29
CA ALA A 894 28.33 -9.76 29.96
C ALA A 894 27.02 -9.36 29.28
N THR A 895 26.93 -8.09 28.87
CA THR A 895 25.80 -7.60 28.11
C THR A 895 25.72 -8.39 26.79
N PRO A 896 24.58 -9.03 26.50
CA PRO A 896 24.34 -9.54 25.16
C PRO A 896 24.47 -8.38 24.17
N PRO A 897 25.02 -8.61 22.96
CA PRO A 897 25.13 -7.56 21.97
C PRO A 897 23.73 -7.01 21.67
N LEU A 898 23.44 -5.81 22.18
CA LEU A 898 22.18 -5.15 21.91
C LEU A 898 22.13 -4.86 20.40
N PRO A 899 20.99 -5.06 19.72
CA PRO A 899 20.85 -4.69 18.32
C PRO A 899 21.31 -3.24 18.11
N ALA A 900 22.12 -2.99 17.09
CA ALA A 900 22.61 -1.64 16.85
C ALA A 900 21.43 -0.65 16.72
N GLY A 901 21.41 0.39 17.55
CA GLY A 901 20.31 1.37 17.63
C GLY A 901 19.19 1.01 18.60
N ALA A 902 19.35 -0.06 19.37
CA ALA A 902 18.48 -0.32 20.50
C ALA A 902 18.48 0.88 21.45
N VAL A 903 17.29 1.30 21.86
CA VAL A 903 17.12 2.34 22.89
C VAL A 903 16.93 1.63 24.22
N ILE A 904 17.80 1.90 25.18
CA ILE A 904 17.64 1.40 26.53
C ILE A 904 16.59 2.26 27.23
N ASP A 905 15.46 1.66 27.57
CA ASP A 905 14.35 2.38 28.22
C ASP A 905 14.48 2.36 29.73
N LYS A 906 15.03 1.27 30.27
CA LYS A 906 15.19 1.10 31.72
C LYS A 906 16.41 0.23 32.00
N VAL A 907 17.19 0.62 32.99
CA VAL A 907 18.29 -0.16 33.53
C VAL A 907 18.12 -0.18 35.03
N VAL A 908 17.93 -1.36 35.58
CA VAL A 908 17.79 -1.58 37.01
C VAL A 908 18.94 -2.45 37.47
N LEU A 909 19.56 -2.07 38.59
CA LEU A 909 20.47 -2.94 39.31
C LEU A 909 19.71 -3.62 40.43
N ARG A 910 19.65 -4.95 40.41
CA ARG A 910 19.00 -5.76 41.44
C ARG A 910 20.07 -6.41 42.30
N VAL A 911 19.91 -6.28 43.61
CA VAL A 911 20.86 -6.81 44.61
C VAL A 911 20.09 -7.65 45.59
N THR A 912 20.45 -8.92 45.76
CA THR A 912 19.85 -9.78 46.79
C THR A 912 20.86 -10.02 47.89
N HIS A 913 20.55 -9.61 49.13
CA HIS A 913 21.44 -9.77 50.27
C HIS A 913 20.69 -10.01 51.59
N GLN A 914 21.43 -10.40 52.62
CA GLN A 914 20.96 -10.64 53.98
C GLN A 914 21.97 -10.08 55.00
N ASP A 915 21.45 -9.39 56.01
CA ASP A 915 22.18 -8.56 56.95
C ASP A 915 21.93 -9.05 58.39
N ASP A 916 22.58 -10.13 58.80
CA ASP A 916 22.33 -10.74 60.11
C ASP A 916 23.24 -10.17 61.20
N ASP A 917 22.67 -9.53 62.22
CA ASP A 917 23.39 -9.30 63.48
C ASP A 917 23.51 -10.62 64.25
N THR A 918 24.75 -11.07 64.46
CA THR A 918 25.03 -12.32 65.20
C THR A 918 25.36 -12.06 66.66
N THR A 919 25.34 -10.79 67.08
CA THR A 919 25.60 -10.38 68.46
C THR A 919 24.51 -10.92 69.40
N ALA A 920 24.91 -11.58 70.49
CA ALA A 920 23.95 -12.05 71.50
C ALA A 920 23.21 -10.84 72.09
N ALA A 921 21.87 -10.83 71.99
CA ALA A 921 20.99 -9.69 72.31
C ALA A 921 21.40 -8.91 73.58
N PRO A 922 21.95 -7.69 73.46
CA PRO A 922 22.19 -6.79 74.59
C PRO A 922 20.88 -6.08 75.01
N PRO A 923 20.83 -5.38 76.16
CA PRO A 923 19.64 -4.67 76.64
C PRO A 923 19.28 -3.39 75.85
N SER A 924 20.06 -3.01 74.83
CA SER A 924 19.79 -1.89 73.92
C SER A 924 19.67 -2.41 72.49
N PRO A 925 18.77 -1.85 71.65
CA PRO A 925 18.62 -2.30 70.26
C PRO A 925 19.93 -2.06 69.51
N THR A 926 20.56 -3.15 69.07
CA THR A 926 21.64 -3.10 68.07
C THR A 926 21.06 -2.76 66.71
N GLU A 927 21.80 -1.98 65.93
CA GLU A 927 21.47 -1.72 64.53
C GLU A 927 22.09 -2.82 63.65
N PRO A 928 21.37 -3.37 62.66
CA PRO A 928 21.94 -4.33 61.70
C PRO A 928 23.13 -3.75 60.95
N PRO A 929 23.97 -4.59 60.31
CA PRO A 929 25.01 -4.09 59.43
C PRO A 929 24.41 -3.20 58.34
N THR A 930 25.10 -2.10 58.04
CA THR A 930 24.69 -1.17 56.99
C THR A 930 25.39 -1.55 55.69
N THR A 931 24.60 -1.76 54.65
CA THR A 931 25.08 -2.13 53.31
C THR A 931 24.91 -0.95 52.34
N ALA A 932 25.88 -0.82 51.45
CA ALA A 932 25.86 0.23 50.43
C ALA A 932 26.53 -0.27 49.15
N LEU A 933 26.05 0.27 48.04
CA LEU A 933 26.53 -0.02 46.71
C LEU A 933 27.11 1.25 46.08
N THR A 934 28.29 1.15 45.47
CA THR A 934 28.88 2.25 44.69
C THR A 934 28.89 1.84 43.23
N VAL A 935 28.17 2.57 42.40
CA VAL A 935 28.23 2.38 40.94
C VAL A 935 29.33 3.30 40.40
N SER A 936 30.08 2.84 39.41
CA SER A 936 31.12 3.63 38.75
C SER A 936 31.33 3.20 37.30
N GLY A 937 31.96 4.07 36.50
CA GLY A 937 32.31 3.78 35.11
C GLY A 937 31.22 4.12 34.09
N THR A 938 30.10 4.71 34.53
CA THR A 938 29.01 5.09 33.60
C THR A 938 29.23 6.46 32.98
N GLY A 939 30.01 7.34 33.62
CA GLY A 939 30.17 8.74 33.22
C GLY A 939 28.91 9.58 33.46
N THR A 940 28.00 9.11 34.33
CA THR A 940 26.70 9.74 34.63
C THR A 940 26.58 10.13 36.10
N ALA A 941 25.43 10.67 36.51
CA ALA A 941 25.15 10.93 37.92
C ALA A 941 24.99 9.64 38.75
N CYS A 942 24.92 8.47 38.10
CA CYS A 942 24.91 7.17 38.77
C CYS A 942 26.23 6.83 39.43
N ASP A 943 27.33 7.50 39.10
CA ASP A 943 28.64 7.22 39.69
C ASP A 943 28.70 7.73 41.16
N ALA A 944 27.90 7.11 42.03
CA ALA A 944 27.57 7.55 43.38
C ALA A 944 27.34 6.36 44.34
N HIS A 945 27.18 6.69 45.63
CA HIS A 945 26.82 5.74 46.68
C HIS A 945 25.29 5.62 46.81
N HIS A 946 24.81 4.38 46.85
CA HIS A 946 23.43 4.00 47.06
C HIS A 946 23.33 3.18 48.35
N ALA A 947 22.57 3.66 49.33
CA ALA A 947 22.29 2.89 50.54
C ALA A 947 21.29 1.76 50.21
N LEU A 948 21.49 0.58 50.80
CA LEU A 948 20.61 -0.57 50.65
C LEU A 948 19.72 -0.73 51.88
N THR A 949 18.60 -1.43 51.73
CA THR A 949 17.64 -1.69 52.79
C THR A 949 18.14 -2.86 53.64
N ALA A 950 18.14 -2.72 54.97
CA ALA A 950 18.57 -3.81 55.83
C ALA A 950 17.58 -5.00 55.79
N HIS A 951 18.09 -6.22 55.58
CA HIS A 951 17.31 -7.45 55.47
C HIS A 951 17.78 -8.51 56.48
N GLU A 952 17.16 -8.56 57.66
CA GLU A 952 17.49 -9.53 58.71
C GLU A 952 16.78 -10.89 58.53
N GLY A 953 17.49 -11.99 58.78
CA GLY A 953 16.93 -13.34 58.92
C GLY A 953 16.58 -14.08 57.63
N THR A 954 16.27 -13.34 56.55
CA THR A 954 16.04 -13.89 55.20
C THR A 954 16.61 -12.97 54.13
N PRO A 955 17.14 -13.51 53.01
CA PRO A 955 17.54 -12.68 51.87
C PRO A 955 16.39 -11.79 51.38
N GLY A 956 16.68 -10.51 51.21
CA GLY A 956 15.80 -9.53 50.56
C GLY A 956 16.46 -8.94 49.33
N ALA A 957 15.66 -8.31 48.46
CA ALA A 957 16.13 -7.73 47.22
C ALA A 957 15.90 -6.21 47.18
N ASP A 958 16.97 -5.47 46.91
CA ASP A 958 16.94 -4.05 46.59
C ASP A 958 17.03 -3.80 45.08
N VAL A 959 16.43 -2.69 44.66
CA VAL A 959 16.27 -2.29 43.26
C VAL A 959 16.76 -0.84 43.11
N ILE A 960 17.79 -0.63 42.29
CA ILE A 960 18.35 0.70 42.02
C ILE A 960 18.11 1.02 40.54
N ASP A 961 17.35 2.09 40.26
CA ASP A 961 17.10 2.56 38.89
C ASP A 961 18.29 3.38 38.38
N LEU A 962 19.13 2.76 37.54
CA LEU A 962 20.28 3.41 36.89
C LEU A 962 19.85 4.29 35.71
N GLY A 963 18.67 4.04 35.13
CA GLY A 963 18.10 4.91 34.10
C GLY A 963 17.82 6.31 34.66
N ALA A 964 17.28 6.39 35.87
CA ALA A 964 16.95 7.65 36.55
C ALA A 964 18.18 8.57 36.77
N CYS A 965 19.39 8.02 36.83
CA CYS A 965 20.63 8.78 37.00
C CYS A 965 21.49 8.93 35.72
N GLY A 966 20.99 8.45 34.58
CA GLY A 966 21.49 8.81 33.24
C GLY A 966 22.03 7.68 32.36
N VAL A 967 21.95 6.42 32.80
CA VAL A 967 22.38 5.26 31.99
C VAL A 967 21.33 4.94 30.95
N THR A 968 21.60 5.28 29.69
CA THR A 968 20.67 5.18 28.55
C THR A 968 21.30 4.61 27.28
N LYS A 969 22.60 4.30 27.31
CA LYS A 969 23.37 3.81 26.15
C LYS A 969 24.21 2.59 26.51
N ASP A 970 24.45 1.76 25.50
CA ASP A 970 25.20 0.49 25.63
C ASP A 970 26.67 0.70 26.05
N ASP A 971 27.31 1.77 25.56
CA ASP A 971 28.70 2.10 25.95
C ASP A 971 28.84 2.36 27.45
N GLN A 972 27.82 2.96 28.09
CA GLN A 972 27.79 3.22 29.53
C GLN A 972 27.68 1.93 30.37
N LEU A 973 27.24 0.80 29.77
CA LEU A 973 27.13 -0.49 30.44
C LEU A 973 28.42 -1.30 30.37
N THR A 974 29.21 -1.13 29.31
CA THR A 974 30.44 -1.91 29.10
C THR A 974 31.55 -1.59 30.12
N GLU A 975 31.56 -0.35 30.64
CA GLU A 975 32.51 0.10 31.67
C GLU A 975 31.94 0.04 33.10
N LEU A 976 30.68 -0.39 33.26
CA LEU A 976 29.97 -0.45 34.54
C LEU A 976 30.70 -1.35 35.54
N THR A 977 31.00 -0.78 36.72
CA THR A 977 31.55 -1.49 37.87
C THR A 977 30.72 -1.19 39.12
N VAL A 978 30.46 -2.23 39.91
CA VAL A 978 29.65 -2.18 41.12
C VAL A 978 30.49 -2.61 42.32
N ASP A 979 30.68 -1.70 43.29
CA ASP A 979 31.35 -1.99 44.55
C ASP A 979 30.31 -2.14 45.67
N TYR A 980 30.05 -3.38 46.10
CA TYR A 980 29.21 -3.68 47.26
C TYR A 980 30.04 -3.61 48.55
N THR A 981 29.57 -2.88 49.55
CA THR A 981 30.25 -2.70 50.84
C THR A 981 29.31 -2.96 52.01
N ALA A 982 29.70 -3.88 52.89
CA ALA A 982 29.03 -4.14 54.16
C ALA A 982 29.83 -3.54 55.31
N LYS A 983 29.16 -2.89 56.27
CA LYS A 983 29.77 -2.30 57.48
C LYS A 983 29.02 -2.73 58.72
N LEU A 984 29.77 -3.02 59.78
CA LEU A 984 29.23 -3.40 61.08
C LEU A 984 28.33 -2.28 61.63
N GLY A 985 27.10 -2.65 62.03
CA GLY A 985 26.11 -1.72 62.57
C GLY A 985 26.53 -1.10 63.90
N LYS A 986 25.97 0.07 64.21
CA LYS A 986 26.36 0.79 65.42
C LYS A 986 25.95 0.00 66.68
N GLY A 987 26.94 -0.37 67.47
CA GLY A 987 26.74 -1.12 68.72
C GLY A 987 26.77 -2.64 68.56
N SER A 988 26.85 -3.16 67.33
CA SER A 988 27.09 -4.57 67.06
C SER A 988 28.56 -4.91 67.29
N THR A 989 28.85 -6.11 67.79
CA THR A 989 30.23 -6.59 67.94
C THR A 989 30.64 -7.56 66.85
N ASP A 990 29.67 -8.34 66.33
CA ASP A 990 29.84 -9.32 65.28
C ASP A 990 28.58 -9.43 64.40
N ALA A 991 28.73 -9.44 63.08
CA ALA A 991 27.63 -9.61 62.13
C ALA A 991 28.03 -10.49 60.94
N ALA A 992 27.05 -11.07 60.26
CA ALA A 992 27.23 -11.80 59.02
C ALA A 992 26.46 -11.11 57.90
N ASP A 993 27.17 -10.78 56.82
CA ASP A 993 26.60 -10.23 55.60
C ASP A 993 26.67 -11.28 54.51
N ARG A 994 25.54 -11.53 53.83
CA ARG A 994 25.45 -12.50 52.75
C ARG A 994 24.95 -11.79 51.50
N LEU A 995 25.80 -11.72 50.50
CA LEU A 995 25.43 -11.24 49.17
C LEU A 995 25.13 -12.45 48.28
N ASP A 996 23.86 -12.66 47.95
CA ASP A 996 23.43 -13.71 47.02
C ASP A 996 23.90 -13.40 45.62
N GLY A 997 23.56 -12.21 45.11
CA GLY A 997 24.01 -11.80 43.79
C GLY A 997 23.64 -10.36 43.44
N VAL A 998 24.30 -9.88 42.37
CA VAL A 998 23.99 -8.60 41.72
C VAL A 998 23.75 -8.85 40.24
N GLU A 999 22.57 -8.47 39.77
CA GLU A 999 22.18 -8.57 38.36
C GLU A 999 21.75 -7.20 37.81
N LEU A 1000 22.04 -6.98 36.54
CA LEU A 1000 21.61 -5.80 35.81
C LEU A 1000 20.44 -6.16 34.90
N ASP A 1001 19.26 -5.65 35.23
CA ASP A 1001 18.03 -5.84 34.49
C ASP A 1001 17.89 -4.72 33.44
N ILE A 1002 18.09 -5.06 32.16
CA ILE A 1002 18.03 -4.10 31.05
C ILE A 1002 16.74 -4.30 30.27
N VAL A 1003 15.92 -3.25 30.16
CA VAL A 1003 14.80 -3.23 29.21
C VAL A 1003 15.16 -2.30 28.06
N PHE A 1004 15.15 -2.83 26.83
CA PHE A 1004 15.47 -2.07 25.63
C PHE A 1004 14.41 -2.27 24.54
N ARG A 1005 14.23 -1.27 23.68
CA ARG A 1005 13.47 -1.40 22.43
C ARG A 1005 14.44 -1.74 21.33
N ALA A 1006 14.30 -2.92 20.73
CA ALA A 1006 14.90 -3.18 19.44
C ALA A 1006 14.28 -2.23 18.39
N PRO A 1007 15.05 -1.80 17.39
CA PRO A 1007 14.48 -1.12 16.23
C PRO A 1007 13.44 -2.04 15.58
N SER A 1008 12.21 -1.57 15.43
CA SER A 1008 11.14 -2.24 14.68
C SER A 1008 10.69 -1.37 13.51
N ILE A 1009 10.15 -1.99 12.46
CA ILE A 1009 9.50 -1.23 11.39
C ILE A 1009 8.23 -0.67 12.03
N ARG A 1010 8.18 0.65 12.17
CA ARG A 1010 7.05 1.36 12.76
C ARG A 1010 6.17 1.89 11.65
N ALA A 1011 4.88 1.60 11.78
CA ALA A 1011 3.85 2.27 11.03
C ALA A 1011 4.05 3.78 11.10
N LEU A 1012 3.80 4.44 9.97
CA LEU A 1012 3.79 5.89 9.96
C LEU A 1012 2.67 6.39 10.91
N SER A 1013 3.02 7.22 11.89
CA SER A 1013 2.13 7.68 12.96
C SER A 1013 2.29 9.19 13.21
N GLY A 1014 1.25 9.82 13.78
CA GLY A 1014 1.30 11.22 14.23
C GLY A 1014 0.81 12.28 13.24
N CYS A 1015 0.37 11.91 12.04
CA CYS A 1015 -0.13 12.85 11.03
C CYS A 1015 -1.57 12.57 10.56
N LEU A 1016 -2.36 11.91 11.41
CA LEU A 1016 -3.64 11.34 10.99
C LEU A 1016 -4.84 12.30 11.03
N THR A 1017 -4.73 13.54 11.52
CA THR A 1017 -5.93 14.38 11.76
C THR A 1017 -5.82 15.88 11.42
N ALA A 1018 -4.63 16.46 11.19
CA ALA A 1018 -4.50 17.90 10.95
C ALA A 1018 -4.05 18.22 9.51
N VAL A 1019 -4.91 18.96 8.79
CA VAL A 1019 -4.70 19.43 7.42
C VAL A 1019 -3.56 20.46 7.43
N ARG A 1020 -2.42 20.11 6.81
CA ARG A 1020 -1.17 20.90 6.61
C ARG A 1020 -0.13 20.82 7.74
N GLY A 1021 1.11 20.50 7.36
CA GLY A 1021 2.31 20.50 8.23
C GLY A 1021 2.93 19.14 8.54
N CYS A 1022 2.39 18.06 7.97
CA CYS A 1022 2.62 16.69 8.43
C CYS A 1022 2.87 15.69 7.28
N ALA A 1023 3.47 16.15 6.19
CA ALA A 1023 3.71 15.33 5.02
C ALA A 1023 4.95 14.43 5.18
N VAL A 1024 4.84 13.16 4.76
CA VAL A 1024 5.97 12.22 4.65
C VAL A 1024 7.01 12.75 3.69
N LEU A 1025 6.52 13.33 2.60
CA LEU A 1025 7.32 14.00 1.58
C LEU A 1025 6.82 15.44 1.46
N LYS A 1026 7.70 16.38 1.77
CA LYS A 1026 7.42 17.82 1.67
C LYS A 1026 8.42 18.48 0.73
N SER A 1027 7.96 19.37 -0.13
CA SER A 1027 8.82 20.31 -0.85
C SER A 1027 8.24 21.72 -0.76
N THR A 1028 9.08 22.71 -0.49
CA THR A 1028 8.64 24.12 -0.39
C THR A 1028 9.56 25.05 -1.15
N ASP A 1029 8.94 25.96 -1.91
CA ASP A 1029 9.59 27.04 -2.64
C ASP A 1029 9.46 28.41 -1.93
N ASP A 1030 9.19 28.41 -0.61
CA ASP A 1030 8.92 29.63 0.18
C ASP A 1030 10.17 30.51 0.46
N ALA A 1031 11.35 30.10 0.01
CA ALA A 1031 12.59 30.86 0.22
C ALA A 1031 12.80 31.98 -0.82
N ASP A 1032 12.34 33.18 -0.46
CA ASP A 1032 12.82 34.52 -0.84
C ASP A 1032 13.67 34.67 -2.13
N THR A 1033 12.99 34.91 -3.26
CA THR A 1033 13.45 35.62 -4.48
C THR A 1033 14.57 35.02 -5.38
N THR A 1034 14.11 34.45 -6.51
CA THR A 1034 14.63 34.61 -7.90
C THR A 1034 15.78 33.73 -8.47
N ALA A 1035 16.37 32.77 -7.75
CA ALA A 1035 17.32 31.83 -8.41
C ALA A 1035 17.37 30.39 -7.85
N ASP A 1036 17.14 30.22 -6.55
CA ASP A 1036 17.40 28.94 -5.85
C ASP A 1036 16.09 28.23 -5.51
N HIS A 1037 15.49 27.60 -6.52
CA HIS A 1037 14.26 26.81 -6.38
C HIS A 1037 14.56 25.40 -5.87
N SER A 1038 13.66 24.85 -5.05
CA SER A 1038 13.70 23.44 -4.67
C SER A 1038 13.51 22.56 -5.91
N ARG A 1039 14.27 21.47 -6.01
CA ARG A 1039 14.17 20.53 -7.15
C ARG A 1039 14.07 19.10 -6.68
N LEU A 1040 12.89 18.52 -6.87
CA LEU A 1040 12.60 17.14 -6.51
C LEU A 1040 12.13 16.37 -7.75
N VAL A 1041 12.79 15.24 -8.00
CA VAL A 1041 12.45 14.31 -9.09
C VAL A 1041 12.39 12.88 -8.53
N ILE A 1042 11.25 12.24 -8.73
CA ILE A 1042 10.98 10.87 -8.30
C ILE A 1042 10.65 10.04 -9.53
N ASN A 1043 11.61 9.22 -9.94
CA ASN A 1043 11.46 8.26 -11.01
C ASN A 1043 10.85 6.96 -10.44
N GLY A 1044 9.57 7.01 -10.12
CA GLY A 1044 8.84 5.94 -9.46
C GLY A 1044 7.50 6.42 -8.90
N THR A 1045 6.90 5.57 -8.07
CA THR A 1045 5.66 5.84 -7.35
C THR A 1045 5.99 6.38 -5.97
N VAL A 1046 5.21 7.36 -5.51
CA VAL A 1046 5.16 7.74 -4.09
C VAL A 1046 3.95 7.05 -3.48
N TYR A 1047 4.18 6.08 -2.60
CA TYR A 1047 3.13 5.33 -1.92
C TYR A 1047 3.17 5.64 -0.43
N ALA A 1048 2.31 6.53 0.05
CA ALA A 1048 2.22 6.98 1.44
C ALA A 1048 0.78 6.89 1.98
N PRO A 1049 0.18 5.69 2.04
CA PRO A 1049 -1.27 5.52 2.23
C PRO A 1049 -1.80 6.02 3.59
N THR A 1050 -0.94 6.08 4.60
CA THR A 1050 -1.25 6.64 5.93
C THR A 1050 -0.77 8.08 6.12
N GLY A 1051 0.05 8.59 5.18
CA GLY A 1051 0.72 9.89 5.28
C GLY A 1051 0.22 10.93 4.27
N ALA A 1052 0.53 12.20 4.51
CA ALA A 1052 0.31 13.25 3.52
C ALA A 1052 1.52 13.40 2.58
N VAL A 1053 1.27 13.90 1.37
CA VAL A 1053 2.31 14.37 0.43
C VAL A 1053 2.02 15.83 0.12
N ASP A 1054 3.01 16.71 0.25
CA ASP A 1054 2.86 18.16 0.07
C ASP A 1054 3.99 18.70 -0.79
N LEU A 1055 3.71 18.98 -2.06
CA LEU A 1055 4.71 19.38 -3.05
C LEU A 1055 4.44 20.79 -3.54
N SER A 1056 5.28 21.75 -3.15
CA SER A 1056 5.20 23.14 -3.59
C SER A 1056 6.52 23.57 -4.25
N MET A 1057 6.51 23.67 -5.58
CA MET A 1057 7.68 24.02 -6.41
C MET A 1057 7.27 24.99 -7.51
N SER A 1058 8.16 25.90 -7.90
CA SER A 1058 7.92 26.84 -8.98
C SER A 1058 8.94 26.72 -10.10
N GLN A 1059 8.52 27.13 -11.30
CA GLN A 1059 9.34 27.05 -12.52
C GLN A 1059 9.89 25.65 -12.82
N VAL A 1060 9.07 24.62 -12.61
CA VAL A 1060 9.48 23.24 -12.83
C VAL A 1060 9.66 22.95 -14.32
N GLY A 1061 10.89 22.60 -14.72
CA GLY A 1061 11.27 22.29 -16.11
C GLY A 1061 11.29 20.79 -16.46
N SER A 1062 10.88 19.92 -15.54
CA SER A 1062 10.95 18.46 -15.68
C SER A 1062 9.73 17.78 -15.01
N GLN A 1063 9.58 16.47 -15.22
CA GLN A 1063 8.53 15.70 -14.56
C GLN A 1063 8.99 15.41 -13.13
N VAL A 1064 8.15 15.72 -12.14
CA VAL A 1064 8.43 15.57 -10.70
C VAL A 1064 8.19 14.14 -10.26
N VAL A 1065 7.10 13.52 -10.69
CA VAL A 1065 6.77 12.12 -10.36
C VAL A 1065 6.38 11.36 -11.63
N THR A 1066 7.07 10.27 -11.92
CA THR A 1066 6.92 9.55 -13.21
C THR A 1066 5.94 8.37 -13.17
N ARG A 1067 5.53 7.90 -11.99
CA ARG A 1067 4.57 6.80 -11.82
C ARG A 1067 3.50 7.06 -10.76
N GLY A 1068 3.07 8.31 -10.62
CA GLY A 1068 1.96 8.70 -9.77
C GLY A 1068 2.21 8.73 -8.25
N ILE A 1069 1.20 9.23 -7.53
CA ILE A 1069 1.19 9.45 -6.08
C ILE A 1069 -0.07 8.80 -5.51
N ILE A 1070 0.11 7.97 -4.49
CA ILE A 1070 -0.97 7.41 -3.67
C ILE A 1070 -0.69 7.84 -2.23
N ALA A 1071 -1.55 8.64 -1.65
CA ALA A 1071 -1.36 9.15 -0.30
C ALA A 1071 -2.68 9.31 0.46
N ARG A 1072 -2.61 9.53 1.77
CA ARG A 1072 -3.82 9.84 2.55
C ARG A 1072 -4.42 11.17 2.13
N THR A 1073 -3.59 12.20 1.96
CA THR A 1073 -3.96 13.52 1.43
C THR A 1073 -2.83 14.06 0.56
N ILE A 1074 -3.16 14.82 -0.48
CA ILE A 1074 -2.19 15.37 -1.43
C ILE A 1074 -2.36 16.89 -1.52
N GLY A 1075 -1.31 17.64 -1.23
CA GLY A 1075 -1.20 19.09 -1.48
C GLY A 1075 -0.25 19.36 -2.65
N LEU A 1076 -0.69 20.10 -3.66
CA LEU A 1076 0.09 20.40 -4.86
C LEU A 1076 0.13 21.91 -5.14
N GLY A 1077 1.29 22.51 -4.90
CA GLY A 1077 1.65 23.87 -5.27
C GLY A 1077 2.73 23.90 -6.35
N ILE A 1078 2.60 23.08 -7.40
CA ILE A 1078 3.62 22.98 -8.45
C ILE A 1078 3.27 23.89 -9.64
N SER A 1079 4.16 24.81 -10.02
CA SER A 1079 4.01 25.61 -11.24
C SER A 1079 5.10 25.26 -12.27
N PRO A 1080 4.72 24.87 -13.50
CA PRO A 1080 5.69 24.55 -14.55
C PRO A 1080 6.42 25.82 -15.03
N ALA A 1081 7.64 25.65 -15.53
CA ALA A 1081 8.38 26.71 -16.21
C ALA A 1081 7.67 27.17 -17.48
N ASP A 1082 7.88 28.44 -17.86
CA ASP A 1082 7.35 28.97 -19.12
C ASP A 1082 7.79 28.10 -20.31
N GLY A 1083 6.81 27.61 -21.08
CA GLY A 1083 7.04 26.74 -22.23
C GLY A 1083 7.19 25.25 -21.90
N TYR A 1084 7.15 24.85 -20.63
CA TYR A 1084 7.06 23.44 -20.26
C TYR A 1084 5.65 22.91 -20.50
N LEU A 1085 5.50 22.05 -21.51
CA LEU A 1085 4.20 21.52 -21.96
C LEU A 1085 3.93 20.09 -21.50
N ARG A 1086 4.92 19.42 -20.90
CA ARG A 1086 4.81 18.03 -20.46
C ARG A 1086 4.08 17.94 -19.10
N PRO A 1087 3.55 16.75 -18.76
CA PRO A 1087 2.99 16.50 -17.44
C PRO A 1087 4.05 16.61 -16.34
N VAL A 1088 3.70 17.28 -15.25
CA VAL A 1088 4.53 17.40 -14.04
C VAL A 1088 4.41 16.13 -13.20
N ILE A 1089 3.21 15.54 -13.18
CA ILE A 1089 2.93 14.26 -12.55
C ILE A 1089 2.33 13.36 -13.62
N GLY A 1090 2.81 12.13 -13.73
CA GLY A 1090 2.23 11.20 -14.69
C GLY A 1090 2.42 9.75 -14.30
N ILE A 1091 1.67 8.90 -14.98
CA ILE A 1091 1.99 7.48 -15.17
C ILE A 1091 2.59 7.30 -16.58
N PRO A 1092 3.51 6.33 -16.79
CA PRO A 1092 4.00 6.04 -18.12
C PRO A 1092 2.80 5.69 -19.01
N PRO A 1093 2.61 6.35 -20.17
CA PRO A 1093 1.50 6.02 -21.03
C PRO A 1093 1.58 4.56 -21.45
N GLU A 1094 0.42 3.89 -21.52
CA GLU A 1094 0.32 2.62 -22.23
C GLU A 1094 0.90 2.81 -23.66
N PRO A 1095 1.67 1.86 -24.20
CA PRO A 1095 2.10 1.94 -25.58
C PRO A 1095 0.86 1.91 -26.48
N VAL A 1096 0.40 3.07 -26.93
CA VAL A 1096 -0.72 3.15 -27.87
C VAL A 1096 -0.23 2.61 -29.21
N LEU A 1097 -0.67 1.39 -29.53
CA LEU A 1097 -0.36 0.71 -30.77
C LEU A 1097 -1.23 1.30 -31.89
N PHE A 1098 -0.75 2.33 -32.59
CA PHE A 1098 -1.44 2.85 -33.76
C PHE A 1098 -1.06 2.03 -35.00
N THR A 1099 -2.01 1.23 -35.51
CA THR A 1099 -1.98 0.74 -36.89
C THR A 1099 -3.14 1.38 -37.65
N THR A 1100 -2.82 2.13 -38.72
CA THR A 1100 -3.83 2.60 -39.68
C THR A 1100 -3.51 2.01 -41.04
N TYR A 1101 -4.44 1.22 -41.58
CA TYR A 1101 -4.42 0.80 -42.98
C TYR A 1101 -5.36 1.72 -43.78
N PRO A 1102 -4.99 2.15 -45.00
CA PRO A 1102 -5.88 2.93 -45.84
C PRO A 1102 -7.03 2.05 -46.36
N ALA A 1103 -8.25 2.24 -45.86
CA ALA A 1103 -9.44 1.61 -46.41
C ALA A 1103 -9.78 2.22 -47.78
N VAL A 1104 -9.87 1.40 -48.83
CA VAL A 1104 -10.32 1.84 -50.17
C VAL A 1104 -11.81 1.51 -50.31
N ILE A 1105 -12.64 2.54 -50.46
CA ILE A 1105 -14.10 2.41 -50.60
C ILE A 1105 -14.44 2.24 -52.09
N ALA A 1106 -15.14 1.17 -52.45
CA ALA A 1106 -15.70 0.96 -53.79
C ALA A 1106 -17.22 1.12 -53.79
N LYS A 1107 -17.76 1.96 -54.68
CA LYS A 1107 -19.20 2.18 -54.85
C LYS A 1107 -19.71 1.46 -56.12
N PRO A 1108 -20.95 0.93 -56.12
CA PRO A 1108 -21.53 0.35 -57.33
C PRO A 1108 -21.79 1.43 -58.37
N ALA A 1109 -21.57 1.12 -59.65
CA ALA A 1109 -21.84 2.03 -60.76
C ALA A 1109 -23.26 1.91 -61.32
N SER A 1110 -23.95 0.80 -61.04
CA SER A 1110 -25.34 0.58 -61.45
C SER A 1110 -26.14 -0.20 -60.39
N VAL A 1111 -27.46 0.03 -60.38
CA VAL A 1111 -28.44 -0.74 -59.60
C VAL A 1111 -29.59 -1.10 -60.51
N THR A 1112 -29.96 -2.38 -60.54
CA THR A 1112 -31.06 -2.91 -61.35
C THR A 1112 -32.02 -3.67 -60.43
N ALA A 1113 -33.28 -3.25 -60.37
CA ALA A 1113 -34.34 -4.01 -59.70
C ALA A 1113 -34.90 -5.04 -60.68
N ASN A 1114 -34.86 -6.33 -60.30
CA ASN A 1114 -35.35 -7.40 -61.16
C ASN A 1114 -36.85 -7.66 -60.94
N THR A 1115 -37.31 -7.69 -59.68
CA THR A 1115 -38.72 -7.86 -59.30
C THR A 1115 -38.99 -7.25 -57.92
N GLY A 1116 -40.16 -6.63 -57.72
CA GLY A 1116 -40.67 -6.17 -56.42
C GLY A 1116 -40.10 -4.86 -55.85
N PHE A 1117 -38.87 -4.46 -56.20
CA PHE A 1117 -38.30 -3.17 -55.85
C PHE A 1117 -38.61 -2.09 -56.90
N THR A 1118 -38.86 -0.86 -56.47
CA THR A 1118 -38.90 0.29 -57.40
C THR A 1118 -37.50 0.62 -57.91
N THR A 1119 -37.29 0.64 -59.23
CA THR A 1119 -35.99 1.00 -59.84
C THR A 1119 -35.60 2.44 -59.49
N PRO A 1120 -34.41 2.69 -58.88
CA PRO A 1120 -33.88 4.03 -58.71
C PRO A 1120 -33.60 4.70 -60.06
N ALA A 1121 -33.64 6.04 -60.11
CA ALA A 1121 -33.16 6.78 -61.27
C ALA A 1121 -31.63 6.55 -61.44
N PRO A 1122 -31.11 6.40 -62.67
CA PRO A 1122 -29.69 6.20 -62.90
C PRO A 1122 -28.84 7.30 -62.25
N GLY A 1123 -27.98 6.94 -61.31
CA GLY A 1123 -27.08 7.86 -60.60
C GLY A 1123 -27.60 8.46 -59.29
N ALA A 1124 -28.80 8.10 -58.82
CA ALA A 1124 -29.28 8.48 -57.49
C ALA A 1124 -28.52 7.70 -56.38
N PRO A 1125 -28.25 8.31 -55.20
CA PRO A 1125 -27.80 7.58 -54.02
C PRO A 1125 -28.81 6.47 -53.70
N VAL A 1126 -28.32 5.25 -53.47
CA VAL A 1126 -29.14 4.05 -53.23
C VAL A 1126 -29.67 4.03 -51.80
N ASP A 1127 -30.32 5.09 -51.37
CA ASP A 1127 -30.65 5.28 -49.96
C ASP A 1127 -32.11 5.00 -49.61
N VAL A 1128 -32.99 4.72 -50.57
CA VAL A 1128 -34.38 4.36 -50.26
C VAL A 1128 -35.00 3.58 -51.43
N THR A 1129 -35.00 2.24 -51.37
CA THR A 1129 -35.90 1.45 -52.22
C THR A 1129 -36.66 0.44 -51.38
N ASP A 1130 -37.96 0.69 -51.23
CA ASP A 1130 -38.89 -0.23 -50.61
C ASP A 1130 -39.29 -1.31 -51.61
N ALA A 1131 -39.29 -2.57 -51.19
CA ALA A 1131 -40.03 -3.63 -51.86
C ALA A 1131 -41.24 -4.03 -51.03
N THR A 1132 -42.42 -3.96 -51.61
CA THR A 1132 -43.60 -4.64 -51.05
C THR A 1132 -43.71 -6.02 -51.70
N VAL A 1133 -43.42 -7.06 -50.93
CA VAL A 1133 -43.43 -8.45 -51.38
C VAL A 1133 -44.72 -9.11 -50.92
N PRO A 1134 -45.67 -9.44 -51.83
CA PRO A 1134 -46.90 -10.12 -51.44
C PRO A 1134 -46.60 -11.52 -50.86
N GLY A 1135 -47.51 -12.06 -50.04
CA GLY A 1135 -47.30 -13.33 -49.33
C GLY A 1135 -46.86 -14.49 -50.23
N GLY A 1136 -45.73 -15.11 -49.90
CA GLY A 1136 -45.07 -16.15 -50.69
C GLY A 1136 -44.29 -15.66 -51.91
N GLY A 1137 -44.21 -14.34 -52.14
CA GLY A 1137 -43.47 -13.70 -53.22
C GLY A 1137 -41.97 -13.53 -52.95
N ARG A 1138 -41.25 -13.09 -53.97
CA ARG A 1138 -39.81 -12.75 -53.90
C ARG A 1138 -39.56 -11.39 -54.55
N ALA A 1139 -38.63 -10.63 -53.99
CA ALA A 1139 -38.10 -9.42 -54.60
C ALA A 1139 -36.57 -9.48 -54.63
N SER A 1140 -35.95 -8.90 -55.66
CA SER A 1140 -34.49 -8.86 -55.77
C SER A 1140 -33.95 -7.57 -56.39
N LEU A 1141 -32.82 -7.14 -55.85
CA LEU A 1141 -32.08 -5.94 -56.24
C LEU A 1141 -30.63 -6.31 -56.53
N THR A 1142 -30.13 -5.91 -57.70
CA THR A 1142 -28.79 -6.23 -58.16
C THR A 1142 -27.93 -4.96 -58.28
N PHE A 1143 -26.81 -4.92 -57.58
CA PHE A 1143 -25.78 -3.88 -57.62
C PHE A 1143 -24.62 -4.34 -58.51
N GLY A 1144 -24.20 -3.53 -59.49
CA GLY A 1144 -23.17 -3.91 -60.44
C GLY A 1144 -22.14 -2.81 -60.72
N GLY A 1145 -21.05 -3.20 -61.37
CA GLY A 1145 -20.06 -2.29 -61.93
C GLY A 1145 -19.15 -1.61 -60.90
N TYR A 1146 -18.75 -2.32 -59.84
CA TYR A 1146 -17.81 -1.79 -58.85
C TYR A 1146 -16.46 -1.48 -59.51
N ALA A 1147 -16.00 -0.24 -59.39
CA ALA A 1147 -14.68 0.18 -59.89
C ALA A 1147 -13.80 0.64 -58.71
N PRO A 1148 -12.56 0.13 -58.56
CA PRO A 1148 -11.66 0.60 -57.52
C PRO A 1148 -11.18 2.02 -57.82
N ALA A 1149 -11.04 2.85 -56.77
CA ALA A 1149 -10.30 4.10 -56.89
C ALA A 1149 -8.83 3.79 -57.24
N ALA A 1150 -8.26 4.52 -58.21
CA ALA A 1150 -7.02 4.19 -58.88
C ALA A 1150 -5.78 4.14 -57.95
N ALA A 1151 -5.50 3.00 -57.29
CA ALA A 1151 -4.20 2.71 -56.65
C ALA A 1151 -3.98 1.26 -56.12
N ALA A 1152 -4.98 0.38 -56.02
CA ALA A 1152 -4.80 -0.93 -55.36
C ALA A 1152 -4.40 -2.07 -56.34
N THR A 1153 -3.13 -2.48 -56.34
CA THR A 1153 -2.60 -3.58 -57.20
C THR A 1153 -2.19 -4.85 -56.44
N GLY A 1154 -2.48 -4.94 -55.14
CA GLY A 1154 -2.12 -6.09 -54.29
C GLY A 1154 -3.21 -7.17 -54.16
N PRO A 1155 -2.87 -8.37 -53.64
CA PRO A 1155 -3.85 -9.37 -53.21
C PRO A 1155 -4.76 -8.83 -52.10
N LEU A 1156 -6.02 -9.27 -52.10
CA LEU A 1156 -7.03 -8.94 -51.10
C LEU A 1156 -7.16 -10.15 -50.16
N ASP A 1157 -6.82 -9.97 -48.90
CA ASP A 1157 -6.90 -11.05 -47.90
C ASP A 1157 -8.29 -11.10 -47.23
N HIS A 1158 -8.99 -9.95 -47.13
CA HIS A 1158 -10.36 -9.83 -46.63
C HIS A 1158 -11.14 -8.76 -47.42
N VAL A 1159 -12.37 -9.05 -47.83
CA VAL A 1159 -13.22 -8.09 -48.56
C VAL A 1159 -14.58 -8.02 -47.89
N ILE A 1160 -14.82 -6.97 -47.09
CA ILE A 1160 -16.05 -6.84 -46.33
C ILE A 1160 -17.09 -6.06 -47.14
N LEU A 1161 -18.22 -6.71 -47.40
CA LEU A 1161 -19.42 -6.09 -47.94
C LEU A 1161 -20.37 -5.77 -46.79
N GLN A 1162 -20.71 -4.50 -46.65
CA GLN A 1162 -21.72 -4.01 -45.71
C GLN A 1162 -23.04 -3.82 -46.43
N VAL A 1163 -24.10 -4.40 -45.89
CA VAL A 1163 -25.47 -4.29 -46.41
C VAL A 1163 -26.36 -3.78 -45.29
N ALA A 1164 -26.93 -2.59 -45.49
CA ALA A 1164 -27.94 -2.06 -44.59
C ALA A 1164 -29.35 -2.41 -45.12
N HIS A 1165 -30.14 -3.05 -44.27
CA HIS A 1165 -31.48 -3.53 -44.60
C HIS A 1165 -32.42 -3.39 -43.40
N HIS A 1166 -33.72 -3.44 -43.63
CA HIS A 1166 -34.73 -3.23 -42.60
C HIS A 1166 -35.97 -4.01 -42.98
N GLU A 1167 -36.30 -4.98 -42.14
CA GLU A 1167 -37.35 -5.95 -42.41
C GLU A 1167 -38.61 -5.63 -41.62
N ASP A 1168 -39.70 -5.36 -42.34
CA ASP A 1168 -41.04 -5.22 -41.77
C ASP A 1168 -41.97 -6.32 -42.30
N GLY A 1169 -42.70 -7.00 -41.40
CA GLY A 1169 -43.65 -8.05 -41.75
C GLY A 1169 -43.09 -9.48 -41.69
N ASP A 1170 -43.73 -10.43 -42.41
CA ASP A 1170 -43.39 -11.86 -42.36
C ASP A 1170 -42.22 -12.17 -43.32
N VAL A 1171 -41.01 -11.69 -43.03
CA VAL A 1171 -39.81 -12.00 -43.85
C VAL A 1171 -39.31 -13.40 -43.52
N ARG A 1172 -39.21 -14.27 -44.54
CA ARG A 1172 -38.76 -15.67 -44.37
C ARG A 1172 -37.24 -15.81 -44.50
N SER A 1173 -36.62 -15.06 -45.41
CA SER A 1173 -35.17 -15.08 -45.63
C SER A 1173 -34.72 -13.88 -46.44
N VAL A 1174 -33.57 -13.31 -46.07
CA VAL A 1174 -32.79 -12.38 -46.87
C VAL A 1174 -31.53 -13.11 -47.32
N ARG A 1175 -31.30 -13.18 -48.64
CA ARG A 1175 -30.16 -13.87 -49.25
C ARG A 1175 -29.35 -12.94 -50.13
N MET A 1176 -28.05 -13.12 -50.13
CA MET A 1176 -27.11 -12.33 -50.90
C MET A 1176 -26.23 -13.22 -51.76
N SER A 1177 -26.26 -13.02 -53.08
CA SER A 1177 -25.32 -13.67 -54.00
C SER A 1177 -24.32 -12.64 -54.54
N ALA A 1178 -23.04 -12.99 -54.55
CA ALA A 1178 -21.98 -12.17 -55.15
C ALA A 1178 -21.43 -12.89 -56.38
N ASP A 1179 -21.61 -12.31 -57.57
CA ASP A 1179 -21.13 -12.86 -58.83
C ASP A 1179 -19.94 -12.05 -59.36
N PHE A 1180 -18.86 -12.74 -59.69
CA PHE A 1180 -17.64 -12.22 -60.31
C PHE A 1180 -16.88 -13.39 -60.93
N ALA A 1181 -15.88 -13.11 -61.76
CA ALA A 1181 -15.08 -14.16 -62.39
C ALA A 1181 -14.41 -15.07 -61.33
N GLY A 1182 -14.92 -16.31 -61.21
CA GLY A 1182 -14.46 -17.32 -60.25
C GLY A 1182 -15.19 -17.33 -58.90
N SER A 1183 -16.33 -16.64 -58.76
CA SER A 1183 -17.12 -16.65 -57.52
C SER A 1183 -17.70 -18.03 -57.21
N THR A 1184 -17.67 -18.42 -55.93
CA THR A 1184 -18.40 -19.58 -55.38
C THR A 1184 -19.73 -19.20 -54.72
N CYS A 1185 -20.04 -17.91 -54.57
CA CYS A 1185 -21.24 -17.43 -53.86
C CYS A 1185 -22.34 -16.93 -54.83
N SER A 1186 -22.53 -17.63 -55.94
CA SER A 1186 -23.54 -17.30 -56.96
C SER A 1186 -24.65 -18.36 -57.02
N GLY A 1187 -25.87 -17.97 -57.39
CA GLY A 1187 -27.00 -18.90 -57.51
C GLY A 1187 -27.49 -19.45 -56.17
N ASP A 1188 -27.53 -20.78 -56.03
CA ASP A 1188 -28.06 -21.48 -54.85
C ASP A 1188 -27.13 -21.41 -53.62
N ASP A 1189 -25.85 -21.11 -53.82
CA ASP A 1189 -24.82 -20.92 -52.78
C ASP A 1189 -24.78 -19.46 -52.26
N ALA A 1190 -25.93 -18.77 -52.29
CA ALA A 1190 -26.08 -17.43 -51.75
C ALA A 1190 -25.93 -17.43 -50.21
N LEU A 1191 -25.33 -16.37 -49.69
CA LEU A 1191 -25.12 -16.15 -48.27
C LEU A 1191 -26.44 -15.73 -47.61
N ASP A 1192 -26.85 -16.41 -46.54
CA ASP A 1192 -28.01 -16.02 -45.74
C ASP A 1192 -27.64 -14.83 -44.84
N LEU A 1193 -28.41 -13.74 -44.91
CA LEU A 1193 -28.32 -12.62 -43.98
C LEU A 1193 -29.30 -12.84 -42.81
N PRO A 1194 -28.92 -12.50 -41.55
CA PRO A 1194 -29.81 -12.63 -40.41
C PRO A 1194 -31.06 -11.75 -40.57
N VAL A 1195 -32.24 -12.33 -40.36
CA VAL A 1195 -33.52 -11.58 -40.37
C VAL A 1195 -33.75 -10.97 -38.99
N ARG A 1196 -33.92 -9.65 -38.89
CA ARG A 1196 -34.09 -8.91 -37.62
C ARG A 1196 -35.45 -8.24 -37.49
N LEU A 1197 -36.47 -9.04 -37.19
CA LEU A 1197 -37.85 -8.55 -36.99
C LEU A 1197 -37.94 -7.57 -35.79
N GLY A 1198 -38.49 -6.37 -36.03
CA GLY A 1198 -38.84 -5.40 -34.99
C GLY A 1198 -37.75 -4.38 -34.63
N ALA A 1199 -36.68 -4.25 -35.42
CA ALA A 1199 -35.75 -3.14 -35.29
C ALA A 1199 -36.45 -1.81 -35.61
N SER A 1200 -36.20 -0.72 -34.87
CA SER A 1200 -36.83 0.59 -35.16
C SER A 1200 -36.15 1.37 -36.30
N GLY A 1201 -35.36 0.70 -37.14
CA GLY A 1201 -34.59 1.29 -38.25
C GLY A 1201 -33.66 0.28 -38.96
N PRO A 1202 -32.87 0.75 -39.95
CA PRO A 1202 -31.96 -0.10 -40.73
C PRO A 1202 -30.87 -0.74 -39.88
N VAL A 1203 -30.63 -2.02 -40.12
CA VAL A 1203 -29.56 -2.83 -39.55
C VAL A 1203 -28.52 -3.11 -40.62
N THR A 1204 -27.25 -2.93 -40.27
CA THR A 1204 -26.13 -3.17 -41.18
C THR A 1204 -25.46 -4.49 -40.84
N ASP A 1205 -25.50 -5.44 -41.78
CA ASP A 1205 -24.73 -6.68 -41.67
C ASP A 1205 -23.45 -6.60 -42.51
N GLN A 1206 -22.42 -7.30 -42.04
CA GLN A 1206 -21.11 -7.36 -42.68
C GLN A 1206 -20.83 -8.79 -43.15
N VAL A 1207 -20.40 -8.93 -44.40
CA VAL A 1207 -20.11 -10.24 -44.99
C VAL A 1207 -18.73 -10.21 -45.65
N ASP A 1208 -17.85 -11.12 -45.25
CA ASP A 1208 -16.56 -11.30 -45.92
C ASP A 1208 -16.75 -12.10 -47.21
N LEU A 1209 -16.29 -11.55 -48.32
CA LEU A 1209 -16.34 -12.14 -49.66
C LEU A 1209 -15.05 -12.90 -50.02
N ALA A 1210 -14.03 -12.94 -49.15
CA ALA A 1210 -12.86 -13.78 -49.35
C ALA A 1210 -13.20 -15.28 -49.47
N PRO A 1211 -14.11 -15.86 -48.64
CA PRO A 1211 -14.62 -17.23 -48.81
C PRO A 1211 -15.32 -17.47 -50.15
N CYS A 1212 -15.86 -16.41 -50.78
CA CYS A 1212 -16.47 -16.47 -52.10
C CYS A 1212 -15.44 -16.50 -53.25
N GLY A 1213 -14.14 -16.42 -52.94
CA GLY A 1213 -13.04 -16.42 -53.91
C GLY A 1213 -12.56 -15.03 -54.36
N LEU A 1214 -13.03 -13.95 -53.72
CA LEU A 1214 -12.68 -12.57 -54.06
C LEU A 1214 -11.34 -12.19 -53.42
N THR A 1215 -10.24 -12.47 -54.11
CA THR A 1215 -8.86 -12.37 -53.58
C THR A 1215 -7.98 -11.40 -54.37
N ARG A 1216 -8.48 -10.78 -55.44
CA ARG A 1216 -7.73 -9.85 -56.30
C ARG A 1216 -8.58 -8.65 -56.70
N THR A 1217 -7.97 -7.47 -56.73
CA THR A 1217 -8.66 -6.22 -57.13
C THR A 1217 -9.20 -6.24 -58.56
N SER A 1218 -8.62 -7.04 -59.45
CA SER A 1218 -9.13 -7.22 -60.82
C SER A 1218 -10.48 -7.92 -60.89
N GLN A 1219 -10.87 -8.70 -59.87
CA GLN A 1219 -12.16 -9.37 -59.81
C GLN A 1219 -13.31 -8.39 -59.52
N LEU A 1220 -13.02 -7.21 -58.96
CA LEU A 1220 -14.01 -6.18 -58.66
C LEU A 1220 -14.67 -5.62 -59.93
N ALA A 1221 -13.94 -5.56 -61.05
CA ALA A 1221 -14.41 -4.99 -62.32
C ALA A 1221 -15.57 -5.77 -62.98
N GLY A 1222 -15.95 -6.92 -62.42
CA GLY A 1222 -17.16 -7.68 -62.81
C GLY A 1222 -18.05 -8.04 -61.63
N LEU A 1223 -17.79 -7.50 -60.43
CA LEU A 1223 -18.55 -7.83 -59.24
C LEU A 1223 -19.98 -7.32 -59.35
N THR A 1224 -20.92 -8.23 -59.10
CA THR A 1224 -22.35 -8.00 -59.08
C THR A 1224 -22.92 -8.63 -57.82
N VAL A 1225 -23.54 -7.83 -56.96
CA VAL A 1225 -24.16 -8.31 -55.72
C VAL A 1225 -25.67 -8.28 -55.91
N THR A 1226 -26.35 -9.41 -55.70
CA THR A 1226 -27.81 -9.48 -55.74
C THR A 1226 -28.35 -9.83 -54.36
N CYS A 1227 -29.16 -8.94 -53.79
CA CYS A 1227 -29.91 -9.19 -52.57
C CYS A 1227 -31.32 -9.65 -52.95
N THR A 1228 -31.77 -10.76 -52.38
CA THR A 1228 -33.08 -11.37 -52.62
C THR A 1228 -33.81 -11.56 -51.31
N VAL A 1229 -35.01 -11.00 -51.21
CA VAL A 1229 -35.89 -11.16 -50.04
C VAL A 1229 -37.07 -12.04 -50.43
N THR A 1230 -37.35 -13.03 -49.57
CA THR A 1230 -38.50 -13.92 -49.71
C THR A 1230 -39.48 -13.67 -48.57
N ALA A 1231 -40.71 -13.30 -48.90
CA ALA A 1231 -41.77 -13.13 -47.92
C ALA A 1231 -42.39 -14.50 -47.53
N GLY A 1232 -42.74 -14.63 -46.27
CA GLY A 1232 -43.64 -15.63 -45.72
C GLY A 1232 -45.09 -15.40 -46.16
N SER A 1233 -46.03 -16.10 -45.53
CA SER A 1233 -47.44 -16.11 -45.95
C SER A 1233 -48.17 -14.77 -45.72
N GLY A 1234 -47.69 -13.94 -44.79
CA GLY A 1234 -48.28 -12.64 -44.47
C GLY A 1234 -47.90 -11.49 -45.42
N GLY A 1235 -46.93 -11.70 -46.32
CA GLY A 1235 -46.28 -10.63 -47.06
C GLY A 1235 -45.22 -9.91 -46.23
N ALA A 1236 -44.34 -9.17 -46.88
CA ALA A 1236 -43.28 -8.41 -46.23
C ALA A 1236 -43.02 -7.09 -46.97
N THR A 1237 -42.57 -6.10 -46.23
CA THR A 1237 -41.97 -4.89 -46.77
C THR A 1237 -40.50 -4.87 -46.38
N GLU A 1238 -39.62 -4.81 -47.38
CA GLU A 1238 -38.19 -4.73 -47.16
C GLU A 1238 -37.70 -3.33 -47.56
N HIS A 1239 -36.94 -2.70 -46.68
CA HIS A 1239 -36.28 -1.43 -46.97
C HIS A 1239 -34.75 -1.62 -47.01
N LEU A 1240 -34.15 -1.50 -48.19
CA LEU A 1240 -32.69 -1.56 -48.37
C LEU A 1240 -32.08 -0.16 -48.31
N GLY A 1241 -31.27 0.08 -47.27
CA GLY A 1241 -30.61 1.36 -46.97
C GLY A 1241 -29.12 1.38 -47.38
N GLY A 1242 -28.82 0.98 -48.60
CA GLY A 1242 -27.46 1.06 -49.18
C GLY A 1242 -26.58 -0.18 -49.04
N ALA A 1243 -25.71 -0.39 -50.03
CA ALA A 1243 -24.69 -1.45 -50.06
C ALA A 1243 -23.30 -0.86 -50.34
N ARG A 1244 -22.33 -1.13 -49.47
CA ARG A 1244 -20.96 -0.58 -49.52
C ARG A 1244 -19.92 -1.68 -49.39
N ILE A 1245 -18.85 -1.62 -50.19
CA ILE A 1245 -17.72 -2.55 -50.08
C ILE A 1245 -16.49 -1.80 -49.55
N ASP A 1246 -15.94 -2.30 -48.46
CA ASP A 1246 -14.68 -1.84 -47.88
C ASP A 1246 -13.56 -2.87 -48.17
N LEU A 1247 -12.50 -2.41 -48.83
CA LEU A 1247 -11.34 -3.23 -49.18
C LEU A 1247 -10.24 -3.03 -48.14
N LEU A 1248 -9.86 -4.10 -47.43
CA LEU A 1248 -8.79 -4.11 -46.43
C LEU A 1248 -7.62 -4.96 -46.95
N SER A 1249 -6.39 -4.44 -46.91
CA SER A 1249 -5.18 -5.20 -47.22
C SER A 1249 -4.20 -5.20 -46.05
N GLY A 1250 -3.92 -6.39 -45.50
CA GLY A 1250 -2.95 -6.63 -44.42
C GLY A 1250 -3.42 -7.62 -43.34
N PRO A 1251 -2.49 -8.22 -42.56
CA PRO A 1251 -2.83 -9.08 -41.43
C PRO A 1251 -3.46 -8.25 -40.29
N LEU A 1252 -4.67 -8.61 -39.88
CA LEU A 1252 -5.51 -7.84 -38.96
C LEU A 1252 -5.10 -8.00 -37.47
N VAL A 1253 -4.88 -6.86 -36.83
CA VAL A 1253 -5.48 -6.54 -35.50
C VAL A 1253 -6.65 -5.60 -35.81
N GLN A 1254 -7.87 -5.94 -35.36
CA GLN A 1254 -9.12 -5.31 -35.80
C GLN A 1254 -9.36 -3.91 -35.20
N ALA A 1255 -9.66 -2.93 -36.07
CA ALA A 1255 -10.46 -1.75 -35.76
C ALA A 1255 -11.29 -1.38 -37.01
N ALA A 1256 -12.62 -1.36 -36.91
CA ALA A 1256 -13.51 -0.96 -38.00
C ALA A 1256 -14.09 0.44 -37.75
N VAL A 1257 -14.02 1.32 -38.76
CA VAL A 1257 -14.64 2.66 -38.75
C VAL A 1257 -15.72 2.71 -39.82
N SER A 1258 -16.98 2.90 -39.42
CA SER A 1258 -18.08 3.22 -40.35
C SER A 1258 -18.24 4.73 -40.50
N PHE A 1259 -18.61 5.16 -41.70
CA PHE A 1259 -18.99 6.55 -42.00
C PHE A 1259 -20.36 6.54 -42.67
N ASP A 1260 -21.33 7.14 -42.01
CA ASP A 1260 -22.64 7.40 -42.60
C ASP A 1260 -22.51 8.71 -43.39
N GLY A 1261 -22.63 8.62 -44.70
CA GLY A 1261 -22.60 9.78 -45.55
C GLY A 1261 -23.85 10.59 -45.30
N HIS A 1262 -23.78 11.64 -44.47
CA HIS A 1262 -24.40 12.97 -44.59
C HIS A 1262 -23.80 13.84 -43.45
N THR A 1263 -22.98 14.84 -43.81
CA THR A 1263 -22.36 15.84 -42.91
C THR A 1263 -21.70 15.33 -41.60
N GLY A 1264 -20.46 14.84 -41.73
CA GLY A 1264 -19.34 15.25 -40.87
C GLY A 1264 -19.39 15.03 -39.35
N THR A 1265 -20.07 14.01 -38.82
CA THR A 1265 -19.94 13.61 -37.40
C THR A 1265 -19.80 12.09 -37.26
N VAL A 1266 -18.74 11.64 -36.57
CA VAL A 1266 -18.49 10.23 -36.21
C VAL A 1266 -19.14 10.01 -34.84
N LYS A 1267 -20.08 9.05 -34.71
CA LYS A 1267 -20.85 8.86 -33.47
C LYS A 1267 -20.48 7.66 -32.60
N GLN A 1268 -19.68 6.69 -33.07
CA GLN A 1268 -19.37 5.53 -32.23
C GLN A 1268 -18.09 4.81 -32.69
N TRP A 1269 -17.30 4.35 -31.71
CA TRP A 1269 -16.26 3.34 -31.89
C TRP A 1269 -16.73 2.05 -31.23
N THR A 1270 -16.68 0.94 -31.95
CA THR A 1270 -16.88 -0.38 -31.38
C THR A 1270 -15.62 -1.18 -31.63
N VAL A 1271 -14.89 -1.52 -30.58
CA VAL A 1271 -13.82 -2.51 -30.63
C VAL A 1271 -14.51 -3.87 -30.51
N LEU A 1272 -14.50 -4.66 -31.58
CA LEU A 1272 -14.79 -6.09 -31.49
C LEU A 1272 -13.46 -6.76 -31.13
N SER A 1273 -13.41 -7.39 -29.95
CA SER A 1273 -12.31 -8.25 -29.51
C SER A 1273 -12.38 -9.61 -30.18
#